data_AF-A0A934AQK3-F1
#
_entry.id   AF-A0A934AQK3-F1
#
_cell.length_a   1.000
_cell.length_b   1.000
_cell.length_c   1.000
_cell.angle_alpha   90.00
_cell.angle_beta   90.00
_cell.angle_gamma   90.00
#
_symmetry.space_group_name_H-M   'P 1'
#
loop_
_entity.id
_entity.type
_entity.pdbx_description
1 polymer ?
#
loop_
_entity_poly.entity_id
_entity_poly.type
_entity_poly.pdbx_seq_one_letter_code
_entity_poly.pdbx_strand_id
1 'polypeptide(L)'
;MGKIVYKNTAAIICLLIALICSGGSSHADMQEAELFEKAYEYYLVSSPEKALEIFDLFLTRYPDSSALDSVLFWRAKSLMQLRRGEEAADSFRKLREVYPESSYALFAEKELQVLNNKPTVRKSETARDKTSTIANAQIADLESRTRILELEKTDLEKQLADVERRRQLTEKGLSKALDDKNALETQLDEARKTRDELIKKEASLEKGAREISKLSEEKRALEAKLTVSEEKVAHLSGELANSEKKNAVITSDLSGKIQQSQQDWGKLDLYIRELKAENTALGTAVKERDKALTDAQQTIMSMKKSAADSQSLKQRNLENVTQSLAQLSAEKVFLEEEVAIEKKKADELLAALRKKDEAIERLLSEEAKLRTSDLTYHDKIKQGVEELASVRAEKEMLQTRIRTLETRDQERNSEIRKFETERNELQKQVQELESRTITAKDTLSKLEDSRKKQEELVKLSSFNEKEIGKLKAEKADLEVRLRDIDKKQSEAERALKRISDERQVAESQLKDQQARLAKSQEAIALLESSLKGSKQETSRQIQELTDRSRAADQDKKTLQEELGREKKLVEELSGKVGEREASLINEVKMLGRSRQELEARLAAEQGVRNSEIRKFETERNELQKQVQELESRTITAKDTLSKLEDSRKQQEELVKLSSFNEKEIGKLKAEKADLVVRLRDAEEKAGDLAALKQREVTAGDEKNRLERMIAEKENQNVKTLETLAQLQNRLKDSEKELAMTTQSAQEQIRLSREEKKNLEEELKKEKALSADLSRQKTENEEAAKKELIALETARREMEQTLIVERGRVSAETKKIASERDELKKQLQTFDSARKEREDLALHLEEIKRLYADAQIKGKQSEDLADDHRVLLDEKKKLEKIVTGHEEKIAALSSRLDNGVAFERERTILAAKLDEQEKRIKDQQSQISSLMTEKGATERELMEAGAALASMKTVKDTGEMHRAEVELLNSQKQQMQAELAELKRLNEQQTTRNADLTGEISTLRAQFLSYEKPFLKIGKEKYSLAAVMRESMTARIVADKIQARNVLWKTGNIVDDFIAEEVLGRKAREDMLSAESSLKESLAKQYALNDAEVAYLDKYLAVERLVKKRLSTPAVKEKDFREYYDKHKEQYILGRENRIRVLSLKYGKTDELEKGIIAVEMHGEALEGRPFETIAKKHSAIATMKEMSLSRLPEWARNKLEGLKQGEISNIISVDNELMIIQPIPSRPAYRSFEEVRKEIEKKFSAEQSEQRQSFDAWLNSLKKDVEFLK
;
A
#
# COMPACT_ATOMS: atom_id res chain seq x y z
N MET A 1 23.46 3.38 77.26
CA MET A 1 23.70 3.32 75.80
C MET A 1 22.52 2.77 74.97
N GLY A 2 21.53 2.06 75.53
CA GLY A 2 20.43 1.47 74.74
C GLY A 2 19.38 2.43 74.14
N LYS A 3 19.24 3.68 74.64
CA LYS A 3 18.22 4.63 74.16
C LYS A 3 18.63 5.46 72.92
N ILE A 4 19.93 5.53 72.61
CA ILE A 4 20.44 6.28 71.45
C ILE A 4 20.39 5.41 70.18
N VAL A 5 20.57 4.10 70.33
CA VAL A 5 20.50 3.15 69.20
C VAL A 5 19.06 3.00 68.67
N TYR A 6 18.05 3.08 69.53
CA TYR A 6 16.64 2.95 69.14
C TYR A 6 16.10 4.16 68.36
N LYS A 7 16.59 5.37 68.65
CA LYS A 7 16.19 6.58 67.89
C LYS A 7 16.79 6.62 66.49
N ASN A 8 18.04 6.17 66.35
CA ASN A 8 18.70 6.17 65.05
C ASN A 8 18.20 5.03 64.14
N THR A 9 17.83 3.88 64.71
CA THR A 9 17.21 2.79 63.92
C THR A 9 15.81 3.16 63.45
N ALA A 10 14.98 3.82 64.28
CA ALA A 10 13.69 4.33 63.83
C ALA A 10 13.82 5.38 62.71
N ALA A 11 14.79 6.29 62.81
CA ALA A 11 15.06 7.26 61.76
C ALA A 11 15.55 6.61 60.45
N ILE A 12 16.44 5.61 60.53
CA ILE A 12 16.91 4.87 59.36
C ILE A 12 15.80 4.04 58.71
N ILE A 13 14.92 3.42 59.51
CA ILE A 13 13.76 2.68 59.01
C ILE A 13 12.77 3.65 58.34
N CYS A 14 12.47 4.81 58.93
CA CYS A 14 11.64 5.83 58.28
C CYS A 14 12.27 6.36 56.99
N LEU A 15 13.60 6.51 56.94
CA LEU A 15 14.30 6.99 55.74
C LEU A 15 14.37 5.91 54.65
N LEU A 16 14.48 4.63 55.02
CA LEU A 16 14.36 3.50 54.09
C LEU A 16 12.92 3.34 53.59
N ILE A 17 11.91 3.50 54.44
CA ILE A 17 10.51 3.49 54.02
C ILE A 17 10.24 4.68 53.09
N ALA A 18 10.75 5.87 53.39
CA ALA A 18 10.64 7.02 52.50
C ALA A 18 11.31 6.76 51.14
N LEU A 19 12.51 6.14 51.13
CA LEU A 19 13.22 5.80 49.89
C LEU A 19 12.45 4.78 49.04
N ILE A 20 11.86 3.76 49.68
CA ILE A 20 11.08 2.72 49.00
C ILE A 20 9.74 3.29 48.50
N CYS A 21 9.12 4.22 49.23
CA CYS A 21 7.90 4.90 48.78
C CYS A 21 8.14 5.88 47.62
N SER A 22 9.33 6.49 47.50
CA SER A 22 9.65 7.42 46.40
C SER A 22 10.09 6.76 45.09
N GLY A 23 10.36 5.45 45.07
CA GLY A 23 10.83 4.72 43.88
C GLY A 23 9.74 4.05 43.04
N GLY A 24 8.50 3.97 43.53
CA GLY A 24 7.41 3.22 42.88
C GLY A 24 6.49 4.04 41.98
N SER A 25 6.45 5.37 42.11
CA SER A 25 5.48 6.21 41.37
C SER A 25 5.85 6.42 39.90
N SER A 26 7.15 6.49 39.57
CA SER A 26 7.60 6.79 38.20
C SER A 26 7.21 5.72 37.18
N HIS A 27 7.04 4.46 37.62
CA HIS A 27 6.62 3.40 36.70
C HIS A 27 5.10 3.40 36.45
N ALA A 28 4.30 3.76 37.47
CA ALA A 28 2.86 3.91 37.32
C ALA A 28 2.53 5.11 36.41
N ASP A 29 3.20 6.25 36.60
CA ASP A 29 3.04 7.45 35.79
C ASP A 29 3.34 7.19 34.30
N MET A 30 4.35 6.35 34.01
CA MET A 30 4.72 5.99 32.65
C MET A 30 3.69 5.08 31.97
N GLN A 31 3.14 4.10 32.70
CA GLN A 31 2.09 3.22 32.17
C GLN A 31 0.74 3.92 32.04
N GLU A 32 0.47 4.90 32.90
CA GLU A 32 -0.66 5.81 32.78
C GLU A 32 -0.57 6.58 31.47
N ALA A 33 0.53 7.31 31.25
CA ALA A 33 0.77 8.06 30.02
C ALA A 33 0.66 7.18 28.76
N GLU A 34 1.23 5.97 28.79
CA GLU A 34 1.17 5.03 27.67
C GLU A 34 -0.27 4.60 27.33
N LEU A 35 -1.11 4.27 28.33
CA LEU A 35 -2.51 3.91 28.08
C LEU A 35 -3.31 5.09 27.54
N PHE A 36 -3.08 6.30 28.06
CA PHE A 36 -3.74 7.50 27.57
C PHE A 36 -3.37 7.81 26.12
N GLU A 37 -2.06 7.84 25.81
CA GLU A 37 -1.55 8.10 24.47
C GLU A 37 -2.09 7.08 23.47
N LYS A 38 -2.12 5.79 23.83
CA LYS A 38 -2.65 4.72 23.00
C LYS A 38 -4.15 4.86 22.74
N ALA A 39 -4.95 5.18 23.77
CA ALA A 39 -6.39 5.41 23.60
C ALA A 39 -6.66 6.63 22.72
N TYR A 40 -5.90 7.71 22.92
CA TYR A 40 -5.99 8.93 22.14
C TYR A 40 -5.58 8.71 20.68
N GLU A 41 -4.53 7.91 20.43
CA GLU A 41 -4.13 7.51 19.09
C GLU A 41 -5.25 6.73 18.38
N TYR A 42 -5.92 5.78 19.06
CA TYR A 42 -7.08 5.09 18.47
C TYR A 42 -8.23 6.03 18.15
N TYR A 43 -8.47 7.04 18.97
CA TYR A 43 -9.47 8.08 18.68
C TYR A 43 -9.09 8.89 17.43
N LEU A 44 -7.82 9.29 17.30
CA LEU A 44 -7.33 10.05 16.13
C LEU A 44 -7.37 9.23 14.84
N VAL A 45 -7.13 7.92 14.91
CA VAL A 45 -7.21 6.98 13.77
C VAL A 45 -8.67 6.61 13.44
N SER A 46 -9.67 7.28 14.04
CA SER A 46 -11.09 7.02 13.83
C SER A 46 -11.48 5.56 14.07
N SER A 47 -10.85 4.93 15.07
CA SER A 47 -11.24 3.61 15.60
C SER A 47 -11.86 3.79 17.00
N PRO A 48 -13.02 4.46 17.11
CA PRO A 48 -13.57 4.88 18.40
C PRO A 48 -13.97 3.72 19.32
N GLU A 49 -14.22 2.51 18.79
CA GLU A 49 -14.48 1.31 19.60
C GLU A 49 -13.25 0.91 20.40
N LYS A 50 -12.07 0.89 19.76
CA LYS A 50 -10.79 0.57 20.42
C LYS A 50 -10.36 1.68 21.35
N ALA A 51 -10.58 2.94 20.96
CA ALA A 51 -10.33 4.07 21.83
C ALA A 51 -11.15 3.95 23.12
N LEU A 52 -12.45 3.63 22.98
CA LEU A 52 -13.34 3.41 24.11
C LEU A 52 -12.87 2.26 25.01
N GLU A 53 -12.45 1.12 24.44
CA GLU A 53 -11.90 -0.02 25.20
C GLU A 53 -10.66 0.36 26.02
N ILE A 54 -9.70 1.08 25.43
CA ILE A 54 -8.48 1.49 26.13
C ILE A 54 -8.78 2.60 27.16
N PHE A 55 -9.69 3.54 26.87
CA PHE A 55 -10.13 4.52 27.86
C PHE A 55 -10.85 3.86 29.04
N ASP A 56 -11.70 2.85 28.81
CA ASP A 56 -12.35 2.08 29.88
C ASP A 56 -11.31 1.30 30.71
N LEU A 57 -10.28 0.74 30.05
CA LEU A 57 -9.16 0.09 30.73
C LEU A 57 -8.36 1.09 31.59
N PHE A 58 -8.11 2.30 31.08
CA PHE A 58 -7.45 3.37 31.82
C PHE A 58 -8.25 3.73 33.08
N LEU A 59 -9.55 4.00 32.94
CA LEU A 59 -10.44 4.34 34.05
C LEU A 59 -10.51 3.22 35.11
N THR A 60 -10.33 1.97 34.70
CA THR A 60 -10.32 0.80 35.60
C THR A 60 -8.98 0.64 36.33
N ARG A 61 -7.86 0.86 35.64
CA ARG A 61 -6.51 0.65 36.20
C ARG A 61 -5.99 1.83 37.01
N TYR A 62 -6.35 3.05 36.63
CA TYR A 62 -5.85 4.29 37.23
C TYR A 62 -7.00 5.20 37.68
N PRO A 63 -7.83 4.77 38.65
CA PRO A 63 -9.01 5.52 39.09
C PRO A 63 -8.70 6.82 39.85
N ASP A 64 -7.43 7.03 40.24
CA ASP A 64 -6.94 8.23 40.95
C ASP A 64 -5.94 9.06 40.11
N SER A 65 -5.85 8.78 38.81
CA SER A 65 -4.95 9.45 37.87
C SER A 65 -5.25 10.95 37.72
N SER A 66 -4.19 11.75 37.56
CA SER A 66 -4.31 13.19 37.27
C SER A 66 -4.87 13.49 35.86
N ALA A 67 -4.82 12.51 34.95
CA ALA A 67 -5.31 12.63 33.57
C ALA A 67 -6.77 12.16 33.38
N LEU A 68 -7.48 11.83 34.46
CA LEU A 68 -8.86 11.33 34.40
C LEU A 68 -9.84 12.29 33.73
N ASP A 69 -9.64 13.59 33.90
CA ASP A 69 -10.46 14.61 33.26
C ASP A 69 -10.35 14.55 31.72
N SER A 70 -9.13 14.39 31.23
CA SER A 70 -8.78 14.24 29.82
C SER A 70 -9.35 12.94 29.27
N VAL A 71 -9.20 11.83 30.02
CA VAL A 71 -9.73 10.50 29.65
C VAL A 71 -11.25 10.52 29.52
N LEU A 72 -11.95 11.09 30.50
CA LEU A 72 -13.42 11.19 30.46
C LEU A 72 -13.90 12.04 29.27
N PHE A 73 -13.20 13.13 28.97
CA PHE A 73 -13.51 13.96 27.80
C PHE A 73 -13.35 13.19 26.49
N TRP A 74 -12.19 12.57 26.27
CA TRP A 74 -11.91 11.85 25.02
C TRP A 74 -12.73 10.55 24.88
N ARG A 75 -13.06 9.89 26.00
CA ARG A 75 -14.04 8.80 26.03
C ARG A 75 -15.41 9.26 25.53
N ALA A 76 -15.90 10.40 26.04
CA ALA A 76 -17.17 10.98 25.61
C ALA A 76 -17.15 11.34 24.12
N LYS A 77 -16.04 11.89 23.60
CA LYS A 77 -15.87 12.16 22.16
C LYS A 77 -15.85 10.88 21.31
N SER A 78 -15.20 9.81 21.77
CA SER A 78 -15.26 8.49 21.13
C SER A 78 -16.70 7.95 21.08
N LEU A 79 -17.46 8.08 22.17
CA LEU A 79 -18.88 7.69 22.23
C LEU A 79 -19.75 8.50 21.26
N MET A 80 -19.47 9.80 21.07
CA MET A 80 -20.13 10.61 20.06
C MET A 80 -19.86 10.11 18.63
N GLN A 81 -18.62 9.74 18.30
CA GLN A 81 -18.27 9.17 16.99
C GLN A 81 -19.01 7.86 16.72
N LEU A 82 -19.24 7.05 17.77
CA LEU A 82 -20.03 5.82 17.74
C LEU A 82 -21.55 6.04 17.69
N ARG A 83 -22.02 7.30 17.66
CA ARG A 83 -23.44 7.67 17.77
C ARG A 83 -24.11 7.22 19.07
N ARG A 84 -23.35 6.90 20.12
CA ARG A 84 -23.83 6.56 21.47
C ARG A 84 -24.00 7.84 22.31
N GLY A 85 -24.92 8.70 21.87
CA GLY A 85 -25.06 10.07 22.39
C GLY A 85 -25.43 10.16 23.88
N GLU A 86 -26.23 9.21 24.40
CA GLU A 86 -26.64 9.20 25.81
C GLU A 86 -25.45 8.91 26.74
N GLU A 87 -24.65 7.89 26.42
CA GLU A 87 -23.44 7.54 27.18
C GLU A 87 -22.35 8.62 27.06
N ALA A 88 -22.27 9.28 25.90
CA ALA A 88 -21.42 10.45 25.74
C ALA A 88 -21.86 11.58 26.68
N ALA A 89 -23.17 11.85 26.77
CA ALA A 89 -23.71 12.84 27.69
C ALA A 89 -23.48 12.45 29.17
N ASP A 90 -23.60 11.17 29.53
CA ASP A 90 -23.26 10.69 30.87
C ASP A 90 -21.77 10.92 31.21
N SER A 91 -20.88 10.64 30.24
CA SER A 91 -19.43 10.84 30.40
C SER A 91 -19.07 12.31 30.58
N PHE A 92 -19.68 13.21 29.79
CA PHE A 92 -19.49 14.65 29.93
C PHE A 92 -20.08 15.19 31.25
N ARG A 93 -21.23 14.68 31.70
CA ARG A 93 -21.80 15.03 33.02
C ARG A 93 -20.88 14.60 34.15
N LYS A 94 -20.38 13.37 34.12
CA LYS A 94 -19.43 12.85 35.11
C LYS A 94 -18.14 13.67 35.16
N LEU A 95 -17.60 14.07 34.00
CA LEU A 95 -16.44 14.96 33.92
C LEU A 95 -16.70 16.29 34.64
N ARG A 96 -17.86 16.93 34.40
CA ARG A 96 -18.23 18.21 35.02
C ARG A 96 -18.48 18.09 36.53
N GLU A 97 -19.05 16.97 36.97
CA GLU A 97 -19.34 16.71 38.39
C GLU A 97 -18.08 16.40 39.20
N VAL A 98 -17.18 15.57 38.64
CA VAL A 98 -15.98 15.11 39.35
C VAL A 98 -14.81 16.11 39.21
N TYR A 99 -14.69 16.79 38.06
CA TYR A 99 -13.58 17.70 37.76
C TYR A 99 -14.08 19.09 37.28
N PRO A 100 -14.81 19.84 38.12
CA PRO A 100 -15.41 21.12 37.71
C PRO A 100 -14.38 22.19 37.30
N GLU A 101 -13.17 22.15 37.87
CA GLU A 101 -12.08 23.09 37.58
C GLU A 101 -11.23 22.68 36.36
N SER A 102 -11.50 21.51 35.75
CA SER A 102 -10.76 21.08 34.57
C SER A 102 -11.04 21.98 33.37
N SER A 103 -10.02 22.26 32.56
CA SER A 103 -10.20 22.96 31.28
C SER A 103 -11.18 22.20 30.35
N TYR A 104 -11.28 20.89 30.49
CA TYR A 104 -12.21 20.04 29.75
C TYR A 104 -13.67 20.17 30.21
N ALA A 105 -13.94 20.63 31.43
CA ALA A 105 -15.30 20.81 31.92
C ALA A 105 -16.07 21.88 31.11
N LEU A 106 -15.39 22.97 30.72
CA LEU A 106 -15.96 24.00 29.85
C LEU A 106 -16.28 23.47 28.44
N PHE A 107 -15.44 22.59 27.91
CA PHE A 107 -15.68 21.95 26.61
C PHE A 107 -16.81 20.92 26.71
N ALA A 108 -16.85 20.12 27.77
CA ALA A 108 -17.90 19.15 28.04
C ALA A 108 -19.28 19.80 28.14
N GLU A 109 -19.38 20.98 28.76
CA GLU A 109 -20.61 21.76 28.83
C GLU A 109 -21.12 22.16 27.44
N LYS A 110 -20.22 22.63 26.57
CA LYS A 110 -20.57 22.98 25.18
C LYS A 110 -21.06 21.74 24.41
N GLU A 111 -20.37 20.61 24.54
CA GLU A 111 -20.76 19.36 23.86
C GLU A 111 -22.09 18.82 24.42
N LEU A 112 -22.35 18.96 25.72
CA LEU A 112 -23.66 18.64 26.33
C LEU A 112 -24.77 19.50 25.77
N GLN A 113 -24.54 20.81 25.59
CA GLN A 113 -25.51 21.69 24.95
C GLN A 113 -25.80 21.26 23.51
N VAL A 114 -24.79 20.85 22.74
CA VAL A 114 -24.97 20.30 21.38
C VAL A 114 -25.79 19.01 21.40
N LEU A 115 -25.48 18.09 22.32
CA LEU A 115 -26.23 16.83 22.48
C LEU A 115 -27.70 17.08 22.91
N ASN A 116 -27.94 18.07 23.77
CA ASN A 116 -29.28 18.44 24.25
C ASN A 116 -30.10 19.24 23.21
N ASN A 117 -29.44 20.06 22.38
CA ASN A 117 -30.08 20.89 21.35
C ASN A 117 -30.43 20.10 20.08
N LYS A 118 -29.94 18.86 19.95
CA LYS A 118 -30.40 17.96 18.89
C LYS A 118 -31.90 17.75 19.10
N PRO A 119 -32.76 18.08 18.11
CA PRO A 119 -34.21 18.07 18.29
C PRO A 119 -34.67 16.66 18.64
N THR A 120 -34.83 16.43 19.93
CA THR A 120 -35.54 15.29 20.46
C THR A 120 -36.96 15.44 19.94
N VAL A 121 -37.46 14.44 19.21
CA VAL A 121 -38.85 14.34 18.79
C VAL A 121 -39.71 14.32 20.05
N ARG A 122 -40.05 15.51 20.57
CA ARG A 122 -40.83 15.67 21.79
C ARG A 122 -42.30 15.54 21.45
N LYS A 123 -42.85 14.42 21.90
CA LYS A 123 -44.28 14.20 22.17
C LYS A 123 -44.84 15.43 22.92
N SER A 124 -45.83 16.09 22.32
CA SER A 124 -46.52 17.24 22.88
C SER A 124 -47.54 16.78 23.93
N GLU A 125 -47.23 17.04 25.19
CA GLU A 125 -48.13 16.91 26.32
C GLU A 125 -48.59 18.32 26.70
N THR A 126 -49.82 18.71 26.35
CA THR A 126 -50.63 19.76 27.00
C THR A 126 -51.98 19.93 26.26
N ALA A 127 -53.00 19.17 26.67
CA ALA A 127 -54.42 19.52 26.53
C ALA A 127 -55.30 18.56 27.36
N ARG A 128 -55.24 18.70 28.68
CA ARG A 128 -56.21 18.12 29.63
C ARG A 128 -57.51 18.92 29.50
N ASP A 129 -58.55 18.31 28.91
CA ASP A 129 -59.97 18.40 29.36
C ASP A 129 -61.02 17.77 28.41
N LYS A 130 -60.63 16.97 27.41
CA LYS A 130 -61.60 16.25 26.54
C LYS A 130 -61.31 14.75 26.36
N THR A 131 -60.47 14.16 27.22
CA THR A 131 -59.84 12.83 27.03
C THR A 131 -60.47 11.70 27.85
N SER A 132 -61.80 11.62 27.92
CA SER A 132 -62.48 10.40 28.43
C SER A 132 -63.05 9.55 27.29
N THR A 133 -63.59 10.17 26.25
CA THR A 133 -64.29 9.43 25.17
C THR A 133 -63.37 8.98 24.04
N ILE A 134 -62.25 9.69 23.81
CA ILE A 134 -61.25 9.33 22.78
C ILE A 134 -60.26 8.27 23.28
N ALA A 135 -60.01 8.21 24.59
CA ALA A 135 -59.07 7.25 25.19
C ALA A 135 -59.49 5.79 24.95
N ASN A 136 -60.79 5.47 25.02
CA ASN A 136 -61.26 4.10 24.78
C ASN A 136 -61.17 3.69 23.30
N ALA A 137 -61.30 4.64 22.37
CA ALA A 137 -61.11 4.37 20.95
C ALA A 137 -59.62 4.19 20.59
N GLN A 138 -58.73 4.95 21.24
CA GLN A 138 -57.29 4.82 21.05
C GLN A 138 -56.71 3.58 21.72
N ILE A 139 -57.27 3.12 22.84
CA ILE A 139 -56.90 1.84 23.45
C ILE A 139 -57.27 0.68 22.53
N ALA A 140 -58.46 0.69 21.93
CA ALA A 140 -58.86 -0.34 20.97
C ALA A 140 -57.97 -0.35 19.70
N ASP A 141 -57.59 0.83 19.20
CA ASP A 141 -56.66 0.95 18.07
C ASP A 141 -55.25 0.47 18.43
N LEU A 142 -54.74 0.83 19.61
CA LEU A 142 -53.44 0.38 20.12
C LEU A 142 -53.42 -1.13 20.38
N GLU A 143 -54.50 -1.72 20.90
CA GLU A 143 -54.63 -3.17 21.07
C GLU A 143 -54.62 -3.90 19.73
N SER A 144 -55.31 -3.35 18.71
CA SER A 144 -55.29 -3.92 17.36
C SER A 144 -53.89 -3.87 16.74
N ARG A 145 -53.18 -2.76 16.94
CA ARG A 145 -51.82 -2.55 16.44
C ARG A 145 -50.79 -3.39 17.18
N THR A 146 -51.01 -3.62 18.48
CA THR A 146 -50.18 -4.52 19.28
C THR A 146 -50.32 -5.97 18.80
N ARG A 147 -51.54 -6.42 18.47
CA ARG A 147 -51.74 -7.76 17.87
C ARG A 147 -51.09 -7.90 16.50
N ILE A 148 -51.13 -6.85 15.67
CA ILE A 148 -50.44 -6.86 14.36
C ILE A 148 -48.93 -6.94 14.56
N LEU A 149 -48.37 -6.16 15.49
CA LEU A 149 -46.94 -6.20 15.80
C LEU A 149 -46.51 -7.53 16.43
N GLU A 150 -47.36 -8.17 17.21
CA GLU A 150 -47.10 -9.52 17.74
C GLU A 150 -47.09 -10.57 16.62
N LEU A 151 -48.01 -10.49 15.65
CA LEU A 151 -47.99 -11.35 14.47
C LEU A 151 -46.75 -11.12 13.61
N GLU A 152 -46.40 -9.86 13.33
CA GLU A 152 -45.17 -9.51 12.62
C GLU A 152 -43.91 -9.99 13.36
N LYS A 153 -43.89 -9.89 14.69
CA LYS A 153 -42.81 -10.44 15.51
C LYS A 153 -42.71 -11.95 15.35
N THR A 154 -43.83 -12.69 15.38
CA THR A 154 -43.80 -14.14 15.18
C THR A 154 -43.34 -14.54 13.78
N ASP A 155 -43.70 -13.78 12.75
CA ASP A 155 -43.23 -14.00 11.39
C ASP A 155 -41.74 -13.69 11.24
N LEU A 156 -41.24 -12.63 11.88
CA LEU A 156 -39.82 -12.30 11.92
C LEU A 156 -39.02 -13.35 12.70
N GLU A 157 -39.53 -13.88 13.81
CA GLU A 157 -38.90 -14.98 14.55
C GLU A 157 -38.83 -16.26 13.70
N LYS A 158 -39.87 -16.54 12.91
CA LYS A 158 -39.88 -17.65 11.95
C LYS A 158 -38.88 -17.45 10.82
N GLN A 159 -38.80 -16.23 10.26
CA GLN A 159 -37.80 -15.88 9.25
C GLN A 159 -36.38 -15.99 9.80
N LEU A 160 -36.15 -15.55 11.05
CA LEU A 160 -34.86 -15.67 11.72
C LEU A 160 -34.46 -17.14 11.91
N ALA A 161 -35.41 -17.99 12.33
CA ALA A 161 -35.18 -19.43 12.46
C ALA A 161 -34.84 -20.10 11.12
N ASP A 162 -35.49 -19.69 10.02
CA ASP A 162 -35.19 -20.20 8.68
C ASP A 162 -33.84 -19.69 8.14
N VAL A 163 -33.46 -18.44 8.46
CA VAL A 163 -32.11 -17.92 8.17
C VAL A 163 -31.05 -18.70 8.95
N GLU A 164 -31.28 -19.01 10.23
CA GLU A 164 -30.36 -19.80 11.05
C GLU A 164 -30.22 -21.23 10.52
N ARG A 165 -31.31 -21.86 10.05
CA ARG A 165 -31.25 -23.16 9.37
C ARG A 165 -30.45 -23.10 8.07
N ARG A 166 -30.64 -22.05 7.25
CA ARG A 166 -29.84 -21.85 6.02
C ARG A 166 -28.37 -21.67 6.36
N ARG A 167 -28.06 -20.92 7.41
CA ARG A 167 -26.69 -20.75 7.92
C ARG A 167 -26.07 -22.09 8.32
N GLN A 168 -26.78 -22.92 9.08
CA GLN A 168 -26.29 -24.25 9.47
C GLN A 168 -26.09 -25.18 8.26
N LEU A 169 -26.95 -25.09 7.24
CA LEU A 169 -26.77 -25.83 5.98
C LEU A 169 -25.55 -25.33 5.20
N THR A 170 -25.31 -24.01 5.17
CA THR A 170 -24.11 -23.45 4.54
C THR A 170 -22.84 -23.78 5.30
N GLU A 171 -22.86 -23.80 6.63
CA GLU A 171 -21.70 -24.19 7.46
C GLU A 171 -21.37 -25.68 7.24
N LYS A 172 -22.38 -26.56 7.16
CA LYS A 172 -22.20 -27.96 6.76
C LYS A 172 -21.66 -28.10 5.33
N GLY A 173 -22.16 -27.28 4.39
CA GLY A 173 -21.66 -27.22 3.02
C GLY A 173 -20.20 -26.76 2.94
N LEU A 174 -19.83 -25.76 3.73
CA LEU A 174 -18.45 -25.26 3.81
C LEU A 174 -17.51 -26.29 4.44
N SER A 175 -17.94 -27.00 5.48
CA SER A 175 -17.15 -28.08 6.07
C SER A 175 -16.87 -29.17 5.04
N LYS A 176 -17.88 -29.59 4.28
CA LYS A 176 -17.72 -30.59 3.23
C LYS A 176 -16.81 -30.08 2.09
N ALA A 177 -16.98 -28.83 1.66
CA ALA A 177 -16.11 -28.23 0.65
C ALA A 177 -14.65 -28.10 1.10
N LEU A 178 -14.42 -27.91 2.41
CA LEU A 178 -13.09 -27.89 3.00
C LEU A 178 -12.46 -29.28 2.98
N ASP A 179 -13.24 -30.32 3.30
CA ASP A 179 -12.81 -31.72 3.22
C ASP A 179 -12.49 -32.12 1.77
N ASP A 180 -13.35 -31.73 0.82
CA ASP A 180 -13.15 -31.97 -0.62
C ASP A 180 -11.90 -31.22 -1.14
N LYS A 181 -11.67 -29.99 -0.67
CA LYS A 181 -10.45 -29.23 -1.00
C LYS A 181 -9.18 -29.93 -0.48
N ASN A 182 -9.20 -30.44 0.75
CA ASN A 182 -8.05 -31.14 1.33
C ASN A 182 -7.78 -32.46 0.60
N ALA A 183 -8.84 -33.16 0.16
CA ALA A 183 -8.72 -34.35 -0.68
C ALA A 183 -8.10 -34.01 -2.05
N LEU A 184 -8.52 -32.91 -2.68
CA LEU A 184 -7.97 -32.44 -3.95
C LEU A 184 -6.51 -31.96 -3.83
N GLU A 185 -6.13 -31.29 -2.74
CA GLU A 185 -4.72 -30.93 -2.47
C GLU A 185 -3.85 -32.18 -2.35
N THR A 186 -4.37 -33.24 -1.71
CA THR A 186 -3.68 -34.53 -1.61
C THR A 186 -3.50 -35.18 -2.98
N GLN A 187 -4.53 -35.18 -3.83
CA GLN A 187 -4.45 -35.69 -5.21
C GLN A 187 -3.50 -34.86 -6.07
N LEU A 188 -3.45 -33.54 -5.89
CA LEU A 188 -2.56 -32.64 -6.63
C LEU A 188 -1.09 -32.90 -6.29
N ASP A 189 -0.78 -33.15 -5.02
CA ASP A 189 0.58 -33.50 -4.60
C ASP A 189 1.01 -34.89 -5.11
N GLU A 190 0.08 -35.83 -5.23
CA GLU A 190 0.32 -37.13 -5.85
C GLU A 190 0.52 -37.02 -7.39
N ALA A 191 -0.24 -36.14 -8.05
CA ALA A 191 -0.05 -35.78 -9.45
C ALA A 191 1.31 -35.07 -9.71
N ARG A 192 1.78 -34.26 -8.76
CA ARG A 192 3.12 -33.63 -8.82
C ARG A 192 4.24 -34.66 -8.68
N LYS A 193 4.12 -35.59 -7.73
CA LYS A 193 5.08 -36.69 -7.57
C LYS A 193 5.18 -37.54 -8.84
N THR A 194 4.05 -37.92 -9.43
CA THR A 194 4.02 -38.67 -10.69
C THR A 194 4.59 -37.86 -11.87
N ARG A 195 4.34 -36.55 -11.93
CA ARG A 195 4.97 -35.67 -12.93
C ARG A 195 6.48 -35.62 -12.79
N ASP A 196 7.00 -35.51 -11.57
CA ASP A 196 8.45 -35.48 -11.32
C ASP A 196 9.11 -36.82 -11.64
N GLU A 197 8.42 -37.94 -11.44
CA GLU A 197 8.85 -39.27 -11.91
C GLU A 197 8.87 -39.37 -13.44
N LEU A 198 7.87 -38.79 -14.12
CA LEU A 198 7.84 -38.73 -15.58
C LEU A 198 8.96 -37.86 -16.14
N ILE A 199 9.25 -36.71 -15.53
CA ILE A 199 10.38 -35.84 -15.92
C ILE A 199 11.72 -36.58 -15.73
N LYS A 200 11.88 -37.34 -14.64
CA LYS A 200 13.07 -38.20 -14.45
C LYS A 200 13.19 -39.29 -15.52
N LYS A 201 12.08 -39.91 -15.90
CA LYS A 201 12.04 -40.90 -17.00
C LYS A 201 12.36 -40.25 -18.35
N GLU A 202 11.84 -39.06 -18.61
CA GLU A 202 12.11 -38.29 -19.83
C GLU A 202 13.58 -37.91 -19.93
N ALA A 203 14.21 -37.44 -18.85
CA ALA A 203 15.65 -37.18 -18.80
C ALA A 203 16.48 -38.46 -19.04
N SER A 204 16.02 -39.62 -18.55
CA SER A 204 16.65 -40.91 -18.83
C SER A 204 16.49 -41.34 -20.29
N LEU A 205 15.33 -41.07 -20.91
CA LEU A 205 15.07 -41.33 -22.32
C LEU A 205 15.88 -40.39 -23.22
N GLU A 206 16.05 -39.13 -22.83
CA GLU A 206 16.88 -38.16 -23.55
C GLU A 206 18.37 -38.54 -23.50
N LYS A 207 18.83 -39.05 -22.34
CA LYS A 207 20.16 -39.65 -22.23
C LYS A 207 20.31 -40.86 -23.15
N GLY A 208 19.31 -41.74 -23.21
CA GLY A 208 19.25 -42.86 -24.15
C GLY A 208 19.24 -42.41 -25.61
N ALA A 209 18.52 -41.34 -25.94
CA ALA A 209 18.48 -40.76 -27.29
C ALA A 209 19.85 -40.19 -27.72
N ARG A 210 20.59 -39.57 -26.79
CA ARG A 210 21.97 -39.13 -27.04
C ARG A 210 22.92 -40.31 -27.26
N GLU A 211 22.71 -41.41 -26.55
CA GLU A 211 23.45 -42.66 -26.76
C GLU A 211 23.11 -43.30 -28.11
N ILE A 212 21.83 -43.32 -28.49
CA ILE A 212 21.37 -43.77 -29.81
C ILE A 212 21.94 -42.88 -30.93
N SER A 213 22.04 -41.57 -30.71
CA SER A 213 22.68 -40.65 -31.67
C SER A 213 24.16 -40.94 -31.83
N LYS A 214 24.89 -41.20 -30.74
CA LYS A 214 26.30 -41.65 -30.81
C LYS A 214 26.44 -42.99 -31.53
N LEU A 215 25.59 -43.96 -31.21
CA LEU A 215 25.55 -45.25 -31.89
C LEU A 215 25.17 -45.12 -33.36
N SER A 216 24.33 -44.14 -33.72
CA SER A 216 23.99 -43.81 -35.10
C SER A 216 25.18 -43.21 -35.85
N GLU A 217 25.99 -42.36 -35.21
CA GLU A 217 27.22 -41.83 -35.79
C GLU A 217 28.29 -42.91 -35.95
N GLU A 218 28.45 -43.77 -34.95
CA GLU A 218 29.31 -44.96 -35.04
C GLU A 218 28.82 -45.93 -36.12
N LYS A 219 27.50 -46.12 -36.24
CA LYS A 219 26.88 -46.89 -37.32
C LYS A 219 27.17 -46.26 -38.68
N ARG A 220 27.06 -44.94 -38.84
CA ARG A 220 27.45 -44.26 -40.10
C ARG A 220 28.93 -44.40 -40.40
N ALA A 221 29.79 -44.34 -39.39
CA ALA A 221 31.22 -44.57 -39.56
C ALA A 221 31.55 -46.03 -39.91
N LEU A 222 30.80 -46.99 -39.38
CA LEU A 222 30.89 -48.40 -39.75
C LEU A 222 30.28 -48.66 -41.12
N GLU A 223 29.17 -48.03 -41.49
CA GLU A 223 28.56 -48.09 -42.83
C GLU A 223 29.49 -47.48 -43.87
N ALA A 224 30.20 -46.40 -43.57
CA ALA A 224 31.23 -45.84 -44.47
C ALA A 224 32.43 -46.80 -44.64
N LYS A 225 32.78 -47.57 -43.61
CA LYS A 225 33.76 -48.66 -43.71
C LYS A 225 33.16 -49.88 -44.43
N LEU A 226 31.86 -50.12 -44.27
CA LEU A 226 31.13 -51.19 -44.92
C LEU A 226 31.01 -50.90 -46.42
N THR A 227 30.73 -49.68 -46.86
CA THR A 227 30.70 -49.31 -48.28
C THR A 227 32.06 -49.51 -48.95
N VAL A 228 33.17 -49.23 -48.26
CA VAL A 228 34.53 -49.54 -48.73
C VAL A 228 34.78 -51.06 -48.80
N SER A 229 34.10 -51.85 -47.97
CA SER A 229 34.15 -53.32 -48.01
C SER A 229 33.12 -53.93 -48.98
N GLU A 230 31.99 -53.27 -49.25
CA GLU A 230 30.92 -53.66 -50.16
C GLU A 230 31.31 -53.36 -51.61
N GLU A 231 32.13 -52.34 -51.87
CA GLU A 231 32.84 -52.24 -53.17
C GLU A 231 33.80 -53.41 -53.40
N LYS A 232 34.35 -54.00 -52.33
CA LYS A 232 35.14 -55.25 -52.37
C LYS A 232 34.29 -56.52 -52.48
N VAL A 233 33.04 -56.52 -52.00
CA VAL A 233 32.10 -57.66 -52.03
C VAL A 233 31.19 -57.63 -53.26
N ALA A 234 30.94 -56.48 -53.88
CA ALA A 234 30.26 -56.34 -55.18
C ALA A 234 31.08 -56.96 -56.34
N HIS A 235 32.39 -57.13 -56.14
CA HIS A 235 33.24 -57.95 -57.01
C HIS A 235 33.05 -59.47 -56.77
N LEU A 236 32.42 -59.89 -55.67
CA LEU A 236 32.31 -61.28 -55.23
C LEU A 236 30.88 -61.79 -55.01
N SER A 237 29.85 -61.00 -55.32
CA SER A 237 28.44 -61.40 -55.07
C SER A 237 27.53 -61.13 -56.28
N GLY A 238 28.05 -61.47 -57.46
CA GLY A 238 27.25 -61.89 -58.62
C GLY A 238 26.75 -63.34 -58.51
N GLU A 239 26.86 -63.99 -57.35
CA GLU A 239 26.72 -65.45 -57.20
C GLU A 239 25.62 -65.96 -56.26
N LEU A 240 24.71 -65.15 -55.71
CA LEU A 240 23.66 -65.72 -54.84
C LEU A 240 22.27 -65.13 -55.05
N ALA A 241 21.67 -65.55 -56.17
CA ALA A 241 20.24 -65.48 -56.41
C ALA A 241 19.47 -66.54 -55.58
N ASN A 242 18.21 -66.20 -55.26
CA ASN A 242 17.09 -67.10 -54.92
C ASN A 242 17.10 -67.82 -53.55
N SER A 243 16.25 -67.36 -52.62
CA SER A 243 15.06 -68.14 -52.23
C SER A 243 14.18 -67.42 -51.20
N GLU A 244 13.06 -66.90 -51.68
CA GLU A 244 11.89 -66.61 -50.87
C GLU A 244 11.12 -67.89 -50.51
N LYS A 245 10.28 -67.76 -49.46
CA LYS A 245 9.13 -68.59 -49.05
C LYS A 245 9.38 -69.66 -47.99
N LYS A 246 8.95 -69.37 -46.75
CA LYS A 246 8.07 -70.27 -45.97
C LYS A 246 7.42 -69.59 -44.75
N ASN A 247 6.10 -69.78 -44.69
CA ASN A 247 5.26 -70.01 -43.49
C ASN A 247 4.52 -68.84 -42.82
N ALA A 248 3.32 -68.63 -43.35
CA ALA A 248 2.13 -68.17 -42.64
C ALA A 248 1.61 -69.25 -41.67
N VAL A 249 1.62 -68.97 -40.36
CA VAL A 249 0.86 -69.69 -39.30
C VAL A 249 0.32 -68.72 -38.21
N ILE A 250 0.36 -67.39 -38.39
CA ILE A 250 0.08 -66.42 -37.29
C ILE A 250 -1.29 -65.72 -37.40
N THR A 251 -2.18 -66.13 -38.29
CA THR A 251 -3.43 -65.39 -38.59
C THR A 251 -4.71 -65.89 -37.91
N SER A 252 -4.63 -66.60 -36.77
CA SER A 252 -5.83 -66.84 -35.92
C SER A 252 -5.74 -66.19 -34.52
N ASP A 253 -4.57 -65.77 -34.07
CA ASP A 253 -4.37 -65.19 -32.72
C ASP A 253 -4.63 -63.66 -32.65
N LEU A 254 -4.85 -63.02 -33.81
CA LEU A 254 -5.07 -61.58 -33.92
C LEU A 254 -6.56 -61.17 -33.85
N SER A 255 -7.49 -62.10 -34.12
CA SER A 255 -8.93 -61.78 -34.15
C SER A 255 -9.50 -61.54 -32.74
N GLY A 256 -9.05 -62.30 -31.74
CA GLY A 256 -9.50 -62.13 -30.34
C GLY A 256 -9.01 -60.84 -29.67
N LYS A 257 -7.84 -60.31 -30.08
CA LYS A 257 -7.24 -59.10 -29.50
C LYS A 257 -7.87 -57.81 -30.02
N ILE A 258 -8.46 -57.85 -31.22
CA ILE A 258 -9.14 -56.70 -31.83
C ILE A 258 -10.49 -56.43 -31.15
N GLN A 259 -11.19 -57.47 -30.70
CA GLN A 259 -12.49 -57.34 -30.05
C GLN A 259 -12.39 -56.82 -28.59
N GLN A 260 -11.29 -57.13 -27.89
CA GLN A 260 -11.00 -56.58 -26.56
C GLN A 260 -10.64 -55.08 -26.63
N SER A 261 -9.86 -54.69 -27.63
CA SER A 261 -9.46 -53.29 -27.84
C SER A 261 -10.69 -52.38 -28.07
N GLN A 262 -11.70 -52.84 -28.81
CA GLN A 262 -12.91 -52.06 -29.07
C GLN A 262 -13.78 -51.80 -27.82
N GLN A 263 -13.73 -52.65 -26.79
CA GLN A 263 -14.40 -52.38 -25.52
C GLN A 263 -13.66 -51.35 -24.66
N ASP A 264 -12.32 -51.28 -24.77
CA ASP A 264 -11.51 -50.36 -23.98
C ASP A 264 -11.59 -48.92 -24.53
N TRP A 265 -11.76 -48.74 -25.85
CA TRP A 265 -12.02 -47.43 -26.45
C TRP A 265 -13.36 -46.81 -26.01
N GLY A 266 -14.39 -47.61 -25.76
CA GLY A 266 -15.68 -47.13 -25.26
C GLY A 266 -15.62 -46.60 -23.82
N LYS A 267 -14.73 -47.14 -22.99
CA LYS A 267 -14.48 -46.66 -21.62
C LYS A 267 -13.65 -45.37 -21.60
N LEU A 268 -12.71 -45.24 -22.54
CA LEU A 268 -11.89 -44.04 -22.68
C LEU A 268 -12.75 -42.82 -23.10
N ASP A 269 -13.76 -43.01 -23.94
CA ASP A 269 -14.62 -41.93 -24.41
C ASP A 269 -15.58 -41.41 -23.31
N LEU A 270 -15.97 -42.26 -22.36
CA LEU A 270 -16.69 -41.88 -21.14
C LEU A 270 -15.81 -41.07 -20.18
N TYR A 271 -14.57 -41.51 -19.98
CA TYR A 271 -13.59 -40.83 -19.13
C TYR A 271 -13.22 -39.43 -19.68
N ILE A 272 -13.12 -39.27 -21.00
CA ILE A 272 -12.84 -37.98 -21.64
C ILE A 272 -14.02 -37.00 -21.49
N ARG A 273 -15.27 -37.49 -21.43
CA ARG A 273 -16.45 -36.63 -21.19
C ARG A 273 -16.53 -36.15 -19.74
N GLU A 274 -16.19 -37.01 -18.78
CA GLU A 274 -16.09 -36.64 -17.36
C GLU A 274 -14.99 -35.59 -17.14
N LEU A 275 -13.79 -35.79 -17.70
CA LEU A 275 -12.70 -34.81 -17.60
C LEU A 275 -13.02 -33.45 -18.25
N LYS A 276 -13.85 -33.43 -19.31
CA LYS A 276 -14.32 -32.16 -19.90
C LYS A 276 -15.34 -31.46 -19.01
N ALA A 277 -16.26 -32.20 -18.38
CA ALA A 277 -17.21 -31.61 -17.43
C ALA A 277 -16.50 -31.03 -16.20
N GLU A 278 -15.49 -31.74 -15.69
CA GLU A 278 -14.70 -31.34 -14.54
C GLU A 278 -13.81 -30.12 -14.83
N ASN A 279 -13.21 -30.04 -16.02
CA ASN A 279 -12.50 -28.83 -16.47
C ASN A 279 -13.42 -27.60 -16.63
N THR A 280 -14.69 -27.81 -16.98
CA THR A 280 -15.68 -26.72 -17.10
C THR A 280 -16.09 -26.21 -15.71
N ALA A 281 -16.17 -27.11 -14.72
CA ALA A 281 -16.39 -26.77 -13.31
C ALA A 281 -15.18 -26.06 -12.67
N LEU A 282 -13.96 -26.50 -12.99
CA LEU A 282 -12.72 -25.82 -12.60
C LEU A 282 -12.61 -24.41 -13.22
N GLY A 283 -13.01 -24.25 -14.48
CA GLY A 283 -13.05 -22.94 -15.15
C GLY A 283 -14.05 -21.95 -14.55
N THR A 284 -15.12 -22.43 -13.92
CA THR A 284 -16.09 -21.59 -13.19
C THR A 284 -15.59 -21.25 -11.78
N ALA A 285 -14.97 -22.21 -11.07
CA ALA A 285 -14.35 -21.98 -9.77
C ALA A 285 -13.15 -21.00 -9.83
N VAL A 286 -12.35 -21.02 -10.90
CA VAL A 286 -11.26 -20.06 -11.12
C VAL A 286 -11.80 -18.64 -11.32
N LYS A 287 -12.92 -18.47 -12.05
CA LYS A 287 -13.57 -17.16 -12.24
C LYS A 287 -14.13 -16.59 -10.93
N GLU A 288 -14.65 -17.43 -10.04
CA GLU A 288 -15.12 -16.99 -8.72
C GLU A 288 -13.95 -16.65 -7.78
N ARG A 289 -12.84 -17.37 -7.87
CA ARG A 289 -11.61 -17.07 -7.13
C ARG A 289 -10.98 -15.74 -7.58
N ASP A 290 -10.95 -15.48 -8.88
CA ASP A 290 -10.42 -14.23 -9.42
C ASP A 290 -11.31 -13.03 -9.05
N LYS A 291 -12.63 -13.24 -8.95
CA LYS A 291 -13.56 -12.24 -8.42
C LYS A 291 -13.29 -11.94 -6.93
N ALA A 292 -13.13 -12.97 -6.10
CA ALA A 292 -12.81 -12.80 -4.67
C ALA A 292 -11.43 -12.14 -4.44
N LEU A 293 -10.45 -12.43 -5.31
CA LEU A 293 -9.14 -11.77 -5.29
C LEU A 293 -9.25 -10.29 -5.68
N THR A 294 -10.10 -9.97 -6.67
CA THR A 294 -10.37 -8.59 -7.09
C THR A 294 -11.05 -7.79 -5.98
N ASP A 295 -12.03 -8.38 -5.27
CA ASP A 295 -12.73 -7.76 -4.14
C ASP A 295 -11.78 -7.52 -2.94
N ALA A 296 -10.87 -8.47 -2.67
CA ALA A 296 -9.83 -8.32 -1.64
C ALA A 296 -8.80 -7.23 -2.00
N GLN A 297 -8.41 -7.13 -3.28
CA GLN A 297 -7.52 -6.07 -3.76
C GLN A 297 -8.19 -4.69 -3.71
N GLN A 298 -9.49 -4.60 -3.99
CA GLN A 298 -10.28 -3.37 -3.85
C GLN A 298 -10.35 -2.91 -2.38
N THR A 299 -10.45 -3.85 -1.45
CA THR A 299 -10.45 -3.59 -0.01
C THR A 299 -9.07 -3.07 0.46
N ILE A 300 -7.97 -3.67 0.02
CA ILE A 300 -6.61 -3.22 0.34
C ILE A 300 -6.31 -1.83 -0.27
N MET A 301 -6.83 -1.53 -1.46
CA MET A 301 -6.72 -0.23 -2.11
C MET A 301 -7.47 0.88 -1.34
N SER A 302 -8.62 0.57 -0.74
CA SER A 302 -9.37 1.52 0.09
C SER A 302 -8.63 1.87 1.39
N MET A 303 -7.92 0.91 2.00
CA MET A 303 -7.10 1.14 3.20
C MET A 303 -5.87 2.00 2.91
N LYS A 304 -5.17 1.76 1.78
CA LYS A 304 -4.03 2.58 1.34
C LYS A 304 -4.43 4.02 0.98
N LYS A 305 -5.64 4.23 0.46
CA LYS A 305 -6.19 5.56 0.16
C LYS A 305 -6.35 6.41 1.43
N SER A 306 -6.86 5.83 2.52
CA SER A 306 -7.01 6.54 3.80
C SER A 306 -5.67 6.97 4.44
N ALA A 307 -4.62 6.15 4.29
CA ALA A 307 -3.28 6.49 4.75
C ALA A 307 -2.63 7.62 3.90
N ALA A 308 -2.89 7.61 2.60
CA ALA A 308 -2.46 8.68 1.68
C ALA A 308 -3.19 10.01 1.95
N ASP A 309 -4.46 9.96 2.36
CA ASP A 309 -5.26 11.15 2.68
C ASP A 309 -4.77 11.88 3.95
N SER A 310 -4.25 11.15 4.94
CA SER A 310 -3.60 11.72 6.14
C SER A 310 -2.24 12.37 5.84
N GLN A 311 -1.46 11.77 4.94
CA GLN A 311 -0.20 12.34 4.47
C GLN A 311 -0.43 13.58 3.58
N SER A 312 -1.47 13.55 2.76
CA SER A 312 -1.99 14.68 1.96
C SER A 312 -2.38 15.89 2.82
N LEU A 313 -2.99 15.68 3.98
CA LEU A 313 -3.36 16.77 4.89
C LEU A 313 -2.13 17.48 5.49
N LYS A 314 -1.09 16.71 5.85
CA LYS A 314 0.19 17.26 6.33
C LYS A 314 0.96 17.99 5.22
N GLN A 315 0.91 17.45 4.00
CA GLN A 315 1.49 18.06 2.81
C GLN A 315 0.80 19.39 2.46
N ARG A 316 -0.54 19.44 2.51
CA ARG A 316 -1.33 20.66 2.30
C ARG A 316 -1.01 21.78 3.28
N ASN A 317 -0.81 21.45 4.56
CA ASN A 317 -0.44 22.46 5.55
C ASN A 317 0.95 23.05 5.27
N LEU A 318 1.91 22.23 4.81
CA LEU A 318 3.22 22.70 4.39
C LEU A 318 3.15 23.51 3.08
N GLU A 319 2.32 23.10 2.13
CA GLU A 319 2.06 23.83 0.87
C GLU A 319 1.43 25.20 1.12
N ASN A 320 0.43 25.30 2.01
CA ASN A 320 -0.21 26.57 2.35
C ASN A 320 0.78 27.58 2.96
N VAL A 321 1.68 27.12 3.84
CA VAL A 321 2.73 27.97 4.44
C VAL A 321 3.78 28.36 3.38
N THR A 322 4.15 27.44 2.49
CA THR A 322 5.11 27.70 1.40
C THR A 322 4.53 28.69 0.38
N GLN A 323 3.24 28.58 0.06
CA GLN A 323 2.53 29.48 -0.85
C GLN A 323 2.39 30.88 -0.26
N SER A 324 2.14 30.98 1.05
CA SER A 324 2.13 32.26 1.78
C SER A 324 3.51 32.92 1.77
N LEU A 325 4.60 32.16 1.96
CA LEU A 325 5.97 32.66 1.84
C LEU A 325 6.30 33.13 0.42
N ALA A 326 5.83 32.43 -0.61
CA ALA A 326 6.03 32.80 -2.00
C ALA A 326 5.28 34.10 -2.37
N GLN A 327 4.04 34.26 -1.88
CA GLN A 327 3.26 35.49 -2.06
C GLN A 327 3.94 36.70 -1.39
N LEU A 328 4.36 36.56 -0.14
CA LEU A 328 5.09 37.61 0.58
C LEU A 328 6.42 37.97 -0.09
N SER A 329 7.12 36.99 -0.67
CA SER A 329 8.35 37.25 -1.42
C SER A 329 8.10 37.96 -2.76
N ALA A 330 7.00 37.67 -3.45
CA ALA A 330 6.63 38.35 -4.69
C ALA A 330 6.19 39.79 -4.44
N GLU A 331 5.42 40.02 -3.38
CA GLU A 331 4.96 41.34 -2.95
C GLU A 331 6.13 42.24 -2.52
N LYS A 332 7.14 41.66 -1.83
CA LYS A 332 8.39 42.35 -1.53
C LYS A 332 9.14 42.81 -2.79
N VAL A 333 9.30 41.93 -3.78
CA VAL A 333 10.01 42.26 -5.03
C VAL A 333 9.29 43.38 -5.79
N PHE A 334 7.95 43.34 -5.80
CA PHE A 334 7.14 44.39 -6.40
C PHE A 334 7.36 45.75 -5.71
N LEU A 335 7.36 45.79 -4.38
CA LEU A 335 7.61 47.00 -3.60
C LEU A 335 9.04 47.54 -3.79
N GLU A 336 10.04 46.66 -3.86
CA GLU A 336 11.44 47.04 -4.14
C GLU A 336 11.62 47.63 -5.54
N GLU A 337 10.94 47.08 -6.55
CA GLU A 337 10.95 47.59 -7.92
C GLU A 337 10.26 48.96 -8.01
N GLU A 338 9.15 49.15 -7.28
CA GLU A 338 8.44 50.42 -7.24
C GLU A 338 9.27 51.52 -6.56
N VAL A 339 9.95 51.19 -5.46
CA VAL A 339 10.93 52.06 -4.78
C VAL A 339 12.08 52.44 -5.72
N ALA A 340 12.60 51.49 -6.50
CA ALA A 340 13.66 51.77 -7.47
C ALA A 340 13.20 52.74 -8.57
N ILE A 341 11.96 52.60 -9.04
CA ILE A 341 11.36 53.52 -10.03
C ILE A 341 11.17 54.92 -9.44
N GLU A 342 10.70 55.03 -8.20
CA GLU A 342 10.52 56.33 -7.53
C GLU A 342 11.84 57.02 -7.24
N LYS A 343 12.86 56.27 -6.80
CA LYS A 343 14.22 56.78 -6.61
C LYS A 343 14.81 57.33 -7.90
N LYS A 344 14.66 56.61 -9.02
CA LYS A 344 15.08 57.08 -10.34
C LYS A 344 14.38 58.38 -10.74
N LYS A 345 13.06 58.50 -10.48
CA LYS A 345 12.32 59.74 -10.72
C LYS A 345 12.83 60.89 -9.84
N ALA A 346 13.16 60.61 -8.58
CA ALA A 346 13.74 61.62 -7.68
C ALA A 346 15.12 62.10 -8.18
N ASP A 347 15.98 61.19 -8.64
CA ASP A 347 17.29 61.51 -9.22
C ASP A 347 17.18 62.35 -10.50
N GLU A 348 16.20 62.04 -11.37
CA GLU A 348 15.89 62.84 -12.57
C GLU A 348 15.41 64.25 -12.20
N LEU A 349 14.57 64.39 -11.17
CA LEU A 349 14.11 65.69 -10.66
C LEU A 349 15.25 66.49 -10.01
N LEU A 350 16.17 65.83 -9.29
CA LEU A 350 17.36 66.46 -8.73
C LEU A 350 18.31 66.95 -9.82
N ALA A 351 18.49 66.19 -10.89
CA ALA A 351 19.26 66.61 -12.06
C ALA A 351 18.62 67.82 -12.77
N ALA A 352 17.29 67.85 -12.86
CA ALA A 352 16.57 69.00 -13.40
C ALA A 352 16.74 70.25 -12.51
N LEU A 353 16.68 70.10 -11.18
CA LEU A 353 16.95 71.19 -10.23
C LEU A 353 18.36 71.78 -10.40
N ARG A 354 19.39 70.93 -10.53
CA ARG A 354 20.77 71.40 -10.75
C ARG A 354 20.90 72.25 -12.01
N LYS A 355 20.27 71.82 -13.12
CA LYS A 355 20.25 72.61 -14.36
C LYS A 355 19.56 73.96 -14.20
N LYS A 356 18.50 74.03 -13.37
CA LYS A 356 17.79 75.28 -13.07
C LYS A 356 18.65 76.20 -12.20
N ASP A 357 19.41 75.66 -11.24
CA ASP A 357 20.37 76.42 -10.44
C ASP A 357 21.47 77.03 -11.31
N GLU A 358 22.04 76.26 -12.25
CA GLU A 358 22.98 76.78 -13.24
C GLU A 358 22.37 77.90 -14.12
N ALA A 359 21.10 77.77 -14.49
CA ALA A 359 20.40 78.81 -15.26
C ALA A 359 20.19 80.09 -14.44
N ILE A 360 19.81 79.97 -13.16
CA ILE A 360 19.69 81.10 -12.23
C ILE A 360 21.04 81.80 -12.08
N GLU A 361 22.13 81.06 -11.89
CA GLU A 361 23.48 81.65 -11.75
C GLU A 361 23.92 82.40 -13.01
N ARG A 362 23.61 81.86 -14.20
CA ARG A 362 23.87 82.55 -15.47
C ARG A 362 23.09 83.85 -15.58
N LEU A 363 21.78 83.81 -15.30
CA LEU A 363 20.91 84.99 -15.36
C LEU A 363 21.35 86.06 -14.34
N LEU A 364 21.73 85.67 -13.12
CA LEU A 364 22.26 86.59 -12.12
C LEU A 364 23.61 87.21 -12.55
N SER A 365 24.49 86.42 -13.18
CA SER A 365 25.75 86.93 -13.74
C SER A 365 25.51 87.92 -14.88
N GLU A 366 24.53 87.64 -15.74
CA GLU A 366 24.15 88.50 -16.86
C GLU A 366 23.49 89.79 -16.39
N GLU A 367 22.61 89.71 -15.38
CA GLU A 367 22.04 90.89 -14.71
C GLU A 367 23.14 91.76 -14.08
N ALA A 368 24.11 91.15 -13.40
CA ALA A 368 25.23 91.87 -12.80
C ALA A 368 26.09 92.60 -13.85
N LYS A 369 26.31 91.99 -15.03
CA LYS A 369 26.99 92.64 -16.17
C LYS A 369 26.17 93.81 -16.71
N LEU A 370 24.87 93.62 -16.91
CA LEU A 370 23.97 94.66 -17.44
C LEU A 370 23.81 95.85 -16.50
N ARG A 371 23.85 95.64 -15.18
CA ARG A 371 23.84 96.73 -14.18
C ARG A 371 25.08 97.63 -14.23
N THR A 372 26.18 97.18 -14.83
CA THR A 372 27.40 97.99 -14.99
C THR A 372 27.47 98.79 -16.31
N SER A 373 26.51 98.58 -17.23
CA SER A 373 26.44 99.30 -18.51
C SER A 373 25.30 100.33 -18.52
N ASP A 374 25.59 101.57 -18.92
CA ASP A 374 24.72 102.76 -18.81
C ASP A 374 23.27 102.60 -19.34
N LEU A 375 22.32 102.91 -18.44
CA LEU A 375 20.96 103.48 -18.52
C LEU A 375 19.99 103.21 -19.71
N THR A 376 20.31 102.35 -20.68
CA THR A 376 19.40 102.04 -21.82
C THR A 376 18.83 100.61 -21.80
N TYR A 377 19.10 99.82 -20.75
CA TYR A 377 18.74 98.39 -20.69
C TYR A 377 17.61 98.03 -19.71
N HIS A 378 16.79 99.00 -19.30
CA HIS A 378 15.78 98.78 -18.24
C HIS A 378 14.77 97.67 -18.59
N ASP A 379 14.32 97.58 -19.85
CA ASP A 379 13.36 96.56 -20.28
C ASP A 379 13.96 95.14 -20.29
N LYS A 380 15.25 94.99 -20.63
CA LYS A 380 15.92 93.68 -20.61
C LYS A 380 16.17 93.18 -19.19
N ILE A 381 16.46 94.09 -18.26
CA ILE A 381 16.60 93.74 -16.84
C ILE A 381 15.24 93.30 -16.29
N LYS A 382 14.15 93.99 -16.64
CA LYS A 382 12.79 93.60 -16.23
C LYS A 382 12.42 92.20 -16.75
N GLN A 383 12.71 91.91 -18.03
CA GLN A 383 12.48 90.59 -18.61
C GLN A 383 13.30 89.50 -17.90
N GLY A 384 14.59 89.76 -17.61
CA GLY A 384 15.44 88.83 -16.87
C GLY A 384 14.96 88.55 -15.44
N VAL A 385 14.38 89.55 -14.76
CA VAL A 385 13.80 89.39 -13.41
C VAL A 385 12.53 88.53 -13.45
N GLU A 386 11.67 88.71 -14.46
CA GLU A 386 10.47 87.88 -14.65
C GLU A 386 10.83 86.42 -15.00
N GLU A 387 11.82 86.21 -15.85
CA GLU A 387 12.35 84.88 -16.16
C GLU A 387 12.99 84.21 -14.92
N LEU A 388 13.74 84.96 -14.12
CA LEU A 388 14.29 84.48 -12.83
C LEU A 388 13.19 84.09 -11.83
N ALA A 389 12.12 84.88 -11.74
CA ALA A 389 10.98 84.58 -10.86
C ALA A 389 10.27 83.28 -11.29
N SER A 390 10.07 83.10 -12.60
CA SER A 390 9.48 81.88 -13.17
C SER A 390 10.33 80.64 -12.87
N VAL A 391 11.65 80.73 -13.09
CA VAL A 391 12.59 79.61 -12.81
C VAL A 391 12.64 79.28 -11.32
N ARG A 392 12.53 80.26 -10.42
CA ARG A 392 12.47 80.03 -8.96
C ARG A 392 11.17 79.35 -8.53
N ALA A 393 10.01 79.73 -9.09
CA ALA A 393 8.74 79.08 -8.78
C ALA A 393 8.73 77.60 -9.23
N GLU A 394 9.28 77.31 -10.41
CA GLU A 394 9.43 75.94 -10.90
C GLU A 394 10.39 75.12 -10.01
N LYS A 395 11.47 75.74 -9.50
CA LYS A 395 12.39 75.12 -8.53
C LYS A 395 11.67 74.72 -7.24
N GLU A 396 10.86 75.58 -6.66
CA GLU A 396 10.12 75.29 -5.42
C GLU A 396 9.09 74.15 -5.61
N MET A 397 8.44 74.10 -6.79
CA MET A 397 7.54 73.00 -7.14
C MET A 397 8.28 71.66 -7.22
N LEU A 398 9.45 71.63 -7.86
CA LEU A 398 10.29 70.44 -7.96
C LEU A 398 10.80 69.98 -6.58
N GLN A 399 11.20 70.91 -5.71
CA GLN A 399 11.61 70.60 -4.34
C GLN A 399 10.46 70.00 -3.51
N THR A 400 9.25 70.52 -3.67
CA THR A 400 8.06 69.97 -2.99
C THR A 400 7.73 68.56 -3.49
N ARG A 401 7.88 68.33 -4.81
CA ARG A 401 7.69 67.01 -5.42
C ARG A 401 8.69 65.98 -4.88
N ILE A 402 9.96 66.37 -4.71
CA ILE A 402 11.01 65.51 -4.16
C ILE A 402 10.70 65.14 -2.71
N ARG A 403 10.35 66.11 -1.84
CA ARG A 403 9.98 65.81 -0.44
C ARG A 403 8.80 64.83 -0.34
N THR A 404 7.83 64.94 -1.24
CA THR A 404 6.67 64.03 -1.30
C THR A 404 7.10 62.60 -1.69
N LEU A 405 8.04 62.47 -2.63
CA LEU A 405 8.60 61.17 -3.02
C LEU A 405 9.46 60.56 -1.91
N GLU A 406 10.27 61.36 -1.22
CA GLU A 406 11.08 60.91 -0.08
C GLU A 406 10.21 60.39 1.08
N THR A 407 9.07 61.04 1.34
CA THR A 407 8.13 60.60 2.38
C THR A 407 7.49 59.26 2.02
N ARG A 408 7.07 59.08 0.75
CA ARG A 408 6.53 57.80 0.26
C ARG A 408 7.56 56.68 0.27
N ASP A 409 8.81 56.99 -0.07
CA ASP A 409 9.92 56.03 0.01
C ASP A 409 10.15 55.58 1.47
N GLN A 410 10.06 56.49 2.44
CA GLN A 410 10.14 56.14 3.87
C GLN A 410 8.98 55.25 4.34
N GLU A 411 7.75 55.56 3.94
CA GLU A 411 6.57 54.74 4.25
C GLU A 411 6.69 53.32 3.66
N ARG A 412 7.06 53.20 2.38
CA ARG A 412 7.26 51.91 1.71
C ARG A 412 8.40 51.09 2.31
N ASN A 413 9.52 51.74 2.65
CA ASN A 413 10.62 51.05 3.33
C ASN A 413 10.20 50.54 4.72
N SER A 414 9.24 51.18 5.39
CA SER A 414 8.68 50.67 6.65
C SER A 414 7.78 49.44 6.44
N GLU A 415 7.00 49.40 5.36
CA GLU A 415 6.20 48.23 4.96
C GLU A 415 7.09 47.04 4.56
N ILE A 416 8.15 47.27 3.78
CA ILE A 416 9.14 46.24 3.42
C ILE A 416 9.74 45.61 4.68
N ARG A 417 10.10 46.41 5.69
CA ARG A 417 10.61 45.89 6.97
C ARG A 417 9.58 45.04 7.71
N LYS A 418 8.30 45.45 7.68
CA LYS A 418 7.20 44.67 8.29
C LYS A 418 7.05 43.31 7.61
N PHE A 419 7.07 43.27 6.28
CA PHE A 419 7.04 42.02 5.50
C PHE A 419 8.27 41.14 5.76
N GLU A 420 9.45 41.72 5.96
CA GLU A 420 10.65 40.94 6.34
C GLU A 420 10.49 40.27 7.71
N THR A 421 9.93 40.96 8.70
CA THR A 421 9.62 40.35 10.00
C THR A 421 8.61 39.20 9.89
N GLU A 422 7.53 39.37 9.13
CA GLU A 422 6.51 38.32 8.94
C GLU A 422 7.09 37.11 8.18
N ARG A 423 7.90 37.35 7.14
CA ARG A 423 8.63 36.31 6.42
C ARG A 423 9.58 35.54 7.34
N ASN A 424 10.33 36.22 8.20
CA ASN A 424 11.28 35.57 9.12
C ASN A 424 10.56 34.68 10.14
N GLU A 425 9.39 35.10 10.63
CA GLU A 425 8.59 34.29 11.56
C GLU A 425 7.99 33.05 10.86
N LEU A 426 7.47 33.20 9.64
CA LEU A 426 7.00 32.06 8.83
C LEU A 426 8.14 31.11 8.48
N GLN A 427 9.32 31.62 8.17
CA GLN A 427 10.50 30.80 7.88
C GLN A 427 10.96 30.01 9.12
N LYS A 428 10.88 30.59 10.31
CA LYS A 428 11.11 29.90 11.59
C LYS A 428 10.09 28.77 11.82
N GLN A 429 8.80 29.01 11.53
CA GLN A 429 7.76 27.98 11.62
C GLN A 429 8.00 26.82 10.63
N VAL A 430 8.46 27.10 9.41
CA VAL A 430 8.84 26.07 8.43
C VAL A 430 10.00 25.23 8.96
N GLN A 431 11.07 25.86 9.47
CA GLN A 431 12.23 25.14 10.04
C GLN A 431 11.82 24.24 11.22
N GLU A 432 10.91 24.71 12.07
CA GLU A 432 10.39 23.92 13.18
C GLU A 432 9.57 22.71 12.68
N LEU A 433 8.69 22.90 11.69
CA LEU A 433 7.92 21.83 11.06
C LEU A 433 8.81 20.80 10.34
N GLU A 434 9.87 21.25 9.68
CA GLU A 434 10.87 20.39 9.04
C GLU A 434 11.64 19.56 10.06
N SER A 435 12.08 20.17 11.17
CA SER A 435 12.78 19.45 12.25
C SER A 435 11.89 18.38 12.89
N ARG A 436 10.60 18.67 13.09
CA ARG A 436 9.60 17.72 13.59
C ARG A 436 9.35 16.59 12.58
N THR A 437 9.34 16.90 11.28
CA THR A 437 9.16 15.91 10.21
C THR A 437 10.38 14.98 10.07
N ILE A 438 11.60 15.50 10.20
CA ILE A 438 12.83 14.70 10.21
C ILE A 438 12.84 13.78 11.43
N THR A 439 12.51 14.31 12.62
CA THR A 439 12.42 13.52 13.85
C THR A 439 11.36 12.43 13.72
N ALA A 440 10.18 12.76 13.16
CA ALA A 440 9.11 11.80 12.89
C ALA A 440 9.53 10.70 11.90
N LYS A 441 10.27 11.05 10.84
CA LYS A 441 10.81 10.07 9.87
C LYS A 441 11.85 9.15 10.51
N ASP A 442 12.74 9.68 11.34
CA ASP A 442 13.72 8.87 12.07
C ASP A 442 13.05 7.94 13.09
N THR A 443 12.01 8.40 13.79
CA THR A 443 11.22 7.53 14.67
C THR A 443 10.43 6.48 13.88
N LEU A 444 9.90 6.83 12.71
CA LEU A 444 9.14 5.92 11.86
C LEU A 444 10.04 4.86 11.22
N SER A 445 11.27 5.22 10.83
CA SER A 445 12.30 4.27 10.38
C SER A 445 12.70 3.31 11.50
N LYS A 446 12.94 3.83 12.72
CA LYS A 446 13.25 3.00 13.90
C LYS A 446 12.09 2.08 14.28
N LEU A 447 10.84 2.56 14.15
CA LEU A 447 9.62 1.77 14.36
C LEU A 447 9.41 0.74 13.27
N GLU A 448 9.68 1.05 11.99
CA GLU A 448 9.60 0.09 10.90
C GLU A 448 10.67 -1.01 11.02
N ASP A 449 11.89 -0.66 11.45
CA ASP A 449 12.94 -1.64 11.71
C ASP A 449 12.61 -2.52 12.94
N SER A 450 12.04 -1.91 13.98
CA SER A 450 11.55 -2.63 15.17
C SER A 450 10.35 -3.52 14.83
N ARG A 451 9.43 -3.03 13.99
CA ARG A 451 8.26 -3.76 13.51
C ARG A 451 8.65 -4.89 12.56
N LYS A 452 9.65 -4.73 11.68
CA LYS A 452 10.18 -5.83 10.86
C LYS A 452 10.80 -6.91 11.73
N LYS A 453 11.60 -6.53 12.73
CA LYS A 453 12.13 -7.47 13.73
C LYS A 453 11.02 -8.15 14.53
N GLN A 454 9.97 -7.43 14.89
CA GLN A 454 8.84 -7.95 15.64
C GLN A 454 7.92 -8.81 14.76
N GLU A 455 7.73 -8.49 13.48
CA GLU A 455 7.01 -9.31 12.49
C GLU A 455 7.80 -10.57 12.14
N GLU A 456 9.13 -10.53 12.11
CA GLU A 456 9.98 -11.72 11.98
C GLU A 456 9.89 -12.59 13.24
N LEU A 457 9.98 -12.00 14.43
CA LEU A 457 9.79 -12.70 15.70
C LEU A 457 8.38 -13.26 15.87
N VAL A 458 7.34 -12.54 15.43
CA VAL A 458 5.93 -12.97 15.46
C VAL A 458 5.65 -13.98 14.36
N LYS A 459 6.30 -13.94 13.20
CA LYS A 459 6.20 -15.01 12.19
C LYS A 459 6.87 -16.28 12.70
N LEU A 460 8.04 -16.19 13.33
CA LEU A 460 8.72 -17.32 13.97
C LEU A 460 7.93 -17.85 15.18
N SER A 461 7.33 -16.98 16.00
CA SER A 461 6.54 -17.39 17.17
C SER A 461 5.15 -17.90 16.76
N SER A 462 4.46 -17.29 15.81
CA SER A 462 3.13 -17.71 15.34
C SER A 462 3.19 -18.94 14.44
N PHE A 463 4.27 -19.15 13.68
CA PHE A 463 4.49 -20.41 12.97
C PHE A 463 4.69 -21.55 13.98
N ASN A 464 5.58 -21.35 14.96
CA ASN A 464 5.79 -22.32 16.04
C ASN A 464 4.55 -22.50 16.95
N GLU A 465 3.81 -21.45 17.29
CA GLU A 465 2.60 -21.53 18.13
C GLU A 465 1.41 -22.10 17.37
N LYS A 466 1.30 -21.90 16.06
CA LYS A 466 0.23 -22.47 15.24
C LYS A 466 0.48 -23.95 14.97
N GLU A 467 1.72 -24.39 14.79
CA GLU A 467 2.05 -25.81 14.72
C GLU A 467 1.99 -26.49 16.09
N ILE A 468 2.49 -25.86 17.16
CA ILE A 468 2.32 -26.36 18.53
C ILE A 468 0.83 -26.37 18.92
N GLY A 469 0.05 -25.38 18.48
CA GLY A 469 -1.38 -25.26 18.72
C GLY A 469 -2.18 -26.32 17.96
N LYS A 470 -1.86 -26.57 16.69
CA LYS A 470 -2.43 -27.68 15.91
C LYS A 470 -2.10 -29.03 16.55
N LEU A 471 -0.83 -29.27 16.90
CA LEU A 471 -0.41 -30.51 17.55
C LEU A 471 -1.02 -30.68 18.96
N LYS A 472 -1.23 -29.58 19.71
CA LYS A 472 -1.93 -29.62 21.00
C LYS A 472 -3.43 -29.88 20.83
N ALA A 473 -4.07 -29.30 19.82
CA ALA A 473 -5.48 -29.52 19.51
C ALA A 473 -5.71 -30.96 19.01
N GLU A 474 -4.82 -31.48 18.17
CA GLU A 474 -4.86 -32.85 17.66
C GLU A 474 -4.58 -33.87 18.77
N LYS A 475 -3.62 -33.58 19.67
CA LYS A 475 -3.41 -34.36 20.89
C LYS A 475 -4.65 -34.33 21.81
N ALA A 476 -5.26 -33.18 22.01
CA ALA A 476 -6.48 -33.05 22.82
C ALA A 476 -7.66 -33.80 22.20
N ASP A 477 -7.84 -33.76 20.88
CA ASP A 477 -8.87 -34.52 20.16
C ASP A 477 -8.63 -36.03 20.28
N LEU A 478 -7.37 -36.48 20.15
CA LEU A 478 -7.00 -37.88 20.37
C LEU A 478 -7.25 -38.34 21.82
N GLU A 479 -6.96 -37.49 22.82
CA GLU A 479 -7.25 -37.78 24.24
C GLU A 479 -8.76 -37.81 24.54
N VAL A 480 -9.57 -37.01 23.85
CA VAL A 480 -11.05 -37.05 23.94
C VAL A 480 -11.59 -38.32 23.29
N ARG A 481 -11.10 -38.69 22.11
CA ARG A 481 -11.48 -39.94 21.42
C ARG A 481 -11.12 -41.18 22.25
N LEU A 482 -9.96 -41.19 22.92
CA LEU A 482 -9.59 -42.26 23.84
C LEU A 482 -10.57 -42.37 25.02
N ARG A 483 -10.97 -41.22 25.62
CA ARG A 483 -11.98 -41.21 26.69
C ARG A 483 -13.36 -41.69 26.24
N ASP A 484 -13.77 -41.34 25.02
CA ASP A 484 -15.04 -41.82 24.45
C ASP A 484 -15.01 -43.32 24.14
N ILE A 485 -13.86 -43.86 23.71
CA ILE A 485 -13.66 -45.31 23.55
C ILE A 485 -13.74 -46.01 24.91
N ASP A 486 -13.08 -45.49 25.95
CA ASP A 486 -13.16 -46.04 27.31
C ASP A 486 -14.60 -46.02 27.86
N LYS A 487 -15.33 -44.94 27.59
CA LYS A 487 -16.75 -44.82 27.97
C LYS A 487 -17.59 -45.88 27.26
N LYS A 488 -17.46 -46.01 25.94
CA LYS A 488 -18.17 -47.02 25.13
C LYS A 488 -17.82 -48.45 25.55
N GLN A 489 -16.57 -48.72 25.88
CA GLN A 489 -16.14 -50.01 26.41
C GLN A 489 -16.81 -50.29 27.76
N SER A 490 -16.87 -49.31 28.67
CA SER A 490 -17.54 -49.46 29.96
C SER A 490 -19.07 -49.65 29.84
N GLU A 491 -19.69 -49.07 28.80
CA GLU A 491 -21.11 -49.22 28.51
C GLU A 491 -21.39 -50.60 27.90
N ALA A 492 -20.52 -51.09 27.00
CA ALA A 492 -20.59 -52.44 26.45
C ALA A 492 -20.41 -53.52 27.54
N GLU A 493 -19.47 -53.33 28.47
CA GLU A 493 -19.27 -54.23 29.62
C GLU A 493 -20.49 -54.25 30.56
N ARG A 494 -21.12 -53.09 30.80
CA ARG A 494 -22.38 -53.01 31.57
C ARG A 494 -23.54 -53.69 30.85
N ALA A 495 -23.61 -53.59 29.51
CA ALA A 495 -24.63 -54.25 28.72
C ALA A 495 -24.46 -55.78 28.75
N LEU A 496 -23.23 -56.28 28.62
CA LEU A 496 -22.92 -57.71 28.76
C LEU A 496 -23.32 -58.24 30.15
N LYS A 497 -23.08 -57.46 31.20
CA LYS A 497 -23.51 -57.83 32.56
C LYS A 497 -25.04 -57.96 32.69
N ARG A 498 -25.80 -57.01 32.14
CA ARG A 498 -27.28 -57.06 32.15
C ARG A 498 -27.82 -58.28 31.40
N ILE A 499 -27.24 -58.59 30.24
CA ILE A 499 -27.62 -59.78 29.45
C ILE A 499 -27.33 -61.07 30.24
N SER A 500 -26.20 -61.14 30.95
CA SER A 500 -25.89 -62.27 31.83
C SER A 500 -26.91 -62.42 32.97
N ASP A 501 -27.28 -61.31 33.62
CA ASP A 501 -28.24 -61.32 34.72
C ASP A 501 -29.65 -61.74 34.24
N GLU A 502 -30.10 -61.25 33.08
CA GLU A 502 -31.37 -61.62 32.44
C GLU A 502 -31.43 -63.11 32.06
N ARG A 503 -30.32 -63.66 31.57
CA ARG A 503 -30.20 -65.10 31.26
C ARG A 503 -30.37 -65.96 32.51
N GLN A 504 -29.78 -65.55 33.63
CA GLN A 504 -29.89 -66.29 34.90
C GLN A 504 -31.33 -66.31 35.43
N VAL A 505 -32.08 -65.21 35.25
CA VAL A 505 -33.51 -65.15 35.58
C VAL A 505 -34.33 -66.07 34.68
N ALA A 506 -34.10 -66.05 33.36
CA ALA A 506 -34.81 -66.92 32.42
C ALA A 506 -34.56 -68.42 32.70
N GLU A 507 -33.32 -68.81 33.04
CA GLU A 507 -32.97 -70.18 33.41
C GLU A 507 -33.70 -70.63 34.70
N SER A 508 -33.88 -69.73 35.67
CA SER A 508 -34.65 -70.02 36.89
C SER A 508 -36.15 -70.25 36.62
N GLN A 509 -36.75 -69.44 35.74
CA GLN A 509 -38.16 -69.56 35.37
C GLN A 509 -38.45 -70.85 34.59
N LEU A 510 -37.54 -71.27 33.70
CA LEU A 510 -37.66 -72.53 32.98
C LEU A 510 -37.67 -73.73 33.93
N LYS A 511 -36.84 -73.69 34.98
CA LYS A 511 -36.74 -74.75 35.98
C LYS A 511 -38.03 -74.90 36.80
N ASP A 512 -38.66 -73.79 37.15
CA ASP A 512 -39.96 -73.76 37.83
C ASP A 512 -41.09 -74.29 36.95
N GLN A 513 -41.10 -73.97 35.66
CA GLN A 513 -42.08 -74.50 34.71
C GLN A 513 -41.94 -76.02 34.51
N GLN A 514 -40.71 -76.53 34.43
CA GLN A 514 -40.46 -77.99 34.35
C GLN A 514 -40.97 -78.73 35.59
N ALA A 515 -40.82 -78.14 36.77
CA ALA A 515 -41.36 -78.73 38.02
C ALA A 515 -42.89 -78.79 38.04
N ARG A 516 -43.59 -77.81 37.44
CA ARG A 516 -45.06 -77.80 37.33
C ARG A 516 -45.58 -78.87 36.36
N LEU A 517 -44.87 -79.07 35.25
CA LEU A 517 -45.20 -80.11 34.26
C LEU A 517 -45.06 -81.52 34.82
N ALA A 518 -44.03 -81.77 35.64
CA ALA A 518 -43.87 -83.06 36.32
C ALA A 518 -45.05 -83.37 37.27
N LYS A 519 -45.54 -82.38 38.02
CA LYS A 519 -46.72 -82.54 38.90
C LYS A 519 -48.02 -82.79 38.14
N SER A 520 -48.21 -82.20 36.95
CA SER A 520 -49.42 -82.46 36.16
C SER A 520 -49.41 -83.86 35.55
N GLN A 521 -48.24 -84.38 35.19
CA GLN A 521 -48.09 -85.76 34.70
C GLN A 521 -48.39 -86.80 35.78
N GLU A 522 -48.00 -86.57 37.04
CA GLU A 522 -48.41 -87.42 38.17
C GLU A 522 -49.94 -87.43 38.39
N ALA A 523 -50.61 -86.28 38.24
CA ALA A 523 -52.06 -86.17 38.39
C ALA A 523 -52.83 -86.91 37.29
N ILE A 524 -52.32 -86.91 36.06
CA ILE A 524 -52.91 -87.65 34.93
C ILE A 524 -52.78 -89.16 35.14
N ALA A 525 -51.63 -89.64 35.63
CA ALA A 525 -51.44 -91.07 35.94
C ALA A 525 -52.39 -91.58 37.04
N LEU A 526 -52.72 -90.74 38.02
CA LEU A 526 -53.73 -91.03 39.05
C LEU A 526 -55.14 -91.18 38.47
N LEU A 527 -55.53 -90.33 37.52
CA LEU A 527 -56.84 -90.37 36.85
C LEU A 527 -57.00 -91.61 35.96
N GLU A 528 -55.95 -92.05 35.28
CA GLU A 528 -55.99 -93.27 34.44
C GLU A 528 -56.18 -94.55 35.27
N SER A 529 -55.70 -94.57 36.52
CA SER A 529 -55.90 -95.71 37.42
C SER A 529 -57.35 -95.85 37.93
N SER A 530 -58.07 -94.74 38.03
CA SER A 530 -59.45 -94.69 38.53
C SER A 530 -60.50 -95.16 37.50
N LEU A 531 -60.14 -95.24 36.22
CA LEU A 531 -61.09 -95.50 35.12
C LEU A 531 -61.34 -97.00 34.81
N LYS A 532 -60.86 -97.92 35.65
CA LYS A 532 -60.87 -99.37 35.39
C LYS A 532 -61.96 -100.19 36.12
N GLY A 533 -63.01 -99.56 36.64
CA GLY A 533 -64.04 -100.27 37.41
C GLY A 533 -65.47 -99.84 37.09
N SER A 534 -66.31 -100.83 36.75
CA SER A 534 -67.77 -100.81 36.78
C SER A 534 -68.52 -100.30 35.54
N LYS A 535 -68.87 -101.28 34.70
CA LYS A 535 -69.90 -101.22 33.67
C LYS A 535 -71.28 -100.96 34.28
N GLN A 536 -72.09 -100.22 33.51
CA GLN A 536 -73.55 -100.16 33.52
C GLN A 536 -74.18 -98.85 34.02
N GLU A 537 -73.54 -97.73 33.69
CA GLU A 537 -74.18 -96.42 33.42
C GLU A 537 -73.52 -95.81 32.15
N THR A 538 -73.12 -96.69 31.22
CA THR A 538 -72.11 -96.45 30.17
C THR A 538 -72.70 -96.40 28.77
N SER A 539 -73.87 -95.80 28.57
CA SER A 539 -74.34 -95.48 27.21
C SER A 539 -74.95 -94.09 27.06
N ARG A 540 -75.23 -93.40 28.17
CA ARG A 540 -75.62 -91.98 28.16
C ARG A 540 -74.45 -91.05 28.51
N GLN A 541 -73.57 -91.49 29.41
CA GLN A 541 -72.32 -90.77 29.74
C GLN A 541 -71.24 -90.91 28.65
N ILE A 542 -71.32 -91.92 27.77
CA ILE A 542 -70.34 -92.09 26.68
C ILE A 542 -70.46 -90.99 25.61
N GLN A 543 -71.66 -90.48 25.34
CA GLN A 543 -71.82 -89.37 24.38
C GLN A 543 -71.24 -88.06 24.97
N GLU A 544 -71.51 -87.79 26.25
CA GLU A 544 -71.06 -86.56 26.92
C GLU A 544 -69.54 -86.58 27.25
N LEU A 545 -68.98 -87.76 27.54
CA LEU A 545 -67.53 -87.95 27.69
C LEU A 545 -66.79 -87.94 26.35
N THR A 546 -67.43 -88.32 25.24
CA THR A 546 -66.83 -88.20 23.90
C THR A 546 -66.68 -86.73 23.51
N ASP A 547 -67.65 -85.88 23.85
CA ASP A 547 -67.58 -84.45 23.58
C ASP A 547 -66.61 -83.72 24.52
N ARG A 548 -66.49 -84.15 25.80
CA ARG A 548 -65.46 -83.64 26.72
C ARG A 548 -64.05 -84.15 26.40
N SER A 549 -63.89 -85.38 25.88
CA SER A 549 -62.59 -85.88 25.40
C SER A 549 -62.12 -85.09 24.18
N ARG A 550 -63.02 -84.74 23.25
CA ARG A 550 -62.67 -83.89 22.11
C ARG A 550 -62.26 -82.47 22.53
N ALA A 551 -62.92 -81.90 23.54
CA ALA A 551 -62.52 -80.62 24.12
C ALA A 551 -61.15 -80.71 24.82
N ALA A 552 -60.91 -81.75 25.62
CA ALA A 552 -59.63 -81.97 26.29
C ALA A 552 -58.48 -82.29 25.31
N ASP A 553 -58.76 -82.98 24.21
CA ASP A 553 -57.79 -83.24 23.14
C ASP A 553 -57.51 -81.97 22.31
N GLN A 554 -58.50 -81.08 22.15
CA GLN A 554 -58.29 -79.73 21.60
C GLN A 554 -57.45 -78.88 22.56
N ASP A 555 -57.72 -78.90 23.86
CA ASP A 555 -56.96 -78.16 24.87
C ASP A 555 -55.52 -78.69 25.02
N LYS A 556 -55.34 -80.01 24.93
CA LYS A 556 -54.01 -80.65 24.90
C LYS A 556 -53.25 -80.29 23.64
N LYS A 557 -53.94 -80.20 22.50
CA LYS A 557 -53.35 -79.78 21.22
C LYS A 557 -52.99 -78.29 21.24
N THR A 558 -53.83 -77.42 21.78
CA THR A 558 -53.50 -75.99 21.94
C THR A 558 -52.37 -75.79 22.94
N LEU A 559 -52.34 -76.52 24.06
CA LEU A 559 -51.22 -76.45 25.01
C LEU A 559 -49.91 -77.02 24.42
N GLN A 560 -49.97 -78.07 23.59
CA GLN A 560 -48.78 -78.57 22.87
C GLN A 560 -48.32 -77.63 21.77
N GLU A 561 -49.24 -76.96 21.08
CA GLU A 561 -48.93 -75.92 20.09
C GLU A 561 -48.37 -74.65 20.77
N GLU A 562 -48.89 -74.25 21.93
CA GLU A 562 -48.38 -73.14 22.73
C GLU A 562 -47.01 -73.46 23.32
N LEU A 563 -46.81 -74.65 23.88
CA LEU A 563 -45.49 -75.09 24.36
C LEU A 563 -44.49 -75.21 23.20
N GLY A 564 -44.93 -75.62 22.02
CA GLY A 564 -44.13 -75.65 20.80
C GLY A 564 -43.75 -74.24 20.31
N ARG A 565 -44.69 -73.29 20.38
CA ARG A 565 -44.46 -71.87 20.05
C ARG A 565 -43.53 -71.22 21.06
N GLU A 566 -43.71 -71.45 22.36
CA GLU A 566 -42.85 -70.91 23.41
C GLU A 566 -41.46 -71.53 23.39
N LYS A 567 -41.31 -72.85 23.18
CA LYS A 567 -39.98 -73.46 22.99
C LYS A 567 -39.26 -72.89 21.78
N LYS A 568 -39.98 -72.70 20.68
CA LYS A 568 -39.43 -72.07 19.47
C LYS A 568 -39.05 -70.61 19.75
N LEU A 569 -39.84 -69.87 20.52
CA LEU A 569 -39.55 -68.49 20.92
C LEU A 569 -38.33 -68.41 21.86
N VAL A 570 -38.17 -69.36 22.78
CA VAL A 570 -37.01 -69.45 23.68
C VAL A 570 -35.75 -69.86 22.91
N GLU A 571 -35.83 -70.79 21.96
CA GLU A 571 -34.71 -71.13 21.06
C GLU A 571 -34.31 -69.94 20.19
N GLU A 572 -35.29 -69.20 19.65
CA GLU A 572 -35.06 -68.04 18.81
C GLU A 572 -34.49 -66.85 19.62
N LEU A 573 -34.94 -66.66 20.87
CA LEU A 573 -34.37 -65.66 21.79
C LEU A 573 -32.98 -66.06 22.27
N SER A 574 -32.74 -67.34 22.57
CA SER A 574 -31.42 -67.90 22.90
C SER A 574 -30.41 -67.70 21.76
N GLY A 575 -30.82 -67.97 20.52
CA GLY A 575 -30.00 -67.72 19.32
C GLY A 575 -29.68 -66.24 19.13
N LYS A 576 -30.68 -65.35 19.27
CA LYS A 576 -30.51 -63.89 19.15
C LYS A 576 -29.64 -63.31 20.27
N VAL A 577 -29.72 -63.84 21.48
CA VAL A 577 -28.84 -63.45 22.61
C VAL A 577 -27.40 -63.88 22.32
N GLY A 578 -27.18 -65.10 21.82
CA GLY A 578 -25.86 -65.58 21.42
C GLY A 578 -25.23 -64.79 20.27
N GLU A 579 -26.01 -64.42 19.24
CA GLU A 579 -25.53 -63.57 18.14
C GLU A 579 -25.19 -62.15 18.62
N ARG A 580 -25.99 -61.59 19.54
CA ARG A 580 -25.75 -60.27 20.11
C ARG A 580 -24.53 -60.25 21.02
N GLU A 581 -24.33 -61.30 21.82
CA GLU A 581 -23.14 -61.49 22.65
C GLU A 581 -21.87 -61.64 21.79
N ALA A 582 -21.94 -62.46 20.73
CA ALA A 582 -20.84 -62.62 19.78
C ALA A 582 -20.49 -61.31 19.02
N SER A 583 -21.51 -60.52 18.64
CA SER A 583 -21.32 -59.21 18.01
C SER A 583 -20.63 -58.23 18.97
N LEU A 584 -21.07 -58.17 20.24
CA LEU A 584 -20.46 -57.28 21.24
C LEU A 584 -19.02 -57.69 21.57
N ILE A 585 -18.72 -59.00 21.64
CA ILE A 585 -17.35 -59.49 21.83
C ILE A 585 -16.44 -59.09 20.65
N ASN A 586 -16.96 -59.14 19.41
CA ASN A 586 -16.21 -58.70 18.24
C ASN A 586 -16.00 -57.18 18.22
N GLU A 587 -16.98 -56.39 18.66
CA GLU A 587 -16.86 -54.94 18.78
C GLU A 587 -15.80 -54.54 19.82
N VAL A 588 -15.79 -55.18 20.99
CA VAL A 588 -14.74 -54.97 22.02
C VAL A 588 -13.35 -55.35 21.48
N LYS A 589 -13.22 -56.43 20.71
CA LYS A 589 -11.95 -56.81 20.07
C LYS A 589 -11.49 -55.80 19.02
N MET A 590 -12.40 -55.23 18.23
CA MET A 590 -12.08 -54.20 17.23
C MET A 590 -11.60 -52.91 17.90
N LEU A 591 -12.27 -52.47 18.97
CA LEU A 591 -11.86 -51.30 19.75
C LEU A 591 -10.48 -51.48 20.38
N GLY A 592 -10.16 -52.69 20.87
CA GLY A 592 -8.82 -53.01 21.38
C GLY A 592 -7.71 -52.91 20.32
N ARG A 593 -7.97 -53.31 19.07
CA ARG A 593 -7.01 -53.17 17.96
C ARG A 593 -6.81 -51.71 17.55
N SER A 594 -7.89 -50.94 17.44
CA SER A 594 -7.80 -49.50 17.12
C SER A 594 -7.01 -48.72 18.18
N ARG A 595 -7.10 -49.12 19.46
CA ARG A 595 -6.28 -48.55 20.52
C ARG A 595 -4.78 -48.81 20.31
N GLN A 596 -4.39 -50.05 20.01
CA GLN A 596 -2.98 -50.40 19.76
C GLN A 596 -2.40 -49.68 18.54
N GLU A 597 -3.18 -49.48 17.48
CA GLU A 597 -2.75 -48.72 16.30
C GLU A 597 -2.55 -47.22 16.60
N LEU A 598 -3.40 -46.63 17.43
CA LEU A 598 -3.25 -45.23 17.87
C LEU A 598 -2.02 -45.04 18.75
N GLU A 599 -1.76 -45.97 19.68
CA GLU A 599 -0.55 -45.95 20.52
C GLU A 599 0.73 -46.08 19.68
N ALA A 600 0.72 -46.91 18.63
CA ALA A 600 1.85 -47.07 17.71
C ALA A 600 2.11 -45.82 16.84
N ARG A 601 1.05 -45.13 16.38
CA ARG A 601 1.19 -43.87 15.62
C ARG A 601 1.80 -42.75 16.46
N LEU A 602 1.40 -42.64 17.72
CA LEU A 602 1.96 -41.66 18.65
C LEU A 602 3.48 -41.84 18.86
N ALA A 603 3.94 -43.09 18.91
CA ALA A 603 5.37 -43.40 19.03
C ALA A 603 6.16 -43.07 17.75
N ALA A 604 5.57 -43.28 16.56
CA ALA A 604 6.21 -42.97 15.28
C ALA A 604 6.40 -41.46 15.06
N GLU A 605 5.41 -40.63 15.43
CA GLU A 605 5.51 -39.17 15.36
C GLU A 605 6.64 -38.61 16.22
N GLN A 606 6.86 -39.16 17.41
CA GLN A 606 7.97 -38.77 18.28
C GLN A 606 9.34 -39.07 17.63
N GLY A 607 9.44 -40.15 16.87
CA GLY A 607 10.64 -40.51 16.10
C GLY A 607 10.95 -39.51 14.98
N VAL A 608 9.93 -39.09 14.22
CA VAL A 608 10.09 -38.11 13.12
C VAL A 608 10.55 -36.76 13.65
N ARG A 609 9.96 -36.27 14.74
CA ARG A 609 10.31 -35.01 15.38
C ARG A 609 11.79 -34.94 15.79
N ASN A 610 12.32 -36.05 16.33
CA ASN A 610 13.73 -36.14 16.71
C ASN A 610 14.69 -36.16 15.51
N SER A 611 14.22 -36.62 14.35
CA SER A 611 15.03 -36.65 13.12
C SER A 611 15.14 -35.28 12.43
N GLU A 612 14.09 -34.45 12.50
CA GLU A 612 14.09 -33.10 11.94
C GLU A 612 14.97 -32.14 12.73
N ILE A 613 14.97 -32.25 14.07
CA ILE A 613 15.88 -31.48 14.94
C ILE A 613 17.34 -31.70 14.53
N ARG A 614 17.73 -32.95 14.24
CA ARG A 614 19.10 -33.27 13.80
C ARG A 614 19.45 -32.68 12.43
N LYS A 615 18.48 -32.57 11.51
CA LYS A 615 18.72 -31.95 10.18
C LYS A 615 18.98 -30.45 10.30
N PHE A 616 18.22 -29.75 11.13
CA PHE A 616 18.40 -28.32 11.35
C PHE A 616 19.76 -28.00 12.01
N GLU A 617 20.26 -28.87 12.88
CA GLU A 617 21.60 -28.72 13.47
C GLU A 617 22.71 -28.85 12.42
N THR A 618 22.58 -29.76 11.45
CA THR A 618 23.57 -29.86 10.35
C THR A 618 23.56 -28.66 9.41
N GLU A 619 22.38 -28.13 9.05
CA GLU A 619 22.28 -26.98 8.14
C GLU A 619 22.87 -25.70 8.77
N ARG A 620 22.63 -25.49 10.07
CA ARG A 620 23.21 -24.37 10.82
C ARG A 620 24.75 -24.40 10.81
N ASN A 621 25.34 -25.57 10.95
CA ASN A 621 26.80 -25.72 10.95
C ASN A 621 27.42 -25.44 9.56
N GLU A 622 26.74 -25.81 8.48
CA GLU A 622 27.21 -25.53 7.11
C GLU A 622 27.14 -24.03 6.76
N LEU A 623 26.07 -23.34 7.19
CA LEU A 623 25.96 -21.88 7.01
C LEU A 623 27.05 -21.12 7.78
N GLN A 624 27.40 -21.58 8.98
CA GLN A 624 28.47 -20.98 9.78
C GLN A 624 29.85 -21.10 9.09
N LYS A 625 30.08 -22.20 8.37
CA LYS A 625 31.29 -22.42 7.57
C LYS A 625 31.38 -21.49 6.36
N GLN A 626 30.25 -21.24 5.68
CA GLN A 626 30.19 -20.32 4.53
C GLN A 626 30.47 -18.86 4.91
N VAL A 627 30.02 -18.43 6.10
CA VAL A 627 30.31 -17.08 6.62
C VAL A 627 31.82 -16.89 6.85
N GLN A 628 32.48 -17.87 7.45
CA GLN A 628 33.93 -17.83 7.67
C GLN A 628 34.72 -17.78 6.34
N GLU A 629 34.24 -18.45 5.29
CA GLU A 629 34.86 -18.41 3.97
C GLU A 629 34.75 -17.02 3.31
N LEU A 630 33.60 -16.35 3.44
CA LEU A 630 33.39 -15.00 2.93
C LEU A 630 34.25 -13.95 3.64
N GLU A 631 34.44 -14.09 4.96
CA GLU A 631 35.35 -13.24 5.73
C GLU A 631 36.80 -13.37 5.23
N SER A 632 37.26 -14.59 4.95
CA SER A 632 38.62 -14.81 4.42
C SER A 632 38.83 -14.17 3.04
N ARG A 633 37.83 -14.25 2.14
CA ARG A 633 37.89 -13.62 0.81
C ARG A 633 37.90 -12.09 0.89
N THR A 634 37.22 -11.53 1.89
CA THR A 634 37.18 -10.07 2.11
C THR A 634 38.54 -9.55 2.57
N ILE A 635 39.27 -10.32 3.37
CA ILE A 635 40.64 -10.00 3.78
C ILE A 635 41.58 -10.05 2.57
N THR A 636 41.46 -11.07 1.71
CA THR A 636 42.28 -11.18 0.49
C THR A 636 42.02 -10.03 -0.50
N ALA A 637 40.77 -9.59 -0.62
CA ALA A 637 40.40 -8.45 -1.47
C ALA A 637 40.95 -7.11 -0.95
N LYS A 638 41.13 -6.94 0.36
CA LYS A 638 41.78 -5.75 0.93
C LYS A 638 43.28 -5.71 0.63
N ASP A 639 43.95 -6.86 0.69
CA ASP A 639 45.39 -6.97 0.37
C ASP A 639 45.68 -6.70 -1.11
N THR A 640 44.79 -7.13 -2.02
CA THR A 640 44.93 -6.82 -3.46
C THR A 640 44.71 -5.34 -3.76
N LEU A 641 43.81 -4.69 -3.04
CA LEU A 641 43.53 -3.25 -3.16
C LEU A 641 44.71 -2.40 -2.68
N SER A 642 45.36 -2.79 -1.58
CA SER A 642 46.60 -2.15 -1.10
C SER A 642 47.74 -2.24 -2.13
N LYS A 643 47.91 -3.39 -2.80
CA LYS A 643 48.94 -3.56 -3.85
C LYS A 643 48.66 -2.73 -5.10
N LEU A 644 47.39 -2.51 -5.44
CA LEU A 644 46.98 -1.63 -6.54
C LEU A 644 47.22 -0.16 -6.21
N GLU A 645 47.03 0.27 -4.97
CA GLU A 645 47.35 1.64 -4.52
C GLU A 645 48.86 1.94 -4.59
N ASP A 646 49.70 0.99 -4.21
CA ASP A 646 51.16 1.14 -4.32
C ASP A 646 51.60 1.21 -5.80
N SER A 647 50.98 0.41 -6.68
CA SER A 647 51.24 0.46 -8.13
C SER A 647 50.80 1.80 -8.76
N ARG A 648 49.70 2.38 -8.25
CA ARG A 648 49.20 3.68 -8.70
C ARG A 648 50.12 4.83 -8.26
N LYS A 649 50.67 4.79 -7.05
CA LYS A 649 51.68 5.76 -6.59
C LYS A 649 52.93 5.75 -7.47
N GLN A 650 53.38 4.57 -7.90
CA GLN A 650 54.50 4.44 -8.85
C GLN A 650 54.18 5.04 -10.23
N GLN A 651 52.94 4.89 -10.72
CA GLN A 651 52.48 5.56 -11.94
C GLN A 651 52.41 7.09 -11.79
N GLU A 652 51.98 7.61 -10.64
CA GLU A 652 51.92 9.05 -10.38
C GLU A 652 53.32 9.71 -10.30
N GLU A 653 54.34 8.98 -9.83
CA GLU A 653 55.74 9.44 -9.92
C GLU A 653 56.27 9.46 -11.36
N LEU A 654 55.92 8.47 -12.19
CA LEU A 654 56.27 8.45 -13.61
C LEU A 654 55.62 9.60 -14.40
N VAL A 655 54.39 9.99 -14.05
CA VAL A 655 53.69 11.14 -14.65
C VAL A 655 54.27 12.48 -14.18
N LYS A 656 54.76 12.57 -12.94
CA LYS A 656 55.49 13.77 -12.47
C LYS A 656 56.81 13.96 -13.25
N LEU A 657 57.52 12.89 -13.55
CA LEU A 657 58.73 12.92 -14.38
C LEU A 657 58.43 13.33 -15.84
N SER A 658 57.28 12.94 -16.40
CA SER A 658 56.90 13.38 -17.76
C SER A 658 56.52 14.86 -17.83
N SER A 659 55.95 15.43 -16.76
CA SER A 659 55.60 16.86 -16.68
C SER A 659 56.81 17.80 -16.57
N PHE A 660 57.95 17.29 -16.11
CA PHE A 660 59.22 18.05 -16.08
C PHE A 660 59.79 18.27 -17.49
N ASN A 661 59.64 17.27 -18.38
CA ASN A 661 60.10 17.34 -19.77
C ASN A 661 59.28 18.30 -20.65
N GLU A 662 58.01 18.56 -20.35
CA GLU A 662 57.20 19.51 -21.14
C GLU A 662 57.65 20.97 -20.97
N LYS A 663 58.23 21.32 -19.81
CA LYS A 663 58.74 22.67 -19.54
C LYS A 663 60.06 22.95 -20.29
N GLU A 664 60.89 21.94 -20.47
CA GLU A 664 62.09 22.02 -21.33
C GLU A 664 61.76 22.00 -22.82
N ILE A 665 60.76 21.21 -23.23
CA ILE A 665 60.26 21.22 -24.62
C ILE A 665 59.61 22.57 -24.97
N GLY A 666 58.96 23.23 -24.02
CA GLY A 666 58.45 24.61 -24.18
C GLY A 666 59.55 25.65 -24.39
N LYS A 667 60.66 25.55 -23.65
CA LYS A 667 61.84 26.41 -23.85
C LYS A 667 62.50 26.17 -25.21
N LEU A 668 62.68 24.91 -25.61
CA LEU A 668 63.28 24.56 -26.91
C LEU A 668 62.40 24.96 -28.11
N LYS A 669 61.06 24.97 -27.95
CA LYS A 669 60.14 25.48 -28.98
C LYS A 669 60.20 27.01 -29.13
N ALA A 670 60.37 27.74 -28.04
CA ALA A 670 60.55 29.19 -28.08
C ALA A 670 61.91 29.59 -28.69
N GLU A 671 62.97 28.84 -28.35
CA GLU A 671 64.32 29.05 -28.88
C GLU A 671 64.42 28.69 -30.37
N LYS A 672 63.66 27.67 -30.82
CA LYS A 672 63.51 27.33 -32.24
C LYS A 672 62.76 28.41 -33.03
N ALA A 673 61.74 29.04 -32.43
CA ALA A 673 61.01 30.14 -33.09
C ALA A 673 61.91 31.38 -33.26
N ASP A 674 62.76 31.68 -32.28
CA ASP A 674 63.72 32.79 -32.35
C ASP A 674 64.85 32.52 -33.35
N LEU A 675 65.31 31.26 -33.45
CA LEU A 675 66.29 30.83 -34.46
C LEU A 675 65.74 30.87 -35.89
N VAL A 676 64.45 30.56 -36.10
CA VAL A 676 63.81 30.62 -37.42
C VAL A 676 63.62 32.06 -37.91
N VAL A 677 63.43 33.02 -36.99
CA VAL A 677 63.41 34.46 -37.33
C VAL A 677 64.82 34.95 -37.66
N ARG A 678 65.84 34.55 -36.88
CA ARG A 678 67.24 34.91 -37.15
C ARG A 678 67.81 34.26 -38.43
N LEU A 679 67.34 33.06 -38.80
CA LEU A 679 67.72 32.39 -40.05
C LEU A 679 67.08 33.07 -41.28
N ARG A 680 65.84 33.54 -41.16
CA ARG A 680 65.17 34.30 -42.23
C ARG A 680 65.82 35.67 -42.46
N ASP A 681 66.35 36.31 -41.42
CA ASP A 681 67.10 37.59 -41.51
C ASP A 681 68.57 37.40 -41.93
N ALA A 682 69.14 36.19 -41.78
CA ALA A 682 70.50 35.86 -42.23
C ALA A 682 70.55 35.41 -43.71
N GLU A 683 69.47 34.82 -44.22
CA GLU A 683 69.35 34.38 -45.63
C GLU A 683 69.17 35.55 -46.62
N GLU A 684 68.90 36.77 -46.14
CA GLU A 684 68.82 37.99 -46.96
C GLU A 684 70.17 38.76 -47.05
N LYS A 685 71.24 38.30 -46.38
CA LYS A 685 72.50 39.08 -46.25
C LYS A 685 73.83 38.34 -46.52
N ALA A 686 73.83 37.24 -47.26
CA ALA A 686 75.10 36.67 -47.72
C ALA A 686 74.97 35.98 -49.08
N GLY A 687 74.89 36.80 -50.12
CA GLY A 687 75.51 36.46 -51.40
C GLY A 687 77.03 36.41 -51.24
N ASP A 688 77.63 35.56 -52.06
CA ASP A 688 79.04 35.51 -52.41
C ASP A 688 79.99 34.64 -51.57
N LEU A 689 80.44 33.62 -52.31
CA LEU A 689 81.79 33.10 -52.38
C LEU A 689 82.38 32.35 -51.18
N ALA A 690 82.39 31.03 -51.42
CA ALA A 690 83.61 30.30 -51.76
C ALA A 690 84.59 29.90 -50.66
N ALA A 691 85.18 28.74 -50.96
CA ALA A 691 86.50 28.31 -50.55
C ALA A 691 86.62 27.59 -49.19
N LEU A 692 86.70 26.27 -49.35
CA LEU A 692 87.88 25.49 -49.01
C LEU A 692 88.10 25.07 -47.55
N LYS A 693 87.90 23.76 -47.40
CA LYS A 693 88.91 22.78 -46.96
C LYS A 693 89.21 22.65 -45.46
N GLN A 694 88.93 21.42 -45.05
CA GLN A 694 89.85 20.43 -44.51
C GLN A 694 89.87 20.19 -43.01
N ARG A 695 89.76 18.88 -42.75
CA ARG A 695 90.34 18.09 -41.66
C ARG A 695 89.61 18.13 -40.33
N GLU A 696 89.47 17.04 -39.59
CA GLU A 696 89.58 15.59 -39.81
C GLU A 696 89.33 14.99 -38.42
N VAL A 697 88.83 13.75 -38.36
CA VAL A 697 89.05 12.81 -37.25
C VAL A 697 88.28 13.09 -35.95
N THR A 698 87.10 12.46 -35.84
CA THR A 698 86.89 11.27 -34.99
C THR A 698 85.48 10.72 -35.24
N ALA A 699 85.44 9.85 -36.25
CA ALA A 699 84.44 8.82 -36.44
C ALA A 699 84.59 7.74 -35.34
N GLY A 700 83.49 7.09 -34.97
CA GLY A 700 83.56 5.80 -34.28
C GLY A 700 82.23 5.28 -33.75
N ASP A 701 81.69 5.95 -32.74
CA ASP A 701 80.74 5.29 -31.84
C ASP A 701 79.28 5.74 -32.00
N GLU A 702 79.01 6.90 -32.58
CA GLU A 702 77.63 7.38 -32.77
C GLU A 702 76.91 6.77 -33.98
N LYS A 703 77.65 6.36 -35.01
CA LYS A 703 77.07 5.77 -36.22
C LYS A 703 76.49 4.37 -35.95
N ASN A 704 77.20 3.54 -35.18
CA ASN A 704 76.76 2.20 -34.79
C ASN A 704 75.59 2.21 -33.80
N ARG A 705 75.36 3.33 -33.10
CA ARG A 705 74.22 3.52 -32.19
C ARG A 705 72.97 3.95 -32.96
N LEU A 706 73.13 4.80 -33.96
CA LEU A 706 72.04 5.23 -34.83
C LEU A 706 71.58 4.11 -35.78
N GLU A 707 72.47 3.30 -36.32
CA GLU A 707 72.11 2.17 -37.18
C GLU A 707 71.33 1.08 -36.41
N ARG A 708 71.61 0.87 -35.12
CA ARG A 708 70.83 -0.03 -34.25
C ARG A 708 69.44 0.51 -33.92
N MET A 709 69.32 1.82 -33.66
CA MET A 709 68.01 2.45 -33.40
C MET A 709 67.11 2.50 -34.64
N ILE A 710 67.70 2.62 -35.84
CA ILE A 710 66.95 2.60 -37.10
C ILE A 710 66.44 1.18 -37.39
N ALA A 711 67.27 0.16 -37.23
CA ALA A 711 66.86 -1.24 -37.43
C ALA A 711 65.76 -1.68 -36.44
N GLU A 712 65.79 -1.20 -35.20
CA GLU A 712 64.78 -1.51 -34.19
C GLU A 712 63.43 -0.80 -34.46
N LYS A 713 63.47 0.43 -34.96
CA LYS A 713 62.26 1.14 -35.42
C LYS A 713 61.68 0.55 -36.70
N GLU A 714 62.50 0.07 -37.62
CA GLU A 714 62.03 -0.59 -38.84
C GLU A 714 61.35 -1.93 -38.51
N ASN A 715 61.87 -2.68 -37.55
CA ASN A 715 61.25 -3.93 -37.10
C ASN A 715 59.91 -3.71 -36.36
N GLN A 716 59.79 -2.63 -35.58
CA GLN A 716 58.50 -2.23 -35.00
C GLN A 716 57.49 -1.80 -36.07
N ASN A 717 57.94 -1.06 -37.09
CA ASN A 717 57.08 -0.65 -38.19
C ASN A 717 56.58 -1.84 -39.02
N VAL A 718 57.44 -2.85 -39.27
CA VAL A 718 57.06 -4.09 -39.95
C VAL A 718 56.00 -4.85 -39.14
N LYS A 719 56.16 -4.97 -37.82
CA LYS A 719 55.14 -5.59 -36.94
C LYS A 719 53.81 -4.83 -36.96
N THR A 720 53.84 -3.49 -36.96
CA THR A 720 52.61 -2.71 -37.06
C THR A 720 51.92 -2.86 -38.42
N LEU A 721 52.69 -2.98 -39.51
CA LEU A 721 52.15 -3.22 -40.85
C LEU A 721 51.58 -4.64 -41.00
N GLU A 722 52.19 -5.66 -40.38
CA GLU A 722 51.62 -7.00 -40.31
C GLU A 722 50.29 -7.02 -39.53
N THR A 723 50.20 -6.30 -38.40
CA THR A 723 48.93 -6.20 -37.66
C THR A 723 47.86 -5.44 -38.44
N LEU A 724 48.23 -4.43 -39.23
CA LEU A 724 47.28 -3.71 -40.10
C LEU A 724 46.81 -4.58 -41.27
N ALA A 725 47.69 -5.38 -41.86
CA ALA A 725 47.33 -6.34 -42.91
C ALA A 725 46.39 -7.45 -42.38
N GLN A 726 46.64 -7.94 -41.15
CA GLN A 726 45.75 -8.89 -40.48
C GLN A 726 44.37 -8.30 -40.18
N LEU A 727 44.30 -7.03 -39.78
CA LEU A 727 43.03 -6.33 -39.56
C LEU A 727 42.28 -6.07 -40.86
N GLN A 728 42.97 -5.74 -41.95
CA GLN A 728 42.33 -5.60 -43.27
C GLN A 728 41.77 -6.93 -43.81
N ASN A 729 42.46 -8.05 -43.58
CA ASN A 729 41.94 -9.36 -43.97
C ASN A 729 40.71 -9.76 -43.14
N ARG A 730 40.72 -9.49 -41.82
CA ARG A 730 39.53 -9.67 -40.97
C ARG A 730 38.35 -8.80 -41.38
N LEU A 731 38.62 -7.57 -41.83
CA LEU A 731 37.58 -6.69 -42.35
C LEU A 731 36.95 -7.29 -43.62
N LYS A 732 37.77 -7.77 -44.57
CA LYS A 732 37.28 -8.45 -45.78
C LYS A 732 36.49 -9.72 -45.49
N ASP A 733 36.91 -10.51 -44.49
CA ASP A 733 36.18 -11.70 -44.08
C ASP A 733 34.83 -11.32 -43.46
N SER A 734 34.76 -10.25 -42.65
CA SER A 734 33.50 -9.74 -42.10
C SER A 734 32.56 -9.17 -43.17
N GLU A 735 33.08 -8.52 -44.21
CA GLU A 735 32.29 -8.05 -45.35
C GLU A 735 31.72 -9.22 -46.16
N LYS A 736 32.47 -10.32 -46.26
CA LYS A 736 32.03 -11.55 -46.93
C LYS A 736 30.95 -12.29 -46.14
N GLU A 737 31.05 -12.30 -44.81
CA GLU A 737 29.98 -12.81 -43.93
C GLU A 737 28.71 -11.95 -44.02
N LEU A 738 28.86 -10.62 -44.08
CA LEU A 738 27.73 -9.69 -44.25
C LEU A 738 27.03 -9.88 -45.60
N ALA A 739 27.80 -10.15 -46.66
CA ALA A 739 27.26 -10.45 -48.00
C ALA A 739 26.48 -11.79 -48.01
N MET A 740 26.99 -12.83 -47.34
CA MET A 740 26.28 -14.11 -47.21
C MET A 740 24.99 -14.01 -46.38
N THR A 741 25.00 -13.21 -45.30
CA THR A 741 23.77 -12.96 -44.50
C THR A 741 22.74 -12.15 -45.29
N THR A 742 23.19 -11.19 -46.11
CA THR A 742 22.30 -10.42 -46.99
C THR A 742 21.66 -11.30 -48.07
N GLN A 743 22.42 -12.26 -48.62
CA GLN A 743 21.89 -13.23 -49.60
C GLN A 743 20.91 -14.22 -48.95
N SER A 744 21.18 -14.67 -47.72
CA SER A 744 20.26 -15.52 -46.95
C SER A 744 18.94 -14.80 -46.62
N ALA A 745 19.00 -13.51 -46.27
CA ALA A 745 17.82 -12.69 -46.04
C ALA A 745 16.99 -12.47 -47.32
N GLN A 746 17.64 -12.31 -48.48
CA GLN A 746 16.95 -12.22 -49.76
C GLN A 746 16.25 -13.52 -50.17
N GLU A 747 16.85 -14.68 -49.87
CA GLU A 747 16.23 -15.99 -50.11
C GLU A 747 15.01 -16.22 -49.19
N GLN A 748 15.07 -15.79 -47.92
CA GLN A 748 13.92 -15.86 -47.01
C GLN A 748 12.77 -14.93 -47.46
N ILE A 749 13.08 -13.75 -48.01
CA ILE A 749 12.06 -12.86 -48.59
C ILE A 749 11.43 -13.49 -49.85
N ARG A 750 12.20 -14.26 -50.63
CA ARG A 750 11.70 -14.98 -51.80
C ARG A 750 10.73 -16.09 -51.39
N LEU A 751 11.10 -16.91 -50.40
CA LEU A 751 10.25 -17.97 -49.86
C LEU A 751 8.95 -17.42 -49.24
N SER A 752 9.03 -16.33 -48.48
CA SER A 752 7.85 -15.68 -47.90
C SER A 752 6.89 -15.11 -48.95
N ARG A 753 7.40 -14.65 -50.11
CA ARG A 753 6.56 -14.24 -51.24
C ARG A 753 5.88 -15.41 -51.94
N GLU A 754 6.50 -16.58 -51.94
CA GLU A 754 5.95 -17.81 -52.52
C GLU A 754 4.86 -18.41 -51.63
N GLU A 755 5.05 -18.39 -50.31
CA GLU A 755 4.02 -18.73 -49.31
C GLU A 755 2.81 -17.79 -49.39
N LYS A 756 3.04 -16.48 -49.55
CA LYS A 756 1.96 -15.50 -49.74
C LYS A 756 1.13 -15.80 -51.00
N LYS A 757 1.78 -16.26 -52.07
CA LYS A 757 1.11 -16.59 -53.33
C LYS A 757 0.24 -17.85 -53.20
N ASN A 758 0.71 -18.84 -52.44
CA ASN A 758 -0.07 -20.04 -52.11
C ASN A 758 -1.28 -19.73 -51.21
N LEU A 759 -1.10 -18.84 -50.22
CA LEU A 759 -2.20 -18.34 -49.38
C LEU A 759 -3.24 -17.55 -50.17
N GLU A 760 -2.84 -16.80 -51.21
CA GLU A 760 -3.78 -16.08 -52.09
C GLU A 760 -4.58 -17.04 -53.00
N GLU A 761 -4.03 -18.21 -53.36
CA GLU A 761 -4.78 -19.27 -54.06
C GLU A 761 -5.75 -20.03 -53.14
N GLU A 762 -5.36 -20.29 -51.89
CA GLU A 762 -6.28 -20.86 -50.89
C GLU A 762 -7.42 -19.89 -50.55
N LEU A 763 -7.13 -18.58 -50.45
CA LEU A 763 -8.15 -17.54 -50.25
C LEU A 763 -9.13 -17.45 -51.44
N LYS A 764 -8.68 -17.78 -52.66
CA LYS A 764 -9.58 -17.89 -53.83
C LYS A 764 -10.48 -19.13 -53.76
N LYS A 765 -9.97 -20.26 -53.27
CA LYS A 765 -10.77 -21.48 -53.05
C LYS A 765 -11.79 -21.30 -51.92
N GLU A 766 -11.42 -20.58 -50.87
CA GLU A 766 -12.30 -20.25 -49.73
C GLU A 766 -13.40 -19.24 -50.12
N LYS A 767 -13.09 -18.28 -51.01
CA LYS A 767 -14.09 -17.37 -51.61
C LYS A 767 -15.09 -18.08 -52.52
N ALA A 768 -14.70 -19.18 -53.18
CA ALA A 768 -15.63 -20.01 -53.95
C ALA A 768 -16.58 -20.81 -53.03
N LEU A 769 -16.08 -21.31 -51.90
CA LEU A 769 -16.88 -22.00 -50.87
C LEU A 769 -17.85 -21.04 -50.14
N SER A 770 -17.44 -19.79 -49.94
CA SER A 770 -18.25 -18.70 -49.37
C SER A 770 -19.41 -18.24 -50.28
N ALA A 771 -19.26 -18.38 -51.59
CA ALA A 771 -20.32 -18.07 -52.55
C ALA A 771 -21.49 -19.07 -52.51
N ASP A 772 -21.20 -20.35 -52.25
CA ASP A 772 -22.25 -21.38 -52.08
C ASP A 772 -22.97 -21.24 -50.73
N LEU A 773 -22.27 -20.85 -49.67
CA LEU A 773 -22.86 -20.49 -48.37
C LEU A 773 -23.72 -19.22 -48.43
N SER A 774 -23.42 -18.30 -49.35
CA SER A 774 -24.20 -17.07 -49.54
C SER A 774 -25.57 -17.31 -50.18
N ARG A 775 -25.73 -18.36 -51.00
CA ARG A 775 -27.04 -18.78 -51.54
C ARG A 775 -27.97 -19.38 -50.49
N GLN A 776 -27.40 -20.08 -49.51
CA GLN A 776 -28.16 -20.61 -48.37
C GLN A 776 -28.54 -19.52 -47.35
N LYS A 777 -27.78 -18.41 -47.34
CA LYS A 777 -28.02 -17.24 -46.49
C LYS A 777 -29.13 -16.34 -47.03
N THR A 778 -29.30 -16.23 -48.35
CA THR A 778 -30.36 -15.41 -48.95
C THR A 778 -31.78 -15.92 -48.68
N GLU A 779 -31.96 -17.23 -48.50
CA GLU A 779 -33.26 -17.82 -48.12
C GLU A 779 -33.61 -17.55 -46.64
N ASN A 780 -32.61 -17.50 -45.76
CA ASN A 780 -32.81 -17.14 -44.35
C ASN A 780 -32.93 -15.61 -44.13
N GLU A 781 -32.30 -14.80 -44.98
CA GLU A 781 -32.41 -13.33 -44.95
C GLU A 781 -33.80 -12.83 -45.37
N GLU A 782 -34.54 -13.58 -46.18
CA GLU A 782 -35.91 -13.21 -46.58
C GLU A 782 -36.94 -13.47 -45.46
N ALA A 783 -36.71 -14.48 -44.62
CA ALA A 783 -37.45 -14.71 -43.38
C ALA A 783 -37.13 -13.64 -42.32
N ALA A 784 -35.83 -13.31 -42.15
CA ALA A 784 -35.39 -12.28 -41.22
C ALA A 784 -35.84 -10.86 -41.61
N LYS A 785 -35.97 -10.55 -42.92
CA LYS A 785 -36.49 -9.26 -43.39
C LYS A 785 -37.96 -9.03 -43.00
N LYS A 786 -38.78 -10.08 -42.96
CA LYS A 786 -40.19 -9.96 -42.53
C LYS A 786 -40.30 -9.68 -41.03
N GLU A 787 -39.40 -10.25 -40.23
CA GLU A 787 -39.31 -10.00 -38.78
C GLU A 787 -38.69 -8.62 -38.48
N LEU A 788 -37.71 -8.18 -39.28
CA LEU A 788 -37.10 -6.85 -39.20
C LEU A 788 -38.10 -5.73 -39.51
N ILE A 789 -38.99 -5.91 -40.49
CA ILE A 789 -40.05 -4.93 -40.81
C ILE A 789 -41.06 -4.80 -39.66
N ALA A 790 -41.38 -5.90 -38.97
CA ALA A 790 -42.25 -5.87 -37.78
C ALA A 790 -41.57 -5.13 -36.60
N LEU A 791 -40.28 -5.37 -36.39
CA LEU A 791 -39.47 -4.70 -35.37
C LEU A 791 -39.22 -3.21 -35.68
N GLU A 792 -39.02 -2.84 -36.94
CA GLU A 792 -38.89 -1.43 -37.36
C GLU A 792 -40.19 -0.66 -37.19
N THR A 793 -41.34 -1.32 -37.36
CA THR A 793 -42.65 -0.71 -37.13
C THR A 793 -42.87 -0.44 -35.64
N ALA A 794 -42.59 -1.41 -34.76
CA ALA A 794 -42.62 -1.22 -33.31
C ALA A 794 -41.59 -0.17 -32.83
N ARG A 795 -40.41 -0.12 -33.46
CA ARG A 795 -39.38 0.88 -33.17
C ARG A 795 -39.83 2.29 -33.54
N ARG A 796 -40.54 2.50 -34.65
CA ARG A 796 -41.08 3.82 -35.05
C ARG A 796 -42.15 4.33 -34.08
N GLU A 797 -43.00 3.44 -33.56
CA GLU A 797 -43.99 3.78 -32.53
C GLU A 797 -43.32 4.15 -31.20
N MET A 798 -42.27 3.44 -30.81
CA MET A 798 -41.45 3.76 -29.65
C MET A 798 -40.66 5.08 -29.84
N GLU A 799 -40.15 5.36 -31.05
CA GLU A 799 -39.48 6.62 -31.38
C GLU A 799 -40.44 7.82 -31.34
N GLN A 800 -41.69 7.68 -31.78
CA GLN A 800 -42.70 8.74 -31.64
C GLN A 800 -43.03 9.03 -30.17
N THR A 801 -43.10 8.00 -29.33
CA THR A 801 -43.31 8.16 -27.88
C THR A 801 -42.10 8.83 -27.20
N LEU A 802 -40.88 8.49 -27.63
CA LEU A 802 -39.63 9.12 -27.17
C LEU A 802 -39.49 10.58 -27.60
N ILE A 803 -40.06 10.99 -28.74
CA ILE A 803 -40.04 12.39 -29.19
C ILE A 803 -40.90 13.27 -28.29
N VAL A 804 -42.07 12.78 -27.85
CA VAL A 804 -42.95 13.48 -26.91
C VAL A 804 -42.26 13.63 -25.55
N GLU A 805 -41.61 12.58 -25.05
CA GLU A 805 -40.88 12.66 -23.78
C GLU A 805 -39.59 13.49 -23.86
N ARG A 806 -38.90 13.51 -25.00
CA ARG A 806 -37.79 14.45 -25.22
C ARG A 806 -38.23 15.91 -25.15
N GLY A 807 -39.47 16.22 -25.57
CA GLY A 807 -40.06 17.55 -25.42
C GLY A 807 -40.26 17.93 -23.96
N ARG A 808 -40.72 16.98 -23.12
CA ARG A 808 -40.92 17.18 -21.69
C ARG A 808 -39.59 17.31 -20.92
N VAL A 809 -38.61 16.46 -21.24
CA VAL A 809 -37.25 16.52 -20.68
C VAL A 809 -36.52 17.80 -21.10
N SER A 810 -36.76 18.31 -22.31
CA SER A 810 -36.21 19.61 -22.78
C SER A 810 -36.77 20.80 -21.98
N ALA A 811 -38.04 20.74 -21.57
CA ALA A 811 -38.64 21.74 -20.70
C ALA A 811 -38.06 21.68 -19.27
N GLU A 812 -37.91 20.48 -18.71
CA GLU A 812 -37.35 20.30 -17.36
C GLU A 812 -35.84 20.64 -17.31
N THR A 813 -35.08 20.35 -18.37
CA THR A 813 -33.66 20.74 -18.47
C THR A 813 -33.46 22.24 -18.61
N LYS A 814 -34.37 22.97 -19.28
CA LYS A 814 -34.36 24.45 -19.27
C LYS A 814 -34.64 25.03 -17.89
N LYS A 815 -35.52 24.39 -17.12
CA LYS A 815 -35.80 24.77 -15.73
C LYS A 815 -34.59 24.54 -14.82
N ILE A 816 -33.97 23.36 -14.90
CA ILE A 816 -32.73 23.03 -14.15
C ILE A 816 -31.56 23.93 -14.55
N ALA A 817 -31.43 24.29 -15.83
CA ALA A 817 -30.41 25.23 -16.28
C ALA A 817 -30.61 26.64 -15.66
N SER A 818 -31.86 27.09 -15.55
CA SER A 818 -32.18 28.37 -14.88
C SER A 818 -31.89 28.35 -13.37
N GLU A 819 -32.16 27.22 -12.69
CA GLU A 819 -31.85 27.03 -11.27
C GLU A 819 -30.34 26.96 -11.02
N ARG A 820 -29.57 26.39 -11.97
CA ARG A 820 -28.11 26.33 -11.92
C ARG A 820 -27.46 27.70 -12.08
N ASP A 821 -27.95 28.51 -13.02
CA ASP A 821 -27.45 29.88 -13.19
C ASP A 821 -27.76 30.76 -11.97
N GLU A 822 -28.89 30.51 -11.31
CA GLU A 822 -29.27 31.16 -10.06
C GLU A 822 -28.37 30.73 -8.89
N LEU A 823 -28.06 29.44 -8.75
CA LEU A 823 -27.09 28.92 -7.78
C LEU A 823 -25.68 29.50 -7.99
N LYS A 824 -25.27 29.69 -9.24
CA LYS A 824 -23.96 30.28 -9.58
C LYS A 824 -23.88 31.76 -9.19
N LYS A 825 -24.96 32.53 -9.38
CA LYS A 825 -25.07 33.91 -8.88
C LYS A 825 -25.06 33.97 -7.36
N GLN A 826 -25.72 33.02 -6.69
CA GLN A 826 -25.72 32.94 -5.23
C GLN A 826 -24.33 32.60 -4.68
N LEU A 827 -23.56 31.75 -5.37
CA LEU A 827 -22.17 31.44 -4.99
C LEU A 827 -21.24 32.65 -5.10
N GLN A 828 -21.33 33.42 -6.20
CA GLN A 828 -20.60 34.68 -6.33
C GLN A 828 -20.99 35.68 -5.24
N THR A 829 -22.28 35.75 -4.90
CA THR A 829 -22.78 36.62 -3.83
C THR A 829 -22.25 36.20 -2.45
N PHE A 830 -22.08 34.89 -2.22
CA PHE A 830 -21.48 34.35 -0.99
C PHE A 830 -20.01 34.73 -0.86
N ASP A 831 -19.21 34.55 -1.92
CA ASP A 831 -17.79 34.89 -1.90
C ASP A 831 -17.56 36.39 -1.72
N SER A 832 -18.37 37.24 -2.36
CA SER A 832 -18.33 38.69 -2.14
C SER A 832 -18.70 39.08 -0.71
N ALA A 833 -19.77 38.51 -0.15
CA ALA A 833 -20.19 38.78 1.23
C ALA A 833 -19.16 38.30 2.26
N ARG A 834 -18.46 37.20 1.99
CA ARG A 834 -17.37 36.70 2.83
C ARG A 834 -16.17 37.65 2.82
N LYS A 835 -15.76 38.11 1.65
CA LYS A 835 -14.64 39.06 1.51
C LYS A 835 -14.94 40.38 2.21
N GLU A 836 -16.13 40.94 2.01
CA GLU A 836 -16.57 42.16 2.71
C GLU A 836 -16.58 41.99 4.23
N ARG A 837 -16.97 40.81 4.74
CA ARG A 837 -16.92 40.51 6.18
C ARG A 837 -15.48 40.43 6.69
N GLU A 838 -14.56 39.82 5.94
CA GLU A 838 -13.14 39.72 6.31
C GLU A 838 -12.50 41.12 6.38
N ASP A 839 -12.78 42.00 5.41
CA ASP A 839 -12.29 43.39 5.40
C ASP A 839 -12.87 44.21 6.57
N LEU A 840 -14.17 44.06 6.85
CA LEU A 840 -14.84 44.74 7.98
C LEU A 840 -14.37 44.22 9.35
N ALA A 841 -14.04 42.93 9.45
CA ALA A 841 -13.50 42.34 10.68
C ALA A 841 -12.09 42.85 10.99
N LEU A 842 -11.24 43.01 9.97
CA LEU A 842 -9.93 43.64 10.12
C LEU A 842 -10.06 45.10 10.58
N HIS A 843 -10.97 45.85 9.98
CA HIS A 843 -11.22 47.24 10.37
C HIS A 843 -11.76 47.35 11.81
N LEU A 844 -12.64 46.43 12.21
CA LEU A 844 -13.14 46.37 13.58
C LEU A 844 -12.00 46.10 14.59
N GLU A 845 -11.05 45.23 14.25
CA GLU A 845 -9.94 44.91 15.14
C GLU A 845 -8.93 46.05 15.26
N GLU A 846 -8.74 46.82 14.19
CA GLU A 846 -7.99 48.08 14.21
C GLU A 846 -8.65 49.12 15.13
N ILE A 847 -9.97 49.30 15.03
CA ILE A 847 -10.70 50.21 15.92
C ILE A 847 -10.66 49.73 17.38
N LYS A 848 -10.75 48.43 17.66
CA LYS A 848 -10.58 47.90 19.02
C LYS A 848 -9.20 48.19 19.58
N ARG A 849 -8.16 48.11 18.75
CA ARG A 849 -6.78 48.45 19.14
C ARG A 849 -6.65 49.94 19.45
N LEU A 850 -7.16 50.81 18.56
CA LEU A 850 -7.17 52.26 18.78
C LEU A 850 -7.96 52.64 20.04
N TYR A 851 -9.08 51.96 20.29
CA TYR A 851 -9.89 52.13 21.50
C TYR A 851 -9.13 51.71 22.77
N ALA A 852 -8.41 50.58 22.74
CA ALA A 852 -7.57 50.13 23.86
C ALA A 852 -6.43 51.12 24.14
N ASP A 853 -5.77 51.63 23.09
CA ASP A 853 -4.72 52.63 23.21
C ASP A 853 -5.25 53.96 23.76
N ALA A 854 -6.46 54.37 23.35
CA ALA A 854 -7.15 55.54 23.88
C ALA A 854 -7.53 55.36 25.35
N GLN A 855 -7.99 54.18 25.77
CA GLN A 855 -8.25 53.88 27.20
C GLN A 855 -6.99 53.96 28.07
N ILE A 856 -5.85 53.53 27.54
CA ILE A 856 -4.58 53.58 28.27
C ILE A 856 -4.12 55.04 28.42
N LYS A 857 -4.30 55.87 27.38
CA LYS A 857 -3.90 57.30 27.37
C LYS A 857 -4.87 58.23 28.09
N GLY A 858 -6.17 57.90 28.13
CA GLY A 858 -7.22 58.72 28.73
C GLY A 858 -7.18 58.88 30.25
N LYS A 859 -6.24 58.21 30.95
CA LYS A 859 -6.03 58.42 32.39
C LYS A 859 -5.28 59.71 32.74
N GLN A 860 -4.85 60.51 31.75
CA GLN A 860 -4.01 61.70 31.99
C GLN A 860 -4.51 63.01 31.34
N SER A 861 -5.65 63.04 30.64
CA SER A 861 -6.18 64.28 30.03
C SER A 861 -7.70 64.24 29.86
N GLU A 862 -8.38 65.30 30.31
CA GLU A 862 -9.84 65.49 30.19
C GLU A 862 -10.31 65.72 28.74
N ASP A 863 -9.41 66.13 27.84
CA ASP A 863 -9.74 66.44 26.43
C ASP A 863 -9.92 65.19 25.54
N LEU A 864 -9.58 63.98 26.02
CA LEU A 864 -9.64 62.72 25.26
C LEU A 864 -10.98 61.95 25.44
N ALA A 865 -11.91 62.47 26.22
CA ALA A 865 -13.19 61.80 26.49
C ALA A 865 -14.10 61.74 25.24
N ASP A 866 -14.03 62.74 24.37
CA ASP A 866 -14.83 62.80 23.14
C ASP A 866 -14.34 61.80 22.09
N ASP A 867 -13.02 61.65 21.90
CA ASP A 867 -12.43 60.67 20.97
C ASP A 867 -12.79 59.23 21.38
N HIS A 868 -12.80 58.95 22.68
CA HIS A 868 -13.19 57.64 23.21
C HIS A 868 -14.68 57.33 22.95
N ARG A 869 -15.55 58.35 22.96
CA ARG A 869 -16.97 58.19 22.65
C ARG A 869 -17.20 57.93 21.15
N VAL A 870 -16.48 58.63 20.29
CA VAL A 870 -16.53 58.44 18.83
C VAL A 870 -16.07 57.03 18.45
N LEU A 871 -14.93 56.58 18.98
CA LEU A 871 -14.40 55.23 18.72
C LEU A 871 -15.32 54.12 19.24
N LEU A 872 -16.02 54.35 20.37
CA LEU A 872 -16.97 53.38 20.91
C LEU A 872 -18.24 53.25 20.05
N ASP A 873 -18.75 54.36 19.53
CA ASP A 873 -19.93 54.35 18.65
C ASP A 873 -19.58 53.76 17.27
N GLU A 874 -18.38 54.01 16.75
CA GLU A 874 -17.90 53.42 15.50
C GLU A 874 -17.64 51.91 15.64
N LYS A 875 -17.06 51.47 16.77
CA LYS A 875 -16.95 50.06 17.12
C LYS A 875 -18.31 49.36 17.14
N LYS A 876 -19.31 49.91 17.83
CA LYS A 876 -20.66 49.33 17.88
C LYS A 876 -21.33 49.27 16.51
N LYS A 877 -21.09 50.27 15.66
CA LYS A 877 -21.62 50.32 14.29
C LYS A 877 -21.00 49.20 13.43
N LEU A 878 -19.68 49.00 13.50
CA LEU A 878 -18.99 47.93 12.77
C LEU A 878 -19.35 46.55 13.30
N GLU A 879 -19.45 46.36 14.62
CA GLU A 879 -19.90 45.10 15.22
C GLU A 879 -21.28 44.69 14.68
N LYS A 880 -22.22 45.64 14.59
CA LYS A 880 -23.55 45.40 14.02
C LYS A 880 -23.51 45.00 12.54
N ILE A 881 -22.64 45.62 11.75
CA ILE A 881 -22.49 45.31 10.32
C ILE A 881 -21.87 43.93 10.13
N VAL A 882 -20.83 43.59 10.91
CA VAL A 882 -20.17 42.27 10.88
C VAL A 882 -21.16 41.18 11.26
N THR A 883 -21.96 41.35 12.32
CA THR A 883 -23.01 40.38 12.68
C THR A 883 -24.06 40.20 11.58
N GLY A 884 -24.45 41.27 10.87
CA GLY A 884 -25.37 41.16 9.75
C GLY A 884 -24.80 40.37 8.56
N HIS A 885 -23.49 40.46 8.32
CA HIS A 885 -22.82 39.66 7.28
C HIS A 885 -22.65 38.21 7.73
N GLU A 886 -22.42 37.95 9.02
CA GLU A 886 -22.39 36.60 9.58
C GLU A 886 -23.74 35.88 9.45
N GLU A 887 -24.85 36.56 9.72
CA GLU A 887 -26.20 36.01 9.50
C GLU A 887 -26.45 35.70 8.01
N LYS A 888 -25.99 36.58 7.10
CA LYS A 888 -26.12 36.40 5.66
C LYS A 888 -25.26 35.23 5.15
N ILE A 889 -24.03 35.09 5.66
CA ILE A 889 -23.13 33.96 5.38
C ILE A 889 -23.72 32.66 5.93
N ALA A 890 -24.25 32.66 7.16
CA ALA A 890 -24.88 31.48 7.75
C ALA A 890 -26.11 31.01 6.95
N ALA A 891 -26.96 31.94 6.50
CA ALA A 891 -28.11 31.63 5.65
C ALA A 891 -27.70 31.07 4.27
N LEU A 892 -26.62 31.58 3.69
CA LEU A 892 -26.08 31.08 2.42
C LEU A 892 -25.34 29.73 2.58
N SER A 893 -24.63 29.53 3.68
CA SER A 893 -23.93 28.27 3.99
C SER A 893 -24.92 27.13 4.22
N SER A 894 -26.03 27.38 4.92
CA SER A 894 -27.12 26.41 5.08
C SER A 894 -27.73 25.98 3.73
N ARG A 895 -27.78 26.87 2.74
CA ARG A 895 -28.23 26.53 1.38
C ARG A 895 -27.18 25.74 0.59
N LEU A 896 -25.89 25.96 0.83
CA LEU A 896 -24.80 25.24 0.20
C LEU A 896 -24.64 23.81 0.73
N ASP A 897 -24.86 23.61 2.04
CA ASP A 897 -24.87 22.29 2.68
C ASP A 897 -25.96 21.37 2.11
N ASN A 898 -27.10 21.94 1.69
CA ASN A 898 -28.14 21.21 0.96
C ASN A 898 -27.65 20.74 -0.44
N GLY A 899 -26.72 21.47 -1.07
CA GLY A 899 -26.08 21.07 -2.33
C GLY A 899 -25.05 19.94 -2.16
N VAL A 900 -24.35 19.87 -1.02
CA VAL A 900 -23.46 18.73 -0.71
C VAL A 900 -24.26 17.49 -0.31
N ALA A 901 -25.42 17.67 0.34
CA ALA A 901 -26.38 16.59 0.60
C ALA A 901 -26.89 15.97 -0.71
N PHE A 902 -27.16 16.79 -1.73
CA PHE A 902 -27.53 16.34 -3.07
C PHE A 902 -26.48 15.41 -3.71
N GLU A 903 -25.19 15.69 -3.51
CA GLU A 903 -24.11 14.87 -4.09
C GLU A 903 -23.89 13.53 -3.36
N ARG A 904 -24.22 13.48 -2.07
CA ARG A 904 -24.31 12.24 -1.29
C ARG A 904 -25.55 11.43 -1.69
N GLU A 905 -26.69 12.09 -1.92
CA GLU A 905 -27.88 11.45 -2.48
C GLU A 905 -27.60 10.86 -3.87
N ARG A 906 -26.81 11.55 -4.70
CA ARG A 906 -26.36 11.06 -6.02
C ARG A 906 -25.58 9.75 -5.94
N THR A 907 -24.67 9.61 -4.96
CA THR A 907 -23.88 8.38 -4.79
C THR A 907 -24.74 7.22 -4.26
N ILE A 908 -25.70 7.53 -3.38
CA ILE A 908 -26.66 6.56 -2.85
C ILE A 908 -27.65 6.12 -3.93
N LEU A 909 -28.11 7.04 -4.79
CA LEU A 909 -28.98 6.73 -5.92
C LEU A 909 -28.27 5.85 -6.96
N ALA A 910 -26.99 6.10 -7.26
CA ALA A 910 -26.19 5.25 -8.14
C ALA A 910 -26.03 3.82 -7.61
N ALA A 911 -25.77 3.64 -6.31
CA ALA A 911 -25.70 2.30 -5.71
C ALA A 911 -27.07 1.59 -5.68
N LYS A 912 -28.16 2.34 -5.43
CA LYS A 912 -29.53 1.81 -5.51
C LYS A 912 -29.94 1.42 -6.93
N LEU A 913 -29.37 2.08 -7.95
CA LEU A 913 -29.57 1.76 -9.36
C LEU A 913 -28.97 0.37 -9.69
N ASP A 914 -27.72 0.12 -9.32
CA ASP A 914 -27.04 -1.16 -9.56
C ASP A 914 -27.77 -2.33 -8.87
N GLU A 915 -28.28 -2.10 -7.65
CA GLU A 915 -29.08 -3.09 -6.92
C GLU A 915 -30.46 -3.31 -7.57
N GLN A 916 -31.11 -2.26 -8.06
CA GLN A 916 -32.39 -2.35 -8.78
C GLN A 916 -32.24 -3.10 -10.11
N GLU A 917 -31.20 -2.82 -10.90
CA GLU A 917 -30.93 -3.55 -12.15
C GLU A 917 -30.75 -5.05 -11.90
N LYS A 918 -30.10 -5.42 -10.80
CA LYS A 918 -29.96 -6.81 -10.38
C LYS A 918 -31.32 -7.44 -10.03
N ARG A 919 -32.14 -6.75 -9.22
CA ARG A 919 -33.48 -7.22 -8.84
C ARG A 919 -34.41 -7.37 -10.05
N ILE A 920 -34.34 -6.46 -11.03
CA ILE A 920 -35.12 -6.54 -12.27
C ILE A 920 -34.73 -7.79 -13.08
N LYS A 921 -33.42 -8.10 -13.19
CA LYS A 921 -32.97 -9.32 -13.86
C LYS A 921 -33.46 -10.59 -13.16
N ASP A 922 -33.41 -10.60 -11.84
CA ASP A 922 -33.89 -11.73 -11.03
C ASP A 922 -35.42 -11.91 -11.17
N GLN A 923 -36.18 -10.82 -11.14
CA GLN A 923 -37.65 -10.84 -11.33
C GLN A 923 -38.06 -11.17 -12.76
N GLN A 924 -37.32 -10.72 -13.78
CA GLN A 924 -37.53 -11.15 -15.16
C GLN A 924 -37.34 -12.66 -15.30
N SER A 925 -36.30 -13.22 -14.66
CA SER A 925 -36.10 -14.68 -14.61
C SER A 925 -37.25 -15.39 -13.91
N GLN A 926 -37.80 -14.82 -12.83
CA GLN A 926 -38.91 -15.40 -12.07
C GLN A 926 -40.25 -15.33 -12.82
N ILE A 927 -40.52 -14.23 -13.52
CA ILE A 927 -41.69 -14.10 -14.41
C ILE A 927 -41.58 -15.11 -15.56
N SER A 928 -40.39 -15.28 -16.14
CA SER A 928 -40.17 -16.31 -17.17
C SER A 928 -40.45 -17.72 -16.64
N SER A 929 -40.05 -18.05 -15.40
CA SER A 929 -40.33 -19.37 -14.83
C SER A 929 -41.83 -19.58 -14.54
N LEU A 930 -42.51 -18.57 -13.98
CA LEU A 930 -43.95 -18.63 -13.72
C LEU A 930 -44.78 -18.74 -15.00
N MET A 931 -44.35 -18.08 -16.08
CA MET A 931 -45.00 -18.22 -17.40
C MET A 931 -44.83 -19.63 -17.97
N THR A 932 -43.66 -20.26 -17.77
CA THR A 932 -43.47 -21.67 -18.16
C THR A 932 -44.30 -22.64 -17.33
N GLU A 933 -44.43 -22.39 -16.02
CA GLU A 933 -45.21 -23.22 -15.09
C GLU A 933 -46.72 -23.08 -15.32
N LYS A 934 -47.20 -21.87 -15.61
CA LYS A 934 -48.57 -21.62 -16.07
C LYS A 934 -48.87 -22.37 -17.38
N GLY A 935 -47.95 -22.34 -18.34
CA GLY A 935 -48.10 -23.08 -19.60
C GLY A 935 -48.04 -24.61 -19.44
N ALA A 936 -47.46 -25.11 -18.35
CA ALA A 936 -47.47 -26.54 -18.00
C ALA A 936 -48.80 -26.92 -17.31
N THR A 937 -49.24 -26.15 -16.33
CA THR A 937 -50.51 -26.38 -15.62
C THR A 937 -51.74 -26.22 -16.54
N GLU A 938 -51.72 -25.28 -17.49
CA GLU A 938 -52.79 -25.17 -18.51
C GLU A 938 -52.84 -26.39 -19.44
N ARG A 939 -51.69 -27.02 -19.74
CA ARG A 939 -51.63 -28.28 -20.49
C ARG A 939 -52.17 -29.45 -19.67
N GLU A 940 -51.77 -29.58 -18.41
CA GLU A 940 -52.28 -30.62 -17.50
C GLU A 940 -53.80 -30.49 -17.28
N LEU A 941 -54.34 -29.27 -17.18
CA LEU A 941 -55.78 -29.02 -17.08
C LEU A 941 -56.53 -29.39 -18.38
N MET A 942 -55.93 -29.15 -19.55
CA MET A 942 -56.51 -29.61 -20.81
C MET A 942 -56.48 -31.14 -20.94
N GLU A 943 -55.39 -31.79 -20.52
CA GLU A 943 -55.25 -33.25 -20.53
C GLU A 943 -56.19 -33.92 -19.51
N ALA A 944 -56.30 -33.38 -18.30
CA ALA A 944 -57.25 -33.83 -17.29
C ALA A 944 -58.70 -33.61 -17.73
N GLY A 945 -59.00 -32.48 -18.40
CA GLY A 945 -60.31 -32.24 -19.00
C GLY A 945 -60.65 -33.23 -20.13
N ALA A 946 -59.66 -33.61 -20.94
CA ALA A 946 -59.80 -34.64 -21.97
C ALA A 946 -59.98 -36.05 -21.36
N ALA A 947 -59.30 -36.36 -20.25
CA ALA A 947 -59.47 -37.60 -19.50
C ALA A 947 -60.83 -37.68 -18.79
N LEU A 948 -61.33 -36.57 -18.25
CA LEU A 948 -62.68 -36.50 -17.66
C LEU A 948 -63.78 -36.64 -18.71
N ALA A 949 -63.55 -36.13 -19.93
CA ALA A 949 -64.47 -36.31 -21.05
C ALA A 949 -64.55 -37.78 -21.51
N SER A 950 -63.51 -38.59 -21.28
CA SER A 950 -63.48 -40.02 -21.62
C SER A 950 -64.01 -40.95 -20.51
N MET A 951 -64.06 -40.51 -19.25
CA MET A 951 -64.59 -41.28 -18.10
C MET A 951 -66.12 -41.18 -17.90
N LYS A 952 -66.90 -40.98 -18.96
CA LYS A 952 -68.35 -40.70 -18.88
C LYS A 952 -69.25 -41.93 -18.64
N THR A 953 -68.78 -43.00 -18.00
CA THR A 953 -69.57 -44.24 -17.79
C THR A 953 -69.61 -44.80 -16.36
N VAL A 954 -69.12 -44.12 -15.33
CA VAL A 954 -69.24 -44.59 -13.93
C VAL A 954 -70.04 -43.60 -13.10
N LYS A 955 -71.15 -44.08 -12.50
CA LYS A 955 -72.24 -43.23 -11.98
C LYS A 955 -72.16 -42.91 -10.48
N ASP A 956 -71.15 -43.36 -9.73
CA ASP A 956 -71.16 -43.31 -8.25
C ASP A 956 -69.91 -42.70 -7.57
N THR A 957 -69.36 -41.59 -8.07
CA THR A 957 -68.30 -40.81 -7.36
C THR A 957 -68.53 -39.28 -7.40
N GLY A 958 -69.78 -38.84 -7.36
CA GLY A 958 -70.17 -37.44 -7.61
C GLY A 958 -69.76 -36.40 -6.55
N GLU A 959 -69.36 -36.79 -5.34
CA GLU A 959 -69.00 -35.85 -4.28
C GLU A 959 -67.51 -35.53 -4.21
N MET A 960 -66.64 -36.51 -4.49
CA MET A 960 -65.18 -36.31 -4.51
C MET A 960 -64.76 -35.36 -5.64
N HIS A 961 -65.39 -35.48 -6.81
CA HIS A 961 -65.07 -34.65 -7.96
C HIS A 961 -65.55 -33.19 -7.82
N ARG A 962 -66.56 -32.91 -6.99
CA ARG A 962 -66.95 -31.51 -6.71
C ARG A 962 -65.91 -30.80 -5.83
N ALA A 963 -65.40 -31.47 -4.81
CA ALA A 963 -64.38 -30.92 -3.94
C ALA A 963 -63.07 -30.65 -4.70
N GLU A 964 -62.70 -31.55 -5.63
CA GLU A 964 -61.51 -31.39 -6.46
C GLU A 964 -61.65 -30.24 -7.48
N VAL A 965 -62.84 -30.09 -8.08
CA VAL A 965 -63.13 -28.96 -8.98
C VAL A 965 -63.19 -27.62 -8.23
N GLU A 966 -63.72 -27.58 -7.01
CA GLU A 966 -63.69 -26.38 -6.17
C GLU A 966 -62.27 -26.00 -5.73
N LEU A 967 -61.44 -26.99 -5.38
CA LEU A 967 -60.02 -26.76 -5.05
C LEU A 967 -59.23 -26.21 -6.24
N LEU A 968 -59.42 -26.78 -7.43
CA LEU A 968 -58.78 -26.31 -8.67
C LEU A 968 -59.24 -24.90 -9.06
N ASN A 969 -60.53 -24.58 -8.86
CA ASN A 969 -61.04 -23.23 -9.10
C ASN A 969 -60.49 -22.21 -8.08
N SER A 970 -60.33 -22.60 -6.82
CA SER A 970 -59.69 -21.77 -5.79
C SER A 970 -58.21 -21.51 -6.13
N GLN A 971 -57.47 -22.54 -6.54
CA GLN A 971 -56.07 -22.39 -6.98
C GLN A 971 -55.95 -21.50 -8.22
N LYS A 972 -56.86 -21.64 -9.18
CA LYS A 972 -56.92 -20.77 -10.36
C LYS A 972 -57.17 -19.30 -9.99
N GLN A 973 -58.08 -19.03 -9.05
CA GLN A 973 -58.32 -17.66 -8.57
C GLN A 973 -57.11 -17.09 -7.82
N GLN A 974 -56.43 -17.90 -7.01
CA GLN A 974 -55.21 -17.49 -6.33
C GLN A 974 -54.09 -17.14 -7.32
N MET A 975 -53.82 -17.99 -8.31
CA MET A 975 -52.83 -17.69 -9.34
C MET A 975 -53.19 -16.45 -10.16
N GLN A 976 -54.49 -16.19 -10.40
CA GLN A 976 -54.93 -14.98 -11.10
C GLN A 976 -54.71 -13.72 -10.27
N ALA A 977 -54.89 -13.78 -8.95
CA ALA A 977 -54.60 -12.68 -8.03
C ALA A 977 -53.09 -12.39 -7.97
N GLU A 978 -52.26 -13.42 -7.85
CA GLU A 978 -50.78 -13.30 -7.85
C GLU A 978 -50.26 -12.74 -9.18
N LEU A 979 -50.84 -13.15 -10.31
CA LEU A 979 -50.49 -12.60 -11.63
C LEU A 979 -50.87 -11.11 -11.75
N ALA A 980 -52.01 -10.70 -11.16
CA ALA A 980 -52.43 -9.30 -11.16
C ALA A 980 -51.52 -8.42 -10.29
N GLU A 981 -51.06 -8.94 -9.14
CA GLU A 981 -50.11 -8.26 -8.26
C GLU A 981 -48.73 -8.12 -8.93
N LEU A 982 -48.23 -9.18 -9.57
CA LEU A 982 -46.98 -9.14 -10.33
C LEU A 982 -47.02 -8.13 -11.48
N LYS A 983 -48.16 -8.00 -12.18
CA LYS A 983 -48.35 -6.98 -13.22
C LYS A 983 -48.27 -5.57 -12.64
N ARG A 984 -48.90 -5.33 -11.50
CA ARG A 984 -48.84 -4.04 -10.80
C ARG A 984 -47.42 -3.69 -10.36
N LEU A 985 -46.69 -4.66 -9.83
CA LEU A 985 -45.30 -4.48 -9.41
C LEU A 985 -44.38 -4.17 -10.60
N ASN A 986 -44.62 -4.83 -11.73
CA ASN A 986 -43.90 -4.58 -12.98
C ASN A 986 -44.19 -3.19 -13.55
N GLU A 987 -45.46 -2.73 -13.54
CA GLU A 987 -45.83 -1.37 -13.95
C GLU A 987 -45.20 -0.28 -13.05
N GLN A 988 -45.09 -0.55 -11.74
CA GLN A 988 -44.40 0.35 -10.83
C GLN A 988 -42.89 0.40 -11.12
N GLN A 989 -42.29 -0.73 -11.50
CA GLN A 989 -40.87 -0.79 -11.88
C GLN A 989 -40.58 -0.15 -13.24
N THR A 990 -41.45 -0.31 -14.24
CA THR A 990 -41.26 0.35 -15.54
C THR A 990 -41.30 1.87 -15.39
N THR A 991 -42.19 2.39 -14.54
CA THR A 991 -42.25 3.82 -14.21
C THR A 991 -40.96 4.28 -13.53
N ARG A 992 -40.46 3.55 -12.54
CA ARG A 992 -39.20 3.86 -11.86
C ARG A 992 -37.98 3.79 -12.79
N ASN A 993 -37.96 2.85 -13.72
CA ASN A 993 -36.88 2.74 -14.73
C ASN A 993 -36.90 3.91 -15.71
N ALA A 994 -38.08 4.43 -16.05
CA ALA A 994 -38.21 5.63 -16.88
C ALA A 994 -37.61 6.86 -16.17
N ASP A 995 -37.90 7.03 -14.88
CA ASP A 995 -37.34 8.12 -14.06
C ASP A 995 -35.79 8.03 -13.98
N LEU A 996 -35.27 6.84 -13.71
CA LEU A 996 -33.82 6.57 -13.67
C LEU A 996 -33.14 6.81 -15.03
N THR A 997 -33.82 6.47 -16.13
CA THR A 997 -33.34 6.76 -17.48
C THR A 997 -33.24 8.28 -17.72
N GLY A 998 -34.19 9.05 -17.19
CA GLY A 998 -34.15 10.51 -17.15
C GLY A 998 -32.92 11.04 -16.40
N GLU A 999 -32.65 10.55 -15.19
CA GLU A 999 -31.47 10.92 -14.41
C GLU A 999 -30.16 10.59 -15.13
N ILE A 1000 -30.04 9.39 -15.71
CA ILE A 1000 -28.87 8.95 -16.50
C ILE A 1000 -28.65 9.88 -17.70
N SER A 1001 -29.72 10.28 -18.40
CA SER A 1001 -29.61 11.20 -19.53
C SER A 1001 -29.07 12.58 -19.09
N THR A 1002 -29.45 13.03 -17.90
CA THR A 1002 -28.98 14.28 -17.29
C THR A 1002 -27.50 14.20 -16.90
N LEU A 1003 -27.08 13.08 -16.30
CA LEU A 1003 -25.67 12.81 -15.99
C LEU A 1003 -24.81 12.67 -17.26
N ARG A 1004 -25.32 12.04 -18.32
CA ARG A 1004 -24.64 12.00 -19.62
C ARG A 1004 -24.48 13.39 -20.23
N ALA A 1005 -25.48 14.26 -20.12
CA ALA A 1005 -25.37 15.65 -20.58
C ALA A 1005 -24.31 16.43 -19.77
N GLN A 1006 -24.20 16.19 -18.46
CA GLN A 1006 -23.11 16.72 -17.64
C GLN A 1006 -21.75 16.16 -18.07
N PHE A 1007 -21.66 14.87 -18.38
CA PHE A 1007 -20.42 14.24 -18.84
C PHE A 1007 -19.95 14.78 -20.19
N LEU A 1008 -20.87 14.99 -21.13
CA LEU A 1008 -20.61 15.64 -22.41
C LEU A 1008 -20.08 17.07 -22.25
N SER A 1009 -20.41 17.75 -21.15
CA SER A 1009 -19.83 19.07 -20.85
C SER A 1009 -18.33 18.98 -20.49
N TYR A 1010 -17.88 17.87 -19.91
CA TYR A 1010 -16.45 17.60 -19.62
C TYR A 1010 -15.66 17.15 -20.84
N GLU A 1011 -16.33 16.80 -21.94
CA GLU A 1011 -15.69 16.54 -23.23
C GLU A 1011 -15.37 17.83 -24.01
N LYS A 1012 -15.91 18.98 -23.60
CA LYS A 1012 -15.52 20.25 -24.18
C LYS A 1012 -14.06 20.57 -23.83
N PRO A 1013 -13.23 20.98 -24.81
CA PRO A 1013 -11.86 21.35 -24.54
C PRO A 1013 -11.81 22.60 -23.67
N PHE A 1014 -11.12 22.52 -22.53
CA PHE A 1014 -10.93 23.63 -21.58
C PHE A 1014 -9.45 24.03 -21.47
N LEU A 1015 -8.55 23.20 -21.99
CA LEU A 1015 -7.10 23.41 -21.92
C LEU A 1015 -6.54 23.29 -23.33
N LYS A 1016 -5.69 24.24 -23.72
CA LYS A 1016 -4.93 24.18 -24.96
C LYS A 1016 -3.46 24.28 -24.61
N ILE A 1017 -2.69 23.29 -25.05
CA ILE A 1017 -1.24 23.30 -24.91
C ILE A 1017 -0.73 23.31 -26.35
N GLY A 1018 -0.02 24.36 -26.76
CA GLY A 1018 0.38 24.56 -28.17
C GLY A 1018 -0.82 24.48 -29.14
N LYS A 1019 -0.81 23.52 -30.08
CA LYS A 1019 -1.90 23.33 -31.07
C LYS A 1019 -2.99 22.35 -30.61
N GLU A 1020 -2.73 21.55 -29.58
CA GLU A 1020 -3.63 20.50 -29.12
C GLU A 1020 -4.59 21.04 -28.07
N LYS A 1021 -5.85 20.59 -28.15
CA LYS A 1021 -6.92 20.96 -27.23
C LYS A 1021 -7.33 19.73 -26.43
N TYR A 1022 -7.39 19.88 -25.10
CA TYR A 1022 -7.72 18.82 -24.17
C TYR A 1022 -8.99 19.17 -23.40
N SER A 1023 -9.85 18.18 -23.29
CA SER A 1023 -11.03 18.22 -22.44
C SER A 1023 -10.71 17.74 -21.04
N LEU A 1024 -11.55 18.08 -20.06
CA LEU A 1024 -11.32 17.65 -18.67
C LEU A 1024 -11.36 16.13 -18.55
N ALA A 1025 -12.22 15.48 -19.34
CA ALA A 1025 -12.26 14.03 -19.44
C ALA A 1025 -10.95 13.44 -19.98
N ALA A 1026 -10.34 14.07 -20.99
CA ALA A 1026 -9.04 13.62 -21.53
C ALA A 1026 -7.92 13.75 -20.50
N VAL A 1027 -7.84 14.91 -19.81
CA VAL A 1027 -6.85 15.17 -18.75
C VAL A 1027 -6.99 14.14 -17.62
N MET A 1028 -8.21 13.87 -17.16
CA MET A 1028 -8.47 12.88 -16.11
C MET A 1028 -8.08 11.46 -16.53
N ARG A 1029 -8.42 11.04 -17.76
CA ARG A 1029 -8.07 9.70 -18.28
C ARG A 1029 -6.56 9.52 -18.36
N GLU A 1030 -5.85 10.46 -18.95
CA GLU A 1030 -4.39 10.37 -19.05
C GLU A 1030 -3.71 10.43 -17.69
N SER A 1031 -4.18 11.29 -16.77
CA SER A 1031 -3.62 11.36 -15.42
C SER A 1031 -3.85 10.06 -14.62
N MET A 1032 -5.00 9.40 -14.80
CA MET A 1032 -5.24 8.08 -14.20
C MET A 1032 -4.27 7.03 -14.75
N THR A 1033 -4.09 6.95 -16.07
CA THR A 1033 -3.10 6.06 -16.69
C THR A 1033 -1.69 6.38 -16.20
N ALA A 1034 -1.35 7.66 -16.11
CA ALA A 1034 -0.06 8.14 -15.62
C ALA A 1034 0.24 7.67 -14.20
N ARG A 1035 -0.77 7.76 -13.33
CA ARG A 1035 -0.68 7.29 -11.94
C ARG A 1035 -0.55 5.77 -11.87
N ILE A 1036 -1.37 5.03 -12.62
CA ILE A 1036 -1.32 3.56 -12.64
C ILE A 1036 0.06 3.08 -13.11
N VAL A 1037 0.61 3.65 -14.19
CA VAL A 1037 1.93 3.28 -14.68
C VAL A 1037 3.01 3.63 -13.67
N ALA A 1038 2.99 4.85 -13.11
CA ALA A 1038 3.97 5.27 -12.10
C ALA A 1038 3.94 4.36 -10.85
N ASP A 1039 2.75 3.98 -10.38
CA ASP A 1039 2.57 3.08 -9.25
C ASP A 1039 3.08 1.67 -9.57
N LYS A 1040 2.75 1.14 -10.77
CA LYS A 1040 3.22 -0.18 -11.23
C LYS A 1040 4.74 -0.24 -11.32
N ILE A 1041 5.38 0.73 -11.98
CA ILE A 1041 6.84 0.77 -12.13
C ILE A 1041 7.58 1.30 -10.89
N GLN A 1042 6.85 1.62 -9.81
CA GLN A 1042 7.37 2.17 -8.56
C GLN A 1042 8.15 3.49 -8.71
N ALA A 1043 7.75 4.34 -9.66
CA ALA A 1043 8.30 5.68 -9.85
C ALA A 1043 7.79 6.65 -8.76
N ARG A 1044 8.33 6.52 -7.53
CA ARG A 1044 7.85 7.28 -6.36
C ARG A 1044 8.30 8.75 -6.30
N ASN A 1045 9.30 9.14 -7.08
CA ASN A 1045 9.88 10.50 -7.08
C ASN A 1045 9.99 11.06 -8.51
N VAL A 1046 8.84 11.35 -9.12
CA VAL A 1046 8.81 12.00 -10.43
C VAL A 1046 8.98 13.51 -10.25
N LEU A 1047 10.12 14.05 -10.69
CA LEU A 1047 10.56 15.41 -10.36
C LEU A 1047 9.61 16.53 -10.85
N TRP A 1048 8.87 16.29 -11.94
CA TRP A 1048 7.95 17.27 -12.52
C TRP A 1048 6.51 17.15 -12.00
N LYS A 1049 6.22 16.23 -11.06
CA LYS A 1049 4.90 16.12 -10.43
C LYS A 1049 4.80 16.99 -9.18
N THR A 1050 3.70 17.73 -9.13
CA THR A 1050 3.29 18.66 -8.09
C THR A 1050 2.15 18.10 -7.22
N GLY A 1051 1.43 17.08 -7.70
CA GLY A 1051 0.25 16.52 -7.02
C GLY A 1051 -1.08 17.12 -7.47
N ASN A 1052 -1.05 18.21 -8.23
CA ASN A 1052 -2.24 18.73 -8.92
C ASN A 1052 -2.36 18.04 -10.29
N ILE A 1053 -3.48 17.32 -10.50
CA ILE A 1053 -3.78 16.55 -11.71
C ILE A 1053 -3.60 17.36 -13.00
N VAL A 1054 -4.05 18.62 -13.00
CA VAL A 1054 -4.00 19.48 -14.18
C VAL A 1054 -2.57 19.98 -14.43
N ASP A 1055 -1.87 20.41 -13.38
CA ASP A 1055 -0.49 20.91 -13.50
C ASP A 1055 0.49 19.80 -13.88
N ASP A 1056 0.30 18.60 -13.33
CA ASP A 1056 1.08 17.41 -13.64
C ASP A 1056 0.86 16.99 -15.10
N PHE A 1057 -0.39 17.00 -15.56
CA PHE A 1057 -0.72 16.77 -16.96
C PHE A 1057 -0.08 17.80 -17.89
N ILE A 1058 -0.17 19.09 -17.54
CA ILE A 1058 0.45 20.18 -18.31
C ILE A 1058 1.97 19.98 -18.38
N ALA A 1059 2.61 19.71 -17.23
CA ALA A 1059 4.06 19.49 -17.17
C ALA A 1059 4.48 18.29 -18.03
N GLU A 1060 3.77 17.16 -17.93
CA GLU A 1060 4.03 15.96 -18.72
C GLU A 1060 3.84 16.16 -20.22
N GLU A 1061 2.80 16.89 -20.65
CA GLU A 1061 2.57 17.18 -22.07
C GLU A 1061 3.63 18.12 -22.66
N VAL A 1062 3.95 19.18 -21.92
CA VAL A 1062 4.96 20.15 -22.33
C VAL A 1062 6.35 19.50 -22.40
N LEU A 1063 6.73 18.72 -21.39
CA LEU A 1063 7.98 17.97 -21.39
C LEU A 1063 7.99 16.87 -22.46
N GLY A 1064 6.85 16.18 -22.67
CA GLY A 1064 6.72 15.13 -23.67
C GLY A 1064 6.93 15.66 -25.09
N ARG A 1065 6.41 16.86 -25.40
CA ARG A 1065 6.70 17.54 -26.66
C ARG A 1065 8.16 17.92 -26.77
N LYS A 1066 8.72 18.49 -25.71
CA LYS A 1066 10.13 18.88 -25.74
C LYS A 1066 11.05 17.67 -25.94
N ALA A 1067 10.69 16.52 -25.36
CA ALA A 1067 11.39 15.26 -25.60
C ALA A 1067 11.28 14.82 -27.07
N ARG A 1068 10.09 14.93 -27.68
CA ARG A 1068 9.88 14.65 -29.11
C ARG A 1068 10.67 15.59 -30.03
N GLU A 1069 10.70 16.89 -29.72
CA GLU A 1069 11.50 17.90 -30.45
C GLU A 1069 12.99 17.59 -30.38
N ASP A 1070 13.47 17.16 -29.20
CA ASP A 1070 14.86 16.74 -28.98
C ASP A 1070 15.16 15.32 -29.51
N MET A 1071 14.19 14.68 -30.18
CA MET A 1071 14.27 13.31 -30.71
C MET A 1071 14.63 12.26 -29.64
N LEU A 1072 14.21 12.50 -28.40
CA LEU A 1072 14.38 11.56 -27.29
C LEU A 1072 13.20 10.58 -27.29
N SER A 1073 13.45 9.35 -27.73
CA SER A 1073 12.53 8.22 -27.56
C SER A 1073 12.91 7.37 -26.35
N ALA A 1074 11.99 6.56 -25.85
CA ALA A 1074 12.33 5.50 -24.91
C ALA A 1074 13.25 4.46 -25.59
N GLU A 1075 14.12 3.79 -24.82
CA GLU A 1075 14.78 2.59 -25.33
C GLU A 1075 13.72 1.52 -25.56
N SER A 1076 13.63 1.00 -26.78
CA SER A 1076 12.68 -0.06 -27.12
C SER A 1076 12.85 -1.28 -26.19
N SER A 1077 14.10 -1.66 -25.90
CA SER A 1077 14.46 -2.74 -24.99
C SER A 1077 13.93 -2.54 -23.57
N LEU A 1078 14.15 -1.35 -23.00
CA LEU A 1078 13.71 -1.01 -21.64
C LEU A 1078 12.18 -0.91 -21.57
N LYS A 1079 11.55 -0.29 -22.57
CA LYS A 1079 10.09 -0.18 -22.68
C LYS A 1079 9.44 -1.57 -22.73
N GLU A 1080 9.92 -2.46 -23.59
CA GLU A 1080 9.38 -3.83 -23.73
C GLU A 1080 9.59 -4.65 -22.44
N SER A 1081 10.77 -4.53 -21.82
CA SER A 1081 11.07 -5.20 -20.55
C SER A 1081 10.12 -4.77 -19.43
N LEU A 1082 9.94 -3.46 -19.24
CA LEU A 1082 9.05 -2.91 -18.21
C LEU A 1082 7.57 -3.21 -18.53
N ALA A 1083 7.16 -3.11 -19.79
CA ALA A 1083 5.80 -3.47 -20.21
C ALA A 1083 5.47 -4.93 -19.87
N LYS A 1084 6.39 -5.85 -20.16
CA LYS A 1084 6.23 -7.28 -19.85
C LYS A 1084 6.31 -7.56 -18.35
N GLN A 1085 7.26 -6.94 -17.65
CA GLN A 1085 7.46 -7.13 -16.21
C GLN A 1085 6.22 -6.72 -15.39
N TYR A 1086 5.58 -5.62 -15.77
CA TYR A 1086 4.44 -5.06 -15.04
C TYR A 1086 3.08 -5.34 -15.67
N ALA A 1087 3.03 -6.22 -16.69
CA ALA A 1087 1.81 -6.58 -17.42
C ALA A 1087 0.99 -5.34 -17.83
N LEU A 1088 1.66 -4.40 -18.50
CA LEU A 1088 1.04 -3.16 -18.93
C LEU A 1088 0.14 -3.38 -20.14
N ASN A 1089 -1.05 -2.77 -20.15
CA ASN A 1089 -1.92 -2.74 -21.32
C ASN A 1089 -1.43 -1.72 -22.37
N ASP A 1090 -2.00 -1.72 -23.58
CA ASP A 1090 -1.53 -0.87 -24.68
C ASP A 1090 -1.52 0.63 -24.35
N ALA A 1091 -2.53 1.12 -23.61
CA ALA A 1091 -2.60 2.52 -23.18
C ALA A 1091 -1.52 2.85 -22.13
N GLU A 1092 -1.27 1.94 -21.20
CA GLU A 1092 -0.21 2.03 -20.21
C GLU A 1092 1.18 1.96 -20.86
N VAL A 1093 1.36 1.14 -21.89
CA VAL A 1093 2.61 1.04 -22.67
C VAL A 1093 2.86 2.33 -23.47
N ALA A 1094 1.83 2.91 -24.06
CA ALA A 1094 1.93 4.19 -24.75
C ALA A 1094 2.33 5.32 -23.78
N TYR A 1095 1.74 5.33 -22.58
CA TYR A 1095 2.14 6.28 -21.54
C TYR A 1095 3.56 6.00 -21.03
N LEU A 1096 3.96 4.74 -20.83
CA LEU A 1096 5.32 4.38 -20.40
C LEU A 1096 6.39 4.91 -21.36
N ASP A 1097 6.13 4.86 -22.67
CA ASP A 1097 7.01 5.43 -23.69
C ASP A 1097 7.20 6.96 -23.49
N LYS A 1098 6.07 7.68 -23.32
CA LYS A 1098 6.08 9.12 -22.99
C LYS A 1098 6.84 9.39 -21.69
N TYR A 1099 6.59 8.62 -20.63
CA TYR A 1099 7.25 8.76 -19.33
C TYR A 1099 8.77 8.59 -19.44
N LEU A 1100 9.25 7.54 -20.12
CA LEU A 1100 10.68 7.27 -20.30
C LEU A 1100 11.36 8.34 -21.16
N ALA A 1101 10.69 8.85 -22.19
CA ALA A 1101 11.17 9.97 -23.01
C ALA A 1101 11.33 11.26 -22.17
N VAL A 1102 10.32 11.59 -21.35
CA VAL A 1102 10.37 12.73 -20.42
C VAL A 1102 11.47 12.53 -19.37
N GLU A 1103 11.57 11.34 -18.78
CA GLU A 1103 12.59 11.04 -17.78
C GLU A 1103 14.00 11.23 -18.36
N ARG A 1104 14.24 10.79 -19.60
CA ARG A 1104 15.52 11.03 -20.31
C ARG A 1104 15.79 12.50 -20.54
N LEU A 1105 14.78 13.27 -20.96
CA LEU A 1105 14.92 14.72 -21.14
C LEU A 1105 15.27 15.41 -19.83
N VAL A 1106 14.56 15.08 -18.75
CA VAL A 1106 14.77 15.66 -17.42
C VAL A 1106 16.14 15.26 -16.88
N LYS A 1107 16.55 14.00 -17.00
CA LYS A 1107 17.91 13.55 -16.67
C LYS A 1107 18.95 14.31 -17.49
N LYS A 1108 18.79 14.42 -18.82
CA LYS A 1108 19.70 15.19 -19.69
C LYS A 1108 19.82 16.66 -19.25
N ARG A 1109 18.72 17.26 -18.78
CA ARG A 1109 18.71 18.65 -18.30
C ARG A 1109 19.34 18.81 -16.92
N LEU A 1110 19.13 17.84 -16.03
CA LEU A 1110 19.66 17.83 -14.66
C LEU A 1110 21.05 17.24 -14.53
N SER A 1111 21.57 16.58 -15.57
CA SER A 1111 22.96 16.16 -15.68
C SER A 1111 23.87 17.37 -15.72
N THR A 1112 24.10 17.99 -14.56
CA THR A 1112 25.21 18.90 -14.35
C THR A 1112 26.53 18.13 -14.54
N PRO A 1113 27.59 18.79 -15.01
CA PRO A 1113 28.92 18.21 -14.96
C PRO A 1113 29.20 17.76 -13.53
N ALA A 1114 29.73 16.55 -13.35
CA ALA A 1114 30.11 16.03 -12.04
C ALA A 1114 30.88 17.11 -11.28
N VAL A 1115 30.37 17.51 -10.11
CA VAL A 1115 31.00 18.49 -9.23
C VAL A 1115 32.44 18.03 -9.04
N LYS A 1116 33.40 18.86 -9.43
CA LYS A 1116 34.79 18.43 -9.44
C LYS A 1116 35.24 18.32 -7.99
N GLU A 1117 36.13 17.37 -7.68
CA GLU A 1117 36.71 17.21 -6.34
C GLU A 1117 37.28 18.53 -5.79
N LYS A 1118 37.70 19.42 -6.69
CA LYS A 1118 38.14 20.77 -6.38
C LYS A 1118 37.07 21.59 -5.65
N ASP A 1119 35.82 21.51 -6.08
CA ASP A 1119 34.71 22.31 -5.54
C ASP A 1119 34.34 21.84 -4.12
N PHE A 1120 34.41 20.52 -3.86
CA PHE A 1120 34.24 19.97 -2.51
C PHE A 1120 35.35 20.43 -1.54
N ARG A 1121 36.60 20.46 -2.01
CA ARG A 1121 37.74 20.94 -1.22
C ARG A 1121 37.63 22.43 -0.93
N GLU A 1122 37.27 23.22 -1.93
CA GLU A 1122 37.07 24.67 -1.78
C GLU A 1122 35.93 24.97 -0.79
N TYR A 1123 34.83 24.21 -0.86
CA TYR A 1123 33.75 24.30 0.11
C TYR A 1123 34.20 23.93 1.53
N TYR A 1124 34.97 22.84 1.68
CA TYR A 1124 35.51 22.43 2.97
C TYR A 1124 36.41 23.51 3.57
N ASP A 1125 37.35 24.07 2.78
CA ASP A 1125 38.27 25.09 3.26
C ASP A 1125 37.54 26.37 3.68
N LYS A 1126 36.50 26.77 2.93
CA LYS A 1126 35.66 27.93 3.25
C LYS A 1126 34.81 27.72 4.51
N HIS A 1127 34.41 26.48 4.80
CA HIS A 1127 33.52 26.15 5.92
C HIS A 1127 34.18 25.29 7.00
N LYS A 1128 35.51 25.29 7.05
CA LYS A 1128 36.29 24.41 7.94
C LYS A 1128 35.91 24.58 9.41
N GLU A 1129 35.54 25.79 9.80
CA GLU A 1129 35.05 26.15 11.14
C GLU A 1129 33.77 25.43 11.56
N GLN A 1130 32.95 24.96 10.61
CA GLN A 1130 31.74 24.17 10.91
C GLN A 1130 32.06 22.72 11.28
N TYR A 1131 33.28 22.25 10.99
CA TYR A 1131 33.69 20.86 11.15
C TYR A 1131 34.68 20.68 12.32
N ILE A 1132 34.48 21.41 13.42
CA ILE A 1132 35.30 21.31 14.63
C ILE A 1132 34.92 20.03 15.40
N LEU A 1133 35.90 19.16 15.67
CA LEU A 1133 35.76 17.91 16.44
C LEU A 1133 35.60 18.13 17.96
N GLY A 1134 35.60 19.39 18.38
CA GLY A 1134 35.78 19.81 19.76
C GLY A 1134 37.20 20.35 20.00
N ARG A 1135 37.37 21.10 21.08
CA ARG A 1135 38.70 21.49 21.56
C ARG A 1135 39.26 20.29 22.31
N GLU A 1136 40.20 19.56 21.72
CA GLU A 1136 40.95 18.53 22.45
C GLU A 1136 41.78 19.21 23.54
N ASN A 1137 41.27 19.26 24.78
CA ASN A 1137 42.02 19.82 25.90
C ASN A 1137 43.33 19.03 26.04
N ARG A 1138 44.44 19.65 25.64
CA ARG A 1138 45.77 19.09 25.85
C ARG A 1138 46.23 19.47 27.24
N ILE A 1139 46.93 18.54 27.88
CA ILE A 1139 47.49 18.73 29.22
C ILE A 1139 48.98 18.41 29.18
N ARG A 1140 49.75 19.17 29.96
CA ARG A 1140 51.13 18.85 30.33
C ARG A 1140 51.10 18.15 31.67
N VAL A 1141 51.73 17.00 31.77
CA VAL A 1141 51.75 16.17 33.00
C VAL A 1141 53.20 15.97 33.43
N LEU A 1142 53.54 16.41 34.64
CA LEU A 1142 54.73 15.97 35.36
C LEU A 1142 54.34 14.72 36.15
N SER A 1143 55.00 13.60 35.89
CA SER A 1143 54.73 12.31 36.54
C SER A 1143 55.97 11.83 37.28
N LEU A 1144 55.77 11.39 38.51
CA LEU A 1144 56.81 10.88 39.41
C LEU A 1144 56.40 9.49 39.91
N LYS A 1145 57.09 8.45 39.46
CA LYS A 1145 56.84 7.07 39.91
C LYS A 1145 57.37 6.89 41.33
N TYR A 1146 56.61 6.19 42.17
CA TYR A 1146 57.02 5.79 43.50
C TYR A 1146 56.72 4.30 43.73
N GLY A 1147 57.49 3.66 44.62
CA GLY A 1147 57.20 2.36 45.19
C GLY A 1147 56.74 2.49 46.65
N LYS A 1148 56.40 1.35 47.27
CA LYS A 1148 55.91 1.33 48.66
C LYS A 1148 56.93 1.83 49.69
N THR A 1149 58.22 1.74 49.38
CA THR A 1149 59.31 2.08 50.30
C THR A 1149 59.74 3.55 50.21
N ASP A 1150 59.48 4.21 49.08
CA ASP A 1150 59.92 5.57 48.76
C ASP A 1150 58.76 6.54 48.55
N GLU A 1151 57.51 6.13 48.79
CA GLU A 1151 56.31 6.98 48.67
C GLU A 1151 56.45 8.31 49.42
N LEU A 1152 57.01 8.30 50.64
CA LEU A 1152 57.21 9.51 51.43
C LEU A 1152 58.26 10.45 50.80
N GLU A 1153 59.38 9.89 50.35
CA GLU A 1153 60.46 10.65 49.72
C GLU A 1153 59.97 11.27 48.39
N LYS A 1154 59.29 10.47 47.57
CA LYS A 1154 58.68 10.92 46.32
C LYS A 1154 57.56 11.93 46.55
N GLY A 1155 56.80 11.78 47.63
CA GLY A 1155 55.80 12.76 48.07
C GLY A 1155 56.41 14.12 48.35
N ILE A 1156 57.53 14.18 49.06
CA ILE A 1156 58.26 15.43 49.34
C ILE A 1156 58.74 16.08 48.04
N ILE A 1157 59.29 15.29 47.12
CA ILE A 1157 59.77 15.80 45.82
C ILE A 1157 58.60 16.31 44.97
N ALA A 1158 57.45 15.63 44.97
CA ALA A 1158 56.26 16.09 44.28
C ALA A 1158 55.75 17.43 44.84
N VAL A 1159 55.86 17.65 46.16
CA VAL A 1159 55.54 18.94 46.80
C VAL A 1159 56.50 20.03 46.36
N GLU A 1160 57.81 19.75 46.27
CA GLU A 1160 58.80 20.70 45.74
C GLU A 1160 58.51 21.06 44.27
N MET A 1161 58.28 20.06 43.41
CA MET A 1161 57.93 20.26 42.01
C MET A 1161 56.64 21.06 41.83
N HIS A 1162 55.63 20.80 42.67
CA HIS A 1162 54.38 21.54 42.66
C HIS A 1162 54.58 23.00 43.11
N GLY A 1163 55.41 23.25 44.13
CA GLY A 1163 55.82 24.59 44.54
C GLY A 1163 56.48 25.37 43.40
N GLU A 1164 57.45 24.75 42.72
CA GLU A 1164 58.10 25.36 41.55
C GLU A 1164 57.14 25.65 40.39
N ALA A 1165 56.17 24.76 40.15
CA ALA A 1165 55.14 24.97 39.14
C ALA A 1165 54.22 26.15 39.50
N LEU A 1166 53.84 26.29 40.78
CA LEU A 1166 53.04 27.41 41.28
C LEU A 1166 53.80 28.74 41.24
N GLU A 1167 55.13 28.73 41.38
CA GLU A 1167 56.00 29.89 41.15
C GLU A 1167 56.09 30.29 39.67
N GLY A 1168 55.42 29.55 38.77
CA GLY A 1168 55.38 29.83 37.34
C GLY A 1168 56.59 29.29 36.56
N ARG A 1169 57.41 28.39 37.16
CA ARG A 1169 58.50 27.75 36.42
C ARG A 1169 57.92 26.79 35.35
N PRO A 1170 58.45 26.79 34.12
CA PRO A 1170 57.97 25.90 33.07
C PRO A 1170 58.18 24.42 33.45
N PHE A 1171 57.21 23.56 33.12
CA PHE A 1171 57.26 22.12 33.40
C PHE A 1171 58.50 21.46 32.80
N GLU A 1172 59.00 21.95 31.66
CA GLU A 1172 60.22 21.50 31.01
C GLU A 1172 61.46 21.74 31.89
N THR A 1173 61.50 22.87 32.60
CA THR A 1173 62.60 23.23 33.50
C THR A 1173 62.55 22.38 34.76
N ILE A 1174 61.37 22.21 35.34
CA ILE A 1174 61.14 21.37 36.52
C ILE A 1174 61.50 19.90 36.21
N ALA A 1175 61.02 19.37 35.08
CA ALA A 1175 61.34 18.03 34.63
C ALA A 1175 62.84 17.84 34.39
N LYS A 1176 63.54 18.85 33.87
CA LYS A 1176 65.00 18.80 33.66
C LYS A 1176 65.75 18.78 34.99
N LYS A 1177 65.34 19.61 35.96
CA LYS A 1177 65.92 19.64 37.32
C LYS A 1177 65.73 18.29 38.03
N HIS A 1178 64.57 17.66 37.87
CA HIS A 1178 64.23 16.37 38.49
C HIS A 1178 64.30 15.18 37.50
N SER A 1179 65.12 15.27 36.45
CA SER A 1179 65.12 14.32 35.32
C SER A 1179 65.45 12.87 35.69
N ALA A 1180 66.12 12.65 36.83
CA ALA A 1180 66.42 11.31 37.32
C ALA A 1180 65.17 10.54 37.79
N ILE A 1181 64.07 11.24 38.11
CA ILE A 1181 62.92 10.67 38.84
C ILE A 1181 61.57 11.12 38.29
N ALA A 1182 61.50 12.28 37.65
CA ALA A 1182 60.28 12.85 37.07
C ALA A 1182 60.31 12.78 35.54
N THR A 1183 59.17 12.47 34.93
CA THR A 1183 58.98 12.53 33.47
C THR A 1183 57.85 13.48 33.09
N MET A 1184 58.08 14.29 32.07
CA MET A 1184 57.09 15.22 31.54
C MET A 1184 56.51 14.69 30.23
N LYS A 1185 55.18 14.73 30.11
CA LYS A 1185 54.45 14.25 28.92
C LYS A 1185 53.35 15.25 28.54
N GLU A 1186 53.20 15.52 27.25
CA GLU A 1186 51.99 16.15 26.73
C GLU A 1186 51.00 15.07 26.28
N MET A 1187 49.74 15.17 26.69
CA MET A 1187 48.70 14.23 26.26
C MET A 1187 47.32 14.87 26.19
N SER A 1188 46.37 14.17 25.55
CA SER A 1188 44.96 14.57 25.52
C SER A 1188 44.32 14.29 26.88
N LEU A 1189 43.47 15.20 27.38
CA LEU A 1189 42.73 15.06 28.63
C LEU A 1189 41.95 13.74 28.69
N SER A 1190 41.51 13.23 27.53
CA SER A 1190 40.80 11.95 27.37
C SER A 1190 41.63 10.72 27.76
N ARG A 1191 42.96 10.81 27.81
CA ARG A 1191 43.83 9.70 28.22
C ARG A 1191 43.91 9.52 29.73
N LEU A 1192 43.42 10.49 30.52
CA LEU A 1192 43.37 10.36 31.97
C LEU A 1192 42.17 9.50 32.41
N PRO A 1193 42.30 8.75 33.52
CA PRO A 1193 41.17 8.12 34.17
C PRO A 1193 40.05 9.13 34.46
N GLU A 1194 38.80 8.69 34.39
CA GLU A 1194 37.62 9.56 34.55
C GLU A 1194 37.64 10.37 35.86
N TRP A 1195 38.01 9.74 36.98
CA TRP A 1195 38.10 10.42 38.26
C TRP A 1195 39.17 11.53 38.28
N ALA A 1196 40.26 11.37 37.51
CA ALA A 1196 41.30 12.39 37.38
C ALA A 1196 40.80 13.54 36.48
N ARG A 1197 40.05 13.23 35.41
CA ARG A 1197 39.39 14.26 34.57
C ARG A 1197 38.44 15.13 35.38
N ASN A 1198 37.63 14.52 36.26
CA ASN A 1198 36.67 15.26 37.10
C ASN A 1198 37.38 16.23 38.07
N LYS A 1199 38.56 15.87 38.58
CA LYS A 1199 39.38 16.78 39.40
C LYS A 1199 39.96 17.94 38.61
N LEU A 1200 40.05 17.82 37.29
CA LEU A 1200 40.59 18.85 36.39
C LEU A 1200 39.51 19.73 35.77
N GLU A 1201 38.23 19.40 35.93
CA GLU A 1201 37.11 20.06 35.25
C GLU A 1201 36.91 21.53 35.67
N GLY A 1202 37.53 21.96 36.78
CA GLY A 1202 37.55 23.35 37.24
C GLY A 1202 38.82 24.14 36.92
N LEU A 1203 39.87 23.53 36.34
CA LEU A 1203 41.13 24.21 36.07
C LEU A 1203 41.05 25.04 34.78
N LYS A 1204 41.39 26.33 34.88
CA LYS A 1204 41.53 27.20 33.70
C LYS A 1204 42.82 26.89 32.96
N GLN A 1205 42.90 27.33 31.70
CA GLN A 1205 44.12 27.18 30.90
C GLN A 1205 45.32 27.84 31.60
N GLY A 1206 46.41 27.08 31.74
CA GLY A 1206 47.62 27.51 32.43
C GLY A 1206 47.65 27.25 33.94
N GLU A 1207 46.51 26.95 34.59
CA GLU A 1207 46.48 26.64 36.03
C GLU A 1207 47.13 25.28 36.33
N ILE A 1208 47.76 25.17 37.50
CA ILE A 1208 48.42 23.95 37.98
C ILE A 1208 47.44 23.16 38.85
N SER A 1209 47.28 21.86 38.59
CA SER A 1209 46.48 20.98 39.45
C SER A 1209 47.18 20.73 40.78
N ASN A 1210 46.39 20.42 41.82
CA ASN A 1210 46.93 19.75 43.01
C ASN A 1210 47.65 18.45 42.60
N ILE A 1211 48.51 17.92 43.48
CA ILE A 1211 49.19 16.64 43.27
C ILE A 1211 48.15 15.51 43.26
N ILE A 1212 48.12 14.72 42.20
CA ILE A 1212 47.18 13.61 41.98
C ILE A 1212 47.95 12.29 42.02
N SER A 1213 47.57 11.36 42.90
CA SER A 1213 48.16 10.02 42.94
C SER A 1213 47.35 9.04 42.08
N VAL A 1214 47.94 8.49 41.02
CA VAL A 1214 47.33 7.52 40.09
C VAL A 1214 48.28 6.33 39.96
N ASP A 1215 47.88 5.12 40.34
CA ASP A 1215 48.62 3.87 40.05
C ASP A 1215 50.12 3.87 40.42
N ASN A 1216 50.46 4.38 41.61
CA ASN A 1216 51.85 4.58 42.08
C ASN A 1216 52.65 5.66 41.30
N GLU A 1217 51.96 6.59 40.65
CA GLU A 1217 52.51 7.82 40.08
C GLU A 1217 51.89 9.05 40.74
N LEU A 1218 52.72 10.00 41.16
CA LEU A 1218 52.28 11.34 41.55
C LEU A 1218 52.33 12.23 40.32
N MET A 1219 51.19 12.83 39.97
CA MET A 1219 50.98 13.66 38.79
C MET A 1219 50.69 15.11 39.16
N ILE A 1220 51.34 16.05 38.48
CA ILE A 1220 51.02 17.49 38.49
C ILE A 1220 50.66 17.86 37.05
N ILE A 1221 49.47 18.45 36.86
CA ILE A 1221 48.85 18.61 35.55
C ILE A 1221 48.60 20.09 35.26
N GLN A 1222 48.93 20.53 34.05
CA GLN A 1222 48.68 21.89 33.56
C GLN A 1222 47.91 21.84 32.24
N PRO A 1223 46.67 22.36 32.15
CA PRO A 1223 45.94 22.47 30.90
C PRO A 1223 46.59 23.48 29.94
N ILE A 1224 46.77 23.08 28.68
CA ILE A 1224 47.37 23.88 27.60
C ILE A 1224 46.24 24.36 26.67
N PRO A 1225 46.30 25.59 26.14
CA PRO A 1225 45.38 26.03 25.09
C PRO A 1225 45.37 25.06 23.91
N SER A 1226 44.23 24.40 23.71
CA SER A 1226 44.00 23.52 22.57
C SER A 1226 43.80 24.34 21.30
N ARG A 1227 44.54 23.98 20.23
CA ARG A 1227 44.18 24.41 18.88
C ARG A 1227 42.93 23.64 18.46
N PRO A 1228 41.89 24.28 17.90
CA PRO A 1228 40.71 23.57 17.42
C PRO A 1228 41.14 22.48 16.43
N ALA A 1229 40.77 21.24 16.72
CA ALA A 1229 40.94 20.13 15.82
C ALA A 1229 39.76 20.13 14.85
N TYR A 1230 40.05 20.17 13.54
CA TYR A 1230 39.04 20.09 12.49
C TYR A 1230 38.98 18.64 11.99
N ARG A 1231 37.77 18.13 11.72
CA ARG A 1231 37.58 16.85 11.01
C ARG A 1231 38.26 16.91 9.67
N SER A 1232 38.97 15.86 9.28
CA SER A 1232 39.64 15.83 7.98
C SER A 1232 38.62 15.95 6.83
N PHE A 1233 39.05 16.47 5.68
CA PHE A 1233 38.19 16.60 4.51
C PHE A 1233 37.56 15.25 4.13
N GLU A 1234 38.33 14.17 4.21
CA GLU A 1234 37.90 12.80 3.92
C GLU A 1234 36.76 12.33 4.85
N GLU A 1235 36.77 12.72 6.13
CA GLU A 1235 35.71 12.40 7.09
C GLU A 1235 34.41 13.14 6.81
N VAL A 1236 34.49 14.38 6.32
CA VAL A 1236 33.31 15.23 6.06
C VAL A 1236 32.91 15.27 4.60
N ARG A 1237 33.67 14.63 3.70
CA ARG A 1237 33.41 14.61 2.25
C ARG A 1237 31.98 14.17 1.93
N LYS A 1238 31.48 13.11 2.57
CA LYS A 1238 30.11 12.63 2.38
C LYS A 1238 29.05 13.60 2.92
N GLU A 1239 29.34 14.33 4.00
CA GLU A 1239 28.45 15.37 4.51
C GLU A 1239 28.41 16.57 3.57
N ILE A 1240 29.56 16.98 3.03
CA ILE A 1240 29.68 18.05 2.03
C ILE A 1240 28.98 17.64 0.74
N GLU A 1241 29.18 16.41 0.28
CA GLU A 1241 28.49 15.85 -0.89
C GLU A 1241 26.97 15.84 -0.68
N LYS A 1242 26.50 15.50 0.52
CA LYS A 1242 25.09 15.60 0.90
C LYS A 1242 24.59 17.06 0.93
N LYS A 1243 25.42 18.02 1.34
CA LYS A 1243 25.09 19.46 1.30
C LYS A 1243 25.04 20.00 -0.13
N PHE A 1244 25.96 19.62 -1.01
CA PHE A 1244 25.87 19.88 -2.46
C PHE A 1244 24.65 19.18 -3.08
N SER A 1245 24.28 18.01 -2.57
CA SER A 1245 23.03 17.35 -2.94
C SER A 1245 21.79 18.12 -2.43
N ALA A 1246 21.90 18.89 -1.34
CA ALA A 1246 20.86 19.81 -0.87
C ALA A 1246 20.85 21.14 -1.68
N GLU A 1247 22.00 21.54 -2.20
CA GLU A 1247 22.19 22.59 -3.22
C GLU A 1247 21.59 22.19 -4.58
N GLN A 1248 21.18 20.92 -4.76
CA GLN A 1248 20.21 20.54 -5.80
C GLN A 1248 18.86 21.24 -5.66
N SER A 1249 18.59 21.96 -4.56
CA SER A 1249 17.49 22.92 -4.50
C SER A 1249 17.64 24.03 -5.54
N GLU A 1250 18.85 24.51 -5.84
CA GLU A 1250 19.08 25.45 -6.95
C GLU A 1250 18.89 24.77 -8.31
N GLN A 1251 19.25 23.49 -8.43
CA GLN A 1251 18.95 22.71 -9.65
C GLN A 1251 17.45 22.52 -9.84
N ARG A 1252 16.71 22.31 -8.75
CA ARG A 1252 15.25 22.24 -8.76
C ARG A 1252 14.65 23.58 -9.13
N GLN A 1253 15.15 24.70 -8.58
CA GLN A 1253 14.73 26.04 -8.99
C GLN A 1253 15.03 26.33 -10.47
N SER A 1254 16.20 25.93 -10.96
CA SER A 1254 16.58 26.05 -12.37
C SER A 1254 15.70 25.17 -13.28
N PHE A 1255 15.38 23.96 -12.83
CA PHE A 1255 14.46 23.06 -13.50
C PHE A 1255 13.03 23.62 -13.51
N ASP A 1256 12.54 24.15 -12.39
CA ASP A 1256 11.23 24.75 -12.26
C ASP A 1256 11.12 26.02 -13.11
N ALA A 1257 12.17 26.86 -13.14
CA ALA A 1257 12.25 28.02 -14.02
C ALA A 1257 12.23 27.61 -15.51
N TRP A 1258 12.95 26.56 -15.86
CA TRP A 1258 12.93 26.00 -17.21
C TRP A 1258 11.56 25.41 -17.56
N LEU A 1259 10.95 24.62 -16.67
CA LEU A 1259 9.62 24.05 -16.86
C LEU A 1259 8.56 25.15 -17.01
N ASN A 1260 8.62 26.20 -16.20
CA ASN A 1260 7.76 27.38 -16.31
C ASN A 1260 8.00 28.15 -17.61
N SER A 1261 9.24 28.19 -18.12
CA SER A 1261 9.53 28.77 -19.43
C SER A 1261 8.85 28.00 -20.57
N LEU A 1262 8.74 26.67 -20.46
CA LEU A 1262 8.05 25.84 -21.45
C LEU A 1262 6.52 25.92 -21.31
N LYS A 1263 6.00 26.15 -20.11
CA LYS A 1263 4.54 26.32 -19.86
C LYS A 1263 3.95 27.60 -20.47
N LYS A 1264 4.77 28.51 -21.05
CA LYS A 1264 4.29 29.74 -21.67
C LYS A 1264 3.31 29.53 -22.83
N ASP A 1265 3.33 28.35 -23.46
CA ASP A 1265 2.42 27.99 -24.57
C ASP A 1265 1.10 27.32 -24.10
N VAL A 1266 0.79 27.40 -22.81
CA VAL A 1266 -0.43 26.85 -22.20
C VAL A 1266 -1.50 27.93 -22.09
N GLU A 1267 -2.67 27.67 -22.65
CA GLU A 1267 -3.81 28.59 -22.69
C GLU A 1267 -5.07 27.86 -22.16
N PHE A 1268 -5.72 28.41 -21.13
CA PHE A 1268 -7.01 27.91 -20.66
C PHE A 1268 -8.14 28.50 -21.52
N LEU A 1269 -8.96 27.64 -22.11
CA LEU A 1269 -10.10 28.01 -22.94
C LEU A 1269 -11.32 28.29 -22.05
N LYS A 1270 -12.08 29.33 -22.40
CA LYS A 1270 -13.26 29.79 -21.66
C LYS A 1270 -14.44 28.82 -21.67
#